data_AF-Q06706-F1
#
_entry.id   AF-Q06706-F1
#
_cell.length_a   1.000
_cell.length_b   1.000
_cell.length_c   1.000
_cell.angle_alpha   90.00
_cell.angle_beta   90.00
_cell.angle_gamma   90.00
#
_symmetry.space_group_name_H-M   'P 1'
#
loop_
_entity.id
_entity.type
_entity.pdbx_description
1 polymer ?
#
loop_
_entity_poly.entity_id
_entity_poly.type
_entity_poly.pdbx_seq_one_letter_code
_entity_poly.pdbx_strand_id
1 'polypeptide(L)'
;MVEHDKSGSKRQELRSNMRNLITLNKGKFKPTASTAEGDEDDLSFTLLDSVFDTLSDSITCVLGSTDIGAIEVQQFMKDGSRNVLASFNIQTFDDKLLSFVHFADINQLVFVFEQGDIITATYDPVSLDPAETLIEIMGTIDNGIAAAQWSYDEETLAMVTKDRNVVVLSKLFEPISEYHLEVDDLKISKHVTVGWGKKETQFRGKGARAMEREALASLKASGLVGNQLRDPTMPYMVDTGDVTALDSHEITISWRGDCDYFAVSSVEEVPDEDDETKSIKRRAFRVFSREGQLDSASEPVTGMEHQLSWKPQGSLIASIQRKTDLGEEDSVDVIFFERNGLRHGEFDTRLPLDEKVESVCWNSNSEALAVVLANRIQLWTSKNYHWYLKQELYASDISYVKWHPEKDFTLMFSDAGFINIVDFAYKMAQGPTLEPFDNGTSLVVDGRTVNITPLALANVPPPMYYRDFETPGNVLDVACSFSNEIYAAINKDVLIFAAVPSIEEMKKGKHPSIVCEFPKSEFTSEVDSLRQVAFINDSIVGVLLDTDNLSRIALLDIQDITQPTLITIVEVYDKIVLLRSDFDYNHLVYETRDGTVCQLDAEGQLMEITKFPQLVRDFRVKRVHNTSAEDDDNWSAESSELVAFGITNNGKLFANQVLLASAVTSLEITDSFLLFTTAQHNLQFVHLNSTDFKPLPLVEEGVEDERVRAIERGSILVSVIPSKSSVVLQATRGNLETIYPRIMVLAEVRKNIMAKRYKEAFIVCRTHRINLDILHDYAPELFIENLEVFINQIGRVDYLNLFISCLSEDDVTKTKYKETLYSGISKSFGMEPAPLTEMQIYMKKKMFDPKTSKVNKICDAVLNVLLSNPEYKKKYLQTIITAYASQNPQNLSAALKLISELENSEEKDSCVTYLCFLQDVNVVYKSALSLYDVSLALLVAQKSQMDPREYLPFLQELQDNEPLRRKFLIDDYLGNYEKALEHLSEIDKDGNVSEEVIDYVESHDLYKHGLALYRYDSEKQNVIYNIYAKHLSSNQMYTDAAVAYEMLGKLKEAMGAYQSAKRWREAMSIAVQKFPEEVESVAEELISSLTFEHRYVDAADIQLEYLDNVKEAVALYCKAYRYDIASLVAIKAKKDELLEEVVDPGLGEGFGIIAELLADCKGQINSQLRRLRELRAKKEENPYAFYGQETEQADDVSVAPSETSTQESFFTRYTGKTGGTAKTGASRRTAKNKRREERKRARGKKGTIYEEEYLVQSVGRLIERLNQTKPDAVRVVEGLCRRNMREQAHQIQKNFVEVLDLLKANVKEIYSISEKDRERVNENGEVYYIPEIPVPEIHDFPKSHIVDF
;
A
#
# COMPACT_ATOMS: atom_id res chain seq x y z
N MET A 1 -23.92 -5.95 -16.93
CA MET A 1 -23.69 -5.04 -18.08
C MET A 1 -24.19 -3.68 -17.67
N VAL A 2 -23.29 -2.78 -17.26
CA VAL A 2 -23.63 -1.38 -16.95
C VAL A 2 -22.49 -0.56 -17.54
N GLU A 3 -22.81 0.22 -18.56
CA GLU A 3 -21.87 1.07 -19.28
C GLU A 3 -21.35 2.20 -18.38
N HIS A 4 -20.04 2.47 -18.49
CA HIS A 4 -19.35 3.54 -17.80
C HIS A 4 -19.69 4.89 -18.44
N ASP A 5 -20.58 5.66 -17.81
CA ASP A 5 -20.81 7.04 -18.20
C ASP A 5 -19.71 7.95 -17.62
N LYS A 6 -18.92 8.55 -18.51
CA LYS A 6 -17.84 9.50 -18.21
C LYS A 6 -18.40 10.92 -18.16
N SER A 7 -18.91 11.35 -17.01
CA SER A 7 -19.16 12.77 -16.75
C SER A 7 -18.44 13.19 -15.47
N GLY A 8 -17.37 13.99 -15.67
CA GLY A 8 -16.58 14.58 -14.61
C GLY A 8 -17.34 15.75 -13.97
N SER A 9 -18.30 15.45 -13.10
CA SER A 9 -18.79 16.43 -12.14
C SER A 9 -17.98 16.29 -10.85
N LYS A 10 -17.46 17.41 -10.33
CA LYS A 10 -16.89 17.56 -8.98
C LYS A 10 -17.91 17.09 -7.93
N ARG A 11 -18.02 15.77 -7.71
CA ARG A 11 -18.98 15.18 -6.78
C ARG A 11 -18.35 15.16 -5.40
N GLN A 12 -18.80 16.14 -4.63
CA GLN A 12 -18.48 16.43 -3.24
C GLN A 12 -18.52 15.19 -2.34
N GLU A 13 -17.60 15.19 -1.38
CA GLU A 13 -17.48 14.24 -0.28
C GLU A 13 -18.71 14.33 0.61
N LEU A 14 -19.60 13.36 0.55
CA LEU A 14 -20.72 13.20 1.48
C LEU A 14 -20.62 11.75 1.98
N ARG A 15 -20.76 11.49 3.29
CA ARG A 15 -20.46 10.23 4.02
C ARG A 15 -21.74 9.45 4.38
N SER A 16 -21.75 8.11 4.23
CA SER A 16 -22.85 7.29 4.78
C SER A 16 -22.50 7.07 6.19
N ASN A 17 -23.51 6.90 7.02
CA ASN A 17 -23.21 6.67 8.38
C ASN A 17 -23.93 5.48 8.95
N MET A 18 -23.18 4.37 8.93
CA MET A 18 -23.30 3.36 9.97
C MET A 18 -23.08 3.96 11.37
N ARG A 19 -22.55 5.21 11.49
CA ARG A 19 -22.47 5.96 12.75
C ARG A 19 -23.76 6.73 13.03
N ASN A 20 -24.08 6.86 14.30
CA ASN A 20 -25.14 7.72 14.82
C ASN A 20 -24.52 8.99 15.40
N LEU A 21 -25.28 10.07 15.44
CA LEU A 21 -24.86 11.31 16.09
C LEU A 21 -25.29 11.25 17.54
N ILE A 22 -24.34 11.33 18.47
CA ILE A 22 -24.61 11.30 19.91
C ILE A 22 -24.20 12.60 20.57
N THR A 23 -24.89 12.93 21.66
CA THR A 23 -24.52 14.04 22.53
C THR A 23 -23.40 13.58 23.48
N LEU A 24 -22.24 14.24 23.38
CA LEU A 24 -21.11 14.04 24.28
C LEU A 24 -21.33 14.80 25.59
N ASN A 25 -21.66 16.08 25.48
CA ASN A 25 -21.79 16.95 26.64
C ASN A 25 -22.80 18.06 26.38
N LYS A 26 -23.43 18.54 27.47
CA LYS A 26 -24.30 19.70 27.47
C LYS A 26 -23.88 20.63 28.60
N GLY A 27 -23.55 21.87 28.25
CA GLY A 27 -23.34 22.97 29.19
C GLY A 27 -24.50 23.96 29.12
N LYS A 28 -24.85 24.58 30.24
CA LYS A 28 -25.91 25.60 30.30
C LYS A 28 -25.52 26.70 31.29
N PHE A 29 -25.77 27.95 30.94
CA PHE A 29 -25.62 29.10 31.85
C PHE A 29 -26.63 30.21 31.51
N LYS A 30 -26.88 31.12 32.46
CA LYS A 30 -27.79 32.26 32.27
C LYS A 30 -27.01 33.57 32.40
N PRO A 31 -26.84 34.34 31.32
CA PRO A 31 -26.34 35.71 31.43
C PRO A 31 -27.33 36.59 32.20
N THR A 32 -26.85 37.34 33.18
CA THR A 32 -27.65 38.31 33.96
C THR A 32 -26.94 39.65 33.94
N ALA A 33 -27.68 40.72 33.66
CA ALA A 33 -27.13 42.07 33.55
C ALA A 33 -26.54 42.52 34.89
N SER A 34 -25.43 43.27 34.83
CA SER A 34 -24.71 43.72 36.02
C SER A 34 -25.52 44.74 36.82
N THR A 35 -26.36 45.54 36.14
CA THR A 35 -27.28 46.49 36.78
C THR A 35 -28.42 45.81 37.54
N ALA A 36 -28.82 44.61 37.14
CA ALA A 36 -29.87 43.84 37.82
C ALA A 36 -29.41 43.22 39.15
N GLU A 37 -28.10 43.14 39.41
CA GLU A 37 -27.58 42.58 40.67
C GLU A 37 -27.70 43.58 41.86
N GLY A 38 -28.03 44.86 41.61
CA GLY A 38 -27.95 45.93 42.61
C GLY A 38 -29.28 46.57 43.04
N ASP A 39 -30.29 46.62 42.19
CA ASP A 39 -31.52 47.38 42.45
C ASP A 39 -32.76 46.48 42.41
N GLU A 40 -33.65 46.65 43.41
CA GLU A 40 -34.99 46.03 43.48
C GLU A 40 -35.95 46.53 42.36
N ASP A 41 -35.46 47.40 41.47
CA ASP A 41 -36.22 47.82 40.30
C ASP A 41 -36.13 46.73 39.24
N ASP A 42 -37.31 46.19 38.90
CA ASP A 42 -37.68 45.17 37.90
C ASP A 42 -37.15 45.43 36.47
N LEU A 43 -35.87 45.78 36.30
CA LEU A 43 -35.23 45.93 34.99
C LEU A 43 -35.12 44.55 34.34
N SER A 44 -36.10 44.23 33.49
CA SER A 44 -36.21 42.95 32.80
C SER A 44 -35.28 42.90 31.60
N PHE A 45 -33.96 42.83 31.86
CA PHE A 45 -33.01 42.49 30.80
C PHE A 45 -33.32 41.11 30.24
N THR A 46 -33.40 41.03 28.91
CA THR A 46 -33.58 39.80 28.17
C THR A 46 -32.34 39.52 27.32
N LEU A 47 -32.07 38.24 27.08
CA LEU A 47 -31.00 37.81 26.20
C LEU A 47 -31.43 38.01 24.75
N LEU A 48 -30.81 38.99 24.08
CA LEU A 48 -31.14 39.36 22.71
C LEU A 48 -30.42 38.47 21.69
N ASP A 49 -29.11 38.29 21.85
CA ASP A 49 -28.31 37.45 20.95
C ASP A 49 -27.01 36.96 21.63
N SER A 50 -26.36 35.95 21.04
CA SER A 50 -25.04 35.47 21.43
C SER A 50 -24.23 35.01 20.22
N VAL A 51 -22.90 35.12 20.31
CA VAL A 51 -21.96 34.66 19.26
C VAL A 51 -20.79 33.91 19.88
N PHE A 52 -20.24 32.96 19.13
CA PHE A 52 -18.96 32.36 19.43
C PHE A 52 -17.84 33.33 19.03
N ASP A 53 -16.89 33.56 19.93
CA ASP A 53 -15.63 34.22 19.63
C ASP A 53 -14.54 33.15 19.51
N THR A 54 -14.07 32.91 18.28
CA THR A 54 -13.05 31.89 18.00
C THR A 54 -11.66 32.30 18.45
N LEU A 55 -11.39 33.61 18.53
CA LEU A 55 -10.07 34.14 18.81
C LEU A 55 -9.76 34.06 20.31
N SER A 56 -10.74 34.37 21.15
CA SER A 56 -10.64 34.19 22.60
C SER A 56 -11.22 32.86 23.11
N ASP A 57 -11.81 32.06 22.22
CA ASP A 57 -12.47 30.77 22.52
C ASP A 57 -13.54 30.93 23.62
N SER A 58 -14.37 31.97 23.46
CA SER A 58 -15.37 32.44 24.44
C SER A 58 -16.74 32.63 23.79
N ILE A 59 -17.73 33.04 24.60
CA ILE A 59 -19.09 33.35 24.13
C ILE A 59 -19.42 34.78 24.51
N THR A 60 -19.79 35.59 23.53
CA THR A 60 -20.25 36.96 23.77
C THR A 60 -21.78 36.99 23.71
N CYS A 61 -22.41 37.56 24.74
CA CYS A 61 -23.85 37.63 24.92
C CYS A 61 -24.30 39.09 24.99
N VAL A 62 -25.40 39.41 24.31
CA VAL A 62 -26.04 40.72 24.33
C VAL A 62 -27.31 40.63 25.16
N LEU A 63 -27.35 41.39 26.24
CA LEU A 63 -28.51 41.58 27.08
C LEU A 63 -29.12 42.94 26.77
N GLY A 64 -30.46 43.01 26.73
CA GLY A 64 -31.13 44.28 26.52
C GLY A 64 -32.51 44.37 27.15
N SER A 65 -32.86 45.59 27.54
CA SER A 65 -34.18 45.98 28.04
C SER A 65 -34.82 46.89 27.01
N THR A 66 -35.77 46.37 26.23
CA THR A 66 -36.33 47.06 25.05
C THR A 66 -37.14 48.30 25.42
N ASP A 67 -37.76 48.29 26.60
CA ASP A 67 -38.58 49.36 27.16
C ASP A 67 -37.79 50.63 27.53
N ILE A 68 -36.56 50.48 28.00
CA ILE A 68 -35.68 51.60 28.35
C ILE A 68 -34.49 51.77 27.39
N GLY A 69 -34.36 50.90 26.39
CA GLY A 69 -33.28 50.92 25.41
C GLY A 69 -31.90 50.62 26.00
N ALA A 70 -31.81 49.96 27.16
CA ALA A 70 -30.52 49.63 27.78
C ALA A 70 -29.93 48.36 27.16
N ILE A 71 -28.64 48.38 26.80
CA ILE A 71 -27.88 47.26 26.24
C ILE A 71 -26.64 47.01 27.09
N GLU A 72 -26.40 45.75 27.44
CA GLU A 72 -25.19 45.28 28.10
C GLU A 72 -24.61 44.09 27.33
N VAL A 73 -23.31 44.12 27.01
CA VAL A 73 -22.62 43.03 26.34
C VAL A 73 -21.62 42.37 27.27
N GLN A 74 -21.76 41.06 27.44
CA GLN A 74 -20.94 40.26 28.33
C GLN A 74 -20.18 39.19 27.55
N GLN A 75 -18.90 38.99 27.87
CA GLN A 75 -18.09 37.90 27.36
C GLN A 75 -17.86 36.87 28.46
N PHE A 76 -18.22 35.62 28.17
CA PHE A 76 -18.06 34.48 29.06
C PHE A 76 -16.90 33.60 28.58
N MET A 77 -15.85 33.57 29.39
CA MET A 77 -14.67 32.76 29.15
C MET A 77 -14.89 31.31 29.60
N LYS A 78 -14.07 30.38 29.09
CA LYS A 78 -14.17 28.95 29.43
C LYS A 78 -13.93 28.62 30.91
N ASP A 79 -13.21 29.47 31.63
CA ASP A 79 -12.98 29.32 33.07
C ASP A 79 -14.17 29.81 33.92
N GLY A 80 -15.22 30.33 33.27
CA GLY A 80 -16.41 30.88 33.91
C GLY A 80 -16.29 32.36 34.26
N SER A 81 -15.17 33.02 33.96
CA SER A 81 -15.05 34.47 34.13
C SER A 81 -15.96 35.23 33.15
N ARG A 82 -16.50 36.35 33.63
CA ARG A 82 -17.43 37.22 32.92
C ARG A 82 -16.81 38.61 32.80
N ASN A 83 -16.65 39.11 31.58
CA ASN A 83 -16.23 40.47 31.30
C ASN A 83 -17.41 41.27 30.74
N VAL A 84 -17.60 42.51 31.16
CA VAL A 84 -18.61 43.41 30.58
C VAL A 84 -17.91 44.28 29.55
N LEU A 85 -18.13 43.99 28.27
CA LEU A 85 -17.43 44.65 27.17
C LEU A 85 -18.04 46.02 26.82
N ALA A 86 -19.36 46.18 27.02
CA ALA A 86 -20.05 47.43 26.73
C ALA A 86 -21.33 47.54 27.57
N SER A 87 -21.69 48.76 27.96
CA SER A 87 -22.98 49.06 28.60
C SER A 87 -23.44 50.46 28.18
N PHE A 88 -24.53 50.56 27.41
CA PHE A 88 -25.00 51.82 26.84
C PHE A 88 -26.52 51.81 26.59
N ASN A 89 -27.10 52.97 26.31
CA ASN A 89 -28.51 53.11 25.96
C ASN A 89 -28.67 53.51 24.49
N ILE A 90 -29.60 52.87 23.79
CA ILE A 90 -30.05 53.26 22.45
C ILE A 90 -31.18 54.29 22.53
N GLN A 91 -31.34 55.09 21.48
CA GLN A 91 -32.40 56.11 21.40
C GLN A 91 -33.73 55.55 20.88
N THR A 92 -33.68 54.38 20.22
CA THR A 92 -34.83 53.67 19.67
C THR A 92 -35.40 52.71 20.70
N PHE A 93 -36.51 53.09 21.34
CA PHE A 93 -37.23 52.21 22.27
C PHE A 93 -38.01 51.13 21.51
N ASP A 94 -38.21 49.98 22.14
CA ASP A 94 -38.88 48.80 21.57
C ASP A 94 -38.29 48.35 20.21
N ASP A 95 -37.00 48.57 20.02
CA ASP A 95 -36.28 48.20 18.81
C ASP A 95 -35.78 46.75 18.86
N LYS A 96 -35.75 46.09 17.69
CA LYS A 96 -35.33 44.70 17.55
C LYS A 96 -33.90 44.65 17.00
N LEU A 97 -33.03 43.92 17.70
CA LEU A 97 -31.69 43.62 17.20
C LEU A 97 -31.79 42.58 16.06
N LEU A 98 -31.41 42.98 14.85
CA LEU A 98 -31.45 42.12 13.67
C LEU A 98 -30.17 41.31 13.47
N SER A 99 -29.03 41.93 13.77
CA SER A 99 -27.72 41.29 13.63
C SER A 99 -26.75 41.83 14.67
N PHE A 100 -25.98 40.91 15.26
CA PHE A 100 -24.87 41.21 16.15
C PHE A 100 -23.64 40.40 15.75
N VAL A 101 -22.47 41.06 15.75
CA VAL A 101 -21.18 40.42 15.51
C VAL A 101 -20.13 41.02 16.45
N HIS A 102 -19.15 40.21 16.83
CA HIS A 102 -18.04 40.59 17.67
C HIS A 102 -16.72 40.42 16.91
N PHE A 103 -16.15 41.52 16.41
CA PHE A 103 -14.85 41.56 15.77
C PHE A 103 -13.74 41.60 16.83
N ALA A 104 -13.39 40.42 17.36
CA ALA A 104 -12.41 40.27 18.42
C ALA A 104 -10.99 40.72 18.02
N ASP A 105 -10.68 40.75 16.72
CA ASP A 105 -9.40 41.22 16.18
C ASP A 105 -9.19 42.73 16.36
N ILE A 106 -10.28 43.50 16.33
CA ILE A 106 -10.28 44.96 16.49
C ILE A 106 -11.04 45.43 17.74
N ASN A 107 -11.45 44.51 18.61
CA ASN A 107 -12.19 44.77 19.86
C ASN A 107 -13.46 45.60 19.63
N GLN A 108 -14.18 45.29 18.54
CA GLN A 108 -15.36 46.04 18.14
C GLN A 108 -16.59 45.15 18.11
N LEU A 109 -17.65 45.62 18.75
CA LEU A 109 -18.98 45.04 18.73
C LEU A 109 -19.83 45.83 17.74
N VAL A 110 -20.61 45.15 16.91
CA VAL A 110 -21.48 45.82 15.93
C VAL A 110 -22.92 45.35 16.09
N PHE A 111 -23.83 46.31 16.13
CA PHE A 111 -25.26 46.11 16.32
C PHE A 111 -26.00 46.72 15.14
N VAL A 112 -26.92 45.96 14.55
CA VAL A 112 -27.82 46.45 13.50
C VAL A 112 -29.26 46.29 13.99
N PHE A 113 -29.96 47.42 14.13
CA PHE A 113 -31.31 47.47 14.65
C PHE A 113 -32.37 47.65 13.55
N GLU A 114 -33.58 47.16 13.81
CA GLU A 114 -34.68 47.17 12.85
C GLU A 114 -35.17 48.58 12.51
N GLN A 115 -35.15 49.52 13.46
CA GLN A 115 -35.52 50.92 13.19
C GLN A 115 -34.46 51.67 12.36
N GLY A 116 -33.28 51.07 12.13
CA GLY A 116 -32.32 51.51 11.13
C GLY A 116 -30.94 51.89 11.66
N ASP A 117 -30.74 51.96 12.97
CA ASP A 117 -29.46 52.32 13.58
C ASP A 117 -28.43 51.20 13.44
N ILE A 118 -27.23 51.58 12.98
CA ILE A 118 -26.02 50.74 12.97
C ILE A 118 -25.05 51.32 13.99
N ILE A 119 -24.82 50.59 15.07
CA ILE A 119 -24.03 51.04 16.22
C ILE A 119 -22.77 50.20 16.32
N THR A 120 -21.64 50.84 16.61
CA THR A 120 -20.39 50.19 16.99
C THR A 120 -20.05 50.50 18.44
N ALA A 121 -19.51 49.52 19.15
CA ALA A 121 -18.94 49.71 20.48
C ALA A 121 -17.51 49.15 20.48
N THR A 122 -16.53 50.05 20.60
CA THR A 122 -15.11 49.68 20.58
C THR A 122 -14.57 49.73 22.01
N TYR A 123 -14.24 48.58 22.58
CA TYR A 123 -13.82 48.44 23.97
C TYR A 123 -12.30 48.36 24.10
N ASP A 124 -11.76 48.74 25.26
CA ASP A 124 -10.32 48.58 25.55
C ASP A 124 -10.06 47.15 26.07
N PRO A 125 -9.26 46.33 25.36
CA PRO A 125 -8.96 44.96 25.78
C PRO A 125 -8.12 44.87 27.07
N VAL A 126 -7.54 45.98 27.54
CA VAL A 126 -6.71 46.02 28.75
C VAL A 126 -7.51 46.42 29.99
N SER A 127 -8.27 47.53 29.92
CA SER A 127 -9.07 47.98 31.07
C SER A 127 -10.35 47.17 31.22
N LEU A 128 -10.98 46.78 30.10
CA LEU A 128 -12.32 46.16 30.05
C LEU A 128 -13.35 46.96 30.87
N ASP A 129 -13.15 48.28 31.00
CA ASP A 129 -14.09 49.15 31.68
C ASP A 129 -15.21 49.53 30.70
N PRO A 130 -16.47 49.10 30.93
CA PRO A 130 -17.57 49.42 30.03
C PRO A 130 -17.82 50.93 29.92
N ALA A 131 -17.38 51.74 30.90
CA ALA A 131 -17.49 53.20 30.85
C ALA A 131 -16.49 53.86 29.88
N GLU A 132 -15.40 53.18 29.54
CA GLU A 132 -14.39 53.66 28.58
C GLU A 132 -14.68 53.20 27.13
N THR A 133 -15.71 52.38 26.93
CA THR A 133 -16.09 51.84 25.62
C THR A 133 -16.65 52.95 24.72
N LEU A 134 -16.04 53.12 23.54
CA LEU A 134 -16.45 54.12 22.56
C LEU A 134 -17.68 53.63 21.79
N ILE A 135 -18.83 54.26 22.02
CA ILE A 135 -20.09 53.98 21.33
C ILE A 135 -20.31 55.01 20.20
N GLU A 136 -20.46 54.54 18.97
CA GLU A 136 -20.68 55.39 17.80
C GLU A 136 -21.85 54.87 16.96
N ILE A 137 -22.72 55.78 16.50
CA ILE A 137 -23.72 55.48 15.48
C ILE A 137 -23.04 55.68 14.13
N MET A 138 -22.75 54.59 13.42
CA MET A 138 -22.06 54.62 12.13
C MET A 138 -22.98 55.10 11.01
N GLY A 139 -24.29 54.83 11.14
CA GLY A 139 -25.31 55.30 10.22
C GLY A 139 -26.71 54.91 10.70
N THR A 140 -27.72 55.59 10.15
CA THR A 140 -29.14 55.31 10.39
C THR A 140 -29.85 55.23 9.05
N ILE A 141 -30.68 54.20 8.86
CA ILE A 141 -31.57 54.07 7.70
C ILE A 141 -32.98 54.49 8.11
N ASP A 142 -33.40 55.69 7.69
CA ASP A 142 -34.63 56.35 8.18
C ASP A 142 -35.91 55.50 8.10
N ASN A 143 -36.07 54.68 7.04
CA ASN A 143 -37.25 53.84 6.86
C ASN A 143 -37.14 52.45 7.53
N GLY A 144 -36.01 52.17 8.19
CA GLY A 144 -35.74 50.92 8.87
C GLY A 144 -35.18 49.80 7.99
N ILE A 145 -34.72 48.75 8.66
CA ILE A 145 -34.07 47.58 8.08
C ILE A 145 -35.01 46.38 8.27
N ALA A 146 -35.20 45.59 7.23
CA ALA A 146 -36.03 44.38 7.25
C ALA A 146 -35.22 43.12 7.59
N ALA A 147 -33.96 43.05 7.14
CA ALA A 147 -33.05 41.95 7.43
C ALA A 147 -31.60 42.41 7.35
N ALA A 148 -30.71 41.83 8.14
CA ALA A 148 -29.28 42.10 8.11
C ALA A 148 -28.50 40.83 8.44
N GLN A 149 -27.41 40.57 7.72
CA GLN A 149 -26.55 39.41 7.96
C GLN A 149 -25.12 39.69 7.51
N TRP A 150 -24.17 39.51 8.43
CA TRP A 150 -22.74 39.51 8.12
C TRP A 150 -22.32 38.25 7.36
N SER A 151 -21.36 38.41 6.46
CA SER A 151 -20.63 37.30 5.83
C SER A 151 -19.82 36.53 6.88
N TYR A 152 -19.61 35.22 6.64
CA TYR A 152 -18.88 34.35 7.58
C TYR A 152 -17.40 34.71 7.74
N ASP A 153 -16.82 35.41 6.77
CA ASP A 153 -15.46 35.93 6.84
C ASP A 153 -15.39 37.32 7.50
N GLU A 154 -16.51 37.84 8.00
CA GLU A 154 -16.60 39.09 8.78
C GLU A 154 -16.23 40.36 8.00
N GLU A 155 -16.17 40.29 6.67
CA GLU A 155 -15.70 41.39 5.82
C GLU A 155 -16.83 42.17 5.12
N THR A 156 -18.07 41.67 5.13
CA THR A 156 -19.18 42.27 4.38
C THR A 156 -20.51 42.12 5.10
N LEU A 157 -21.28 43.21 5.19
CA LEU A 157 -22.62 43.25 5.74
C LEU A 157 -23.64 43.40 4.61
N ALA A 158 -24.51 42.40 4.44
CA ALA A 158 -25.67 42.51 3.55
C ALA A 158 -26.92 42.85 4.37
N MET A 159 -27.70 43.79 3.87
CA MET A 159 -28.96 44.21 4.49
C MET A 159 -30.04 44.41 3.44
N VAL A 160 -31.29 44.31 3.87
CA VAL A 160 -32.46 44.71 3.08
C VAL A 160 -33.22 45.77 3.84
N THR A 161 -33.40 46.94 3.24
CA THR A 161 -34.19 48.03 3.84
C THR A 161 -35.69 47.74 3.73
N LYS A 162 -36.51 48.41 4.55
CA LYS A 162 -37.99 48.34 4.42
C LYS A 162 -38.49 48.95 3.11
N ASP A 163 -37.67 49.76 2.44
CA ASP A 163 -37.90 50.26 1.07
C ASP A 163 -37.49 49.27 -0.03
N ARG A 164 -37.14 48.03 0.34
CA ARG A 164 -36.77 46.93 -0.57
C ARG A 164 -35.46 47.16 -1.33
N ASN A 165 -34.53 47.91 -0.75
CA ASN A 165 -33.15 47.99 -1.27
C ASN A 165 -32.27 46.97 -0.58
N VAL A 166 -31.59 46.13 -1.37
CA VAL A 166 -30.46 45.32 -0.93
C VAL A 166 -29.25 46.23 -0.87
N VAL A 167 -28.72 46.46 0.33
CA VAL A 167 -27.55 47.30 0.58
C VAL A 167 -26.42 46.41 1.06
N VAL A 168 -25.25 46.56 0.44
CA VAL A 168 -24.04 45.84 0.82
C VAL A 168 -22.99 46.84 1.30
N LEU A 169 -22.50 46.64 2.52
CA LEU A 169 -21.50 47.46 3.18
C LEU A 169 -20.23 46.65 3.44
N SER A 170 -19.06 47.30 3.38
CA SER A 170 -17.80 46.69 3.83
C SER A 170 -17.74 46.59 5.36
N LYS A 171 -16.73 45.88 5.90
CA LYS A 171 -16.41 45.88 7.35
C LYS A 171 -16.27 47.29 7.95
N LEU A 172 -15.88 48.28 7.13
CA LEU A 172 -15.75 49.70 7.52
C LEU A 172 -17.02 50.53 7.23
N PHE A 173 -18.14 49.87 6.93
CA PHE A 173 -19.42 50.50 6.59
C PHE A 173 -19.39 51.37 5.32
N GLU A 174 -18.43 51.14 4.43
CA GLU A 174 -18.40 51.81 3.13
C GLU A 174 -19.42 51.13 2.19
N PRO A 175 -20.27 51.90 1.47
CA PRO A 175 -21.24 51.34 0.53
C PRO A 175 -20.53 50.68 -0.66
N ILE A 176 -20.71 49.37 -0.79
CA ILE A 176 -20.24 48.57 -1.92
C ILE A 176 -21.26 48.64 -3.06
N SER A 177 -22.53 48.42 -2.73
CA SER A 177 -23.62 48.43 -3.70
C SER A 177 -24.97 48.67 -3.05
N GLU A 178 -25.91 49.15 -3.85
CA GLU A 178 -27.32 49.27 -3.51
C GLU A 178 -28.14 48.81 -4.73
N TYR A 179 -29.09 47.90 -4.49
CA TYR A 179 -29.92 47.30 -5.52
C TYR A 179 -31.39 47.27 -5.09
N HIS A 180 -32.28 47.88 -5.87
CA HIS A 180 -33.72 47.86 -5.58
C HIS A 180 -34.34 46.55 -6.10
N LEU A 181 -35.09 45.84 -5.24
CA LEU A 181 -35.76 44.59 -5.59
C LEU A 181 -36.97 44.84 -6.50
N GLU A 182 -36.91 44.29 -7.72
CA GLU A 182 -37.96 44.44 -8.73
C GLU A 182 -38.62 43.08 -9.04
N VAL A 183 -39.90 43.07 -9.40
CA VAL A 183 -40.60 41.83 -9.80
C VAL A 183 -39.96 41.19 -11.04
N ASP A 184 -39.42 42.02 -11.94
CA ASP A 184 -38.76 41.57 -13.18
C ASP A 184 -37.48 40.76 -12.93
N ASP A 185 -36.87 40.87 -11.75
CA ASP A 185 -35.73 40.06 -11.33
C ASP A 185 -36.05 38.57 -11.42
N LEU A 186 -37.29 38.17 -11.13
CA LEU A 186 -37.74 36.78 -11.15
C LEU A 186 -37.70 36.16 -12.57
N LYS A 187 -37.52 36.97 -13.62
CA LYS A 187 -37.39 36.51 -15.01
C LYS A 187 -35.95 36.08 -15.35
N ILE A 188 -34.99 36.26 -14.45
CA ILE A 188 -33.58 35.89 -14.65
C ILE A 188 -33.37 34.37 -14.59
N SER A 189 -33.78 33.66 -15.64
CA SER A 189 -33.64 32.20 -15.69
C SER A 189 -32.21 31.77 -16.03
N LYS A 190 -31.51 31.14 -15.09
CA LYS A 190 -30.24 30.39 -15.34
C LYS A 190 -30.39 28.89 -15.10
N HIS A 191 -31.61 28.36 -14.97
CA HIS A 191 -31.85 26.93 -14.74
C HIS A 191 -31.32 26.09 -15.92
N VAL A 192 -30.33 25.25 -15.66
CA VAL A 192 -29.77 24.31 -16.64
C VAL A 192 -30.18 22.90 -16.21
N THR A 193 -31.25 22.37 -16.81
CA THR A 193 -31.66 20.98 -16.60
C THR A 193 -30.72 20.04 -17.37
N VAL A 194 -30.12 19.08 -16.67
CA VAL A 194 -29.34 17.99 -17.28
C VAL A 194 -30.29 17.10 -18.09
N GLY A 195 -30.24 17.22 -19.43
CA GLY A 195 -30.66 16.15 -20.34
C GLY A 195 -32.04 16.23 -21.01
N TRP A 196 -32.88 17.22 -20.69
CA TRP A 196 -34.14 17.44 -21.41
C TRP A 196 -34.10 18.83 -22.02
N GLY A 197 -33.94 18.93 -23.34
CA GLY A 197 -33.89 20.23 -24.03
C GLY A 197 -35.09 21.12 -23.69
N LYS A 198 -34.95 22.44 -23.84
CA LYS A 198 -36.03 23.42 -23.66
C LYS A 198 -37.31 22.96 -24.39
N LYS A 199 -38.47 23.27 -23.82
CA LYS A 199 -39.82 22.98 -24.37
C LYS A 199 -39.98 23.38 -25.86
N GLU A 200 -39.24 24.40 -26.29
CA GLU A 200 -39.23 24.94 -27.66
C GLU A 200 -38.31 24.17 -28.63
N THR A 201 -37.20 23.62 -28.13
CA THR A 201 -36.19 22.93 -28.96
C THR A 201 -36.43 21.43 -29.07
N GLN A 202 -37.46 20.92 -28.39
CA GLN A 202 -37.97 19.58 -28.59
C GLN A 202 -38.57 19.46 -29.99
N PHE A 203 -37.98 18.64 -30.86
CA PHE A 203 -38.48 18.41 -32.22
C PHE A 203 -39.89 17.80 -32.21
N ARG A 204 -40.90 18.67 -32.23
CA ARG A 204 -42.33 18.30 -32.35
C ARG A 204 -42.65 17.92 -33.80
N GLY A 205 -42.10 16.80 -34.26
CA GLY A 205 -42.44 16.23 -35.57
C GLY A 205 -43.94 15.94 -35.66
N LYS A 206 -44.53 16.04 -36.86
CA LYS A 206 -45.95 15.68 -37.09
C LYS A 206 -46.31 14.28 -36.57
N GLY A 207 -45.33 13.37 -36.49
CA GLY A 207 -45.48 12.05 -35.89
C GLY A 207 -45.67 12.07 -34.37
N ALA A 208 -45.02 12.96 -33.61
CA ALA A 208 -45.17 13.04 -32.15
C ALA A 208 -46.58 13.48 -31.74
N ARG A 209 -47.15 14.47 -32.44
CA ARG A 209 -48.56 14.87 -32.23
C ARG A 209 -49.54 13.76 -32.62
N ALA A 210 -49.21 12.94 -33.62
CA ALA A 210 -50.02 11.79 -33.97
C ALA A 210 -49.92 10.70 -32.90
N MET A 211 -48.71 10.44 -32.38
CA MET A 211 -48.46 9.51 -31.28
C MET A 211 -49.11 9.95 -29.97
N GLU A 212 -49.08 11.24 -29.62
CA GLU A 212 -49.85 11.80 -28.49
C GLU A 212 -51.35 11.61 -28.72
N ARG A 213 -51.86 11.86 -29.93
CA ARG A 213 -53.28 11.62 -30.23
C ARG A 213 -53.64 10.15 -30.13
N GLU A 214 -52.76 9.25 -30.54
CA GLU A 214 -52.90 7.80 -30.42
C GLU A 214 -52.77 7.33 -28.97
N ALA A 215 -51.86 7.89 -28.19
CA ALA A 215 -51.68 7.62 -26.76
C ALA A 215 -52.86 8.13 -25.94
N LEU A 216 -53.37 9.34 -26.23
CA LEU A 216 -54.61 9.85 -25.64
C LEU A 216 -55.83 9.04 -26.07
N ALA A 217 -55.86 8.58 -27.33
CA ALA A 217 -56.93 7.70 -27.80
C ALA A 217 -56.86 6.30 -27.18
N SER A 218 -55.65 5.75 -26.94
CA SER A 218 -55.45 4.45 -26.30
C SER A 218 -55.71 4.50 -24.80
N LEU A 219 -55.28 5.57 -24.12
CA LEU A 219 -55.62 5.85 -22.72
C LEU A 219 -57.15 6.00 -22.55
N LYS A 220 -57.83 6.70 -23.47
CA LYS A 220 -59.30 6.77 -23.49
C LYS A 220 -59.95 5.41 -23.79
N ALA A 221 -59.39 4.61 -24.69
CA ALA A 221 -59.90 3.28 -25.04
C ALA A 221 -59.76 2.28 -23.87
N SER A 222 -58.79 2.49 -22.98
CA SER A 222 -58.60 1.71 -21.75
C SER A 222 -59.61 2.04 -20.64
N GLY A 223 -60.58 2.91 -20.89
CA GLY A 223 -61.63 3.26 -19.92
C GLY A 223 -61.22 4.27 -18.86
N LEU A 224 -60.03 4.87 -18.98
CA LEU A 224 -59.54 5.92 -18.08
C LEU A 224 -60.28 7.23 -18.41
N VAL A 225 -60.80 7.90 -17.38
CA VAL A 225 -61.59 9.14 -17.51
C VAL A 225 -60.99 10.22 -16.62
N GLY A 226 -61.01 11.47 -17.09
CA GLY A 226 -60.52 12.62 -16.31
C GLY A 226 -59.00 12.56 -16.06
N ASN A 227 -58.61 12.73 -14.80
CA ASN A 227 -57.21 12.86 -14.37
C ASN A 227 -56.35 11.61 -14.62
N GLN A 228 -56.97 10.46 -14.92
CA GLN A 228 -56.27 9.21 -15.24
C GLN A 228 -55.68 9.16 -16.67
N LEU A 229 -55.97 10.17 -17.51
CA LEU A 229 -55.48 10.27 -18.89
C LEU A 229 -54.11 10.99 -19.00
N ARG A 230 -53.39 11.19 -17.89
CA ARG A 230 -52.15 12.00 -17.84
C ARG A 230 -50.89 11.14 -17.88
N ASP A 231 -49.85 11.69 -18.48
CA ASP A 231 -48.48 11.22 -18.33
C ASP A 231 -48.05 11.40 -16.85
N PRO A 232 -47.67 10.32 -16.13
CA PRO A 232 -47.21 10.39 -14.74
C PRO A 232 -46.00 11.30 -14.53
N THR A 233 -45.26 11.67 -15.59
CA THR A 233 -44.07 12.52 -15.49
C THR A 233 -44.36 14.02 -15.46
N MET A 234 -45.59 14.46 -15.76
CA MET A 234 -45.98 15.85 -15.54
C MET A 234 -46.49 16.02 -14.11
N PRO A 235 -46.15 17.11 -13.37
CA PRO A 235 -46.71 17.40 -12.04
C PRO A 235 -48.21 17.71 -12.06
N TYR A 236 -48.90 17.52 -10.92
CA TYR A 236 -50.35 17.72 -10.78
C TYR A 236 -50.80 19.17 -10.87
N MET A 237 -49.92 20.04 -10.38
CA MET A 237 -50.09 21.48 -10.35
C MET A 237 -48.76 22.09 -10.79
N VAL A 238 -48.81 23.24 -11.46
CA VAL A 238 -47.61 24.04 -11.70
C VAL A 238 -47.45 24.91 -10.47
N ASP A 239 -46.28 24.82 -9.82
CA ASP A 239 -45.96 25.68 -8.69
C ASP A 239 -46.01 27.15 -9.16
N THR A 240 -46.88 27.94 -8.53
CA THR A 240 -47.02 29.39 -8.78
C THR A 240 -46.14 30.20 -7.81
N GLY A 241 -45.70 29.58 -6.72
CA GLY A 241 -44.95 30.24 -5.66
C GLY A 241 -45.82 30.92 -4.61
N ASP A 242 -47.14 30.71 -4.64
CA ASP A 242 -48.09 31.33 -3.73
C ASP A 242 -47.77 31.00 -2.25
N VAL A 243 -47.90 32.01 -1.40
CA VAL A 243 -47.61 31.90 0.05
C VAL A 243 -48.79 31.28 0.79
N THR A 244 -48.49 30.49 1.82
CA THR A 244 -49.52 29.93 2.71
C THR A 244 -49.84 30.90 3.84
N ALA A 245 -50.94 30.64 4.57
CA ALA A 245 -51.33 31.44 5.72
C ALA A 245 -50.33 31.41 6.90
N LEU A 246 -49.39 30.47 6.90
CA LEU A 246 -48.35 30.33 7.93
C LEU A 246 -47.05 31.05 7.58
N ASP A 247 -46.92 31.60 6.38
CA ASP A 247 -45.76 32.39 6.01
C ASP A 247 -45.68 33.67 6.86
N SER A 248 -44.52 33.92 7.48
CA SER A 248 -44.32 35.09 8.35
C SER A 248 -44.20 36.41 7.58
N HIS A 249 -44.10 36.36 6.25
CA HIS A 249 -43.75 37.48 5.37
C HIS A 249 -42.37 38.11 5.65
N GLU A 250 -41.55 37.48 6.50
CA GLU A 250 -40.22 37.99 6.83
C GLU A 250 -39.25 37.84 5.65
N ILE A 251 -38.27 38.75 5.62
CA ILE A 251 -37.14 38.72 4.70
C ILE A 251 -35.97 38.04 5.43
N THR A 252 -35.28 37.14 4.75
CA THR A 252 -34.11 36.45 5.31
C THR A 252 -32.92 36.53 4.36
N ILE A 253 -31.72 36.66 4.93
CA ILE A 253 -30.47 36.67 4.19
C ILE A 253 -29.64 35.45 4.60
N SER A 254 -29.04 34.75 3.65
CA SER A 254 -28.11 33.66 3.95
C SER A 254 -26.89 33.70 3.04
N TRP A 255 -25.70 33.70 3.62
CA TRP A 255 -24.44 33.71 2.88
C TRP A 255 -23.97 32.31 2.52
N ARG A 256 -23.30 32.17 1.37
CA ARG A 256 -22.53 30.97 1.04
C ARG A 256 -21.29 30.90 1.93
N GLY A 257 -20.78 29.69 2.22
CA GLY A 257 -19.65 29.52 3.14
C GLY A 257 -18.34 30.19 2.71
N ASP A 258 -18.10 30.37 1.42
CA ASP A 258 -16.94 31.13 0.90
C ASP A 258 -17.20 32.63 0.74
N CYS A 259 -18.40 33.10 1.13
CA CYS A 259 -18.82 34.50 1.11
C CYS A 259 -18.80 35.17 -0.28
N ASP A 260 -18.69 34.41 -1.37
CA ASP A 260 -18.74 34.95 -2.74
C ASP A 260 -20.18 35.33 -3.17
N TYR A 261 -21.19 34.73 -2.52
CA TYR A 261 -22.61 34.93 -2.84
C TYR A 261 -23.45 34.92 -1.57
N PHE A 262 -24.60 35.59 -1.63
CA PHE A 262 -25.65 35.53 -0.62
C PHE A 262 -27.03 35.48 -1.27
N ALA A 263 -27.98 34.86 -0.59
CA ALA A 263 -29.36 34.71 -1.03
C ALA A 263 -30.28 35.56 -0.15
N VAL A 264 -31.24 36.23 -0.77
CA VAL A 264 -32.26 37.06 -0.12
C VAL A 264 -33.63 36.48 -0.44
N SER A 265 -34.33 35.93 0.55
CA SER A 265 -35.72 35.45 0.43
C SER A 265 -36.69 36.55 0.80
N SER A 266 -37.70 36.78 -0.05
CA SER A 266 -38.69 37.85 0.13
C SER A 266 -40.02 37.48 -0.54
N VAL A 267 -41.10 38.17 -0.17
CA VAL A 267 -42.42 38.04 -0.82
C VAL A 267 -42.61 39.18 -1.82
N GLU A 268 -43.03 38.83 -3.03
CA GLU A 268 -43.37 39.72 -4.13
C GLU A 268 -44.85 39.63 -4.46
N GLU A 269 -45.44 40.73 -4.91
CA GLU A 269 -46.78 40.71 -5.49
C GLU A 269 -46.64 40.58 -7.02
N VAL A 270 -47.01 39.43 -7.56
CA VAL A 270 -46.84 39.10 -8.99
C VAL A 270 -48.20 38.87 -9.65
N PRO A 271 -48.38 39.18 -10.95
CA PRO A 271 -49.62 38.88 -11.65
C PRO A 271 -49.93 37.38 -11.63
N ASP A 272 -51.19 37.03 -11.39
CA ASP A 272 -51.68 35.66 -11.49
C ASP A 272 -51.61 35.20 -12.96
N GLU A 273 -50.96 34.05 -13.23
CA GLU A 273 -50.80 33.52 -14.59
C GLU A 273 -52.15 33.11 -15.23
N ASP A 274 -53.13 32.71 -14.41
CA ASP A 274 -54.46 32.28 -14.89
C ASP A 274 -55.41 33.47 -15.09
N ASP A 275 -55.17 34.58 -14.38
CA ASP A 275 -55.99 35.79 -14.40
C ASP A 275 -55.14 37.05 -14.16
N GLU A 276 -54.56 37.62 -15.22
CA GLU A 276 -53.70 38.82 -15.14
C GLU A 276 -54.36 40.05 -14.46
N THR A 277 -55.68 40.01 -14.21
CA THR A 277 -56.37 41.05 -13.42
C THR A 277 -56.20 40.90 -11.91
N LYS A 278 -55.62 39.78 -11.47
CA LYS A 278 -55.30 39.46 -10.08
C LYS A 278 -53.79 39.39 -9.89
N SER A 279 -53.39 39.60 -8.64
CA SER A 279 -52.04 39.36 -8.16
C SER A 279 -52.05 38.22 -7.15
N ILE A 280 -50.98 37.44 -7.13
CA ILE A 280 -50.65 36.49 -6.08
C ILE A 280 -49.44 36.99 -5.30
N LYS A 281 -49.35 36.61 -4.03
CA LYS A 281 -48.16 36.87 -3.23
C LYS A 281 -47.23 35.68 -3.38
N ARG A 282 -46.10 35.89 -4.07
CA ARG A 282 -45.12 34.84 -4.34
C ARG A 282 -43.90 35.00 -3.45
N ARG A 283 -43.52 33.95 -2.73
CA ARG A 283 -42.20 33.89 -2.12
C ARG A 283 -41.17 33.42 -3.14
N ALA A 284 -40.04 34.11 -3.19
CA ALA A 284 -38.89 33.72 -3.97
C ALA A 284 -37.61 34.24 -3.31
N PHE A 285 -36.49 33.57 -3.57
CA PHE A 285 -35.19 34.12 -3.22
C PHE A 285 -34.41 34.55 -4.46
N ARG A 286 -33.60 35.58 -4.30
CA ARG A 286 -32.64 36.08 -5.29
C ARG A 286 -31.23 35.85 -4.78
N VAL A 287 -30.33 35.42 -5.65
CA VAL A 287 -28.92 35.27 -5.34
C VAL A 287 -28.17 36.48 -5.85
N PHE A 288 -27.35 37.07 -4.98
CA PHE A 288 -26.45 38.17 -5.30
C PHE A 288 -25.01 37.72 -5.15
N SER A 289 -24.10 38.27 -5.96
CA SER A 289 -22.67 38.20 -5.68
C SER A 289 -22.32 39.04 -4.45
N ARG A 290 -21.13 38.83 -3.90
CA ARG A 290 -20.57 39.66 -2.82
C ARG A 290 -20.60 41.16 -3.12
N GLU A 291 -20.44 41.54 -4.38
CA GLU A 291 -20.51 42.93 -4.86
C GLU A 291 -21.95 43.44 -5.06
N GLY A 292 -22.96 42.68 -4.61
CA GLY A 292 -24.38 42.98 -4.71
C GLY A 292 -24.97 42.92 -6.12
N GLN A 293 -24.33 42.20 -7.04
CA GLN A 293 -24.86 42.00 -8.39
C GLN A 293 -25.86 40.84 -8.40
N LEU A 294 -27.08 41.07 -8.91
CA LEU A 294 -28.08 40.01 -9.08
C LEU A 294 -27.57 38.92 -10.02
N ASP A 295 -27.52 37.68 -9.54
CA ASP A 295 -27.03 36.52 -10.26
C ASP A 295 -28.15 35.60 -10.77
N SER A 296 -29.11 35.25 -9.90
CA SER A 296 -30.19 34.32 -10.20
C SER A 296 -31.43 34.58 -9.33
N ALA A 297 -32.55 33.96 -9.67
CA ALA A 297 -33.75 33.90 -8.84
C ALA A 297 -34.24 32.44 -8.75
N SER A 298 -34.89 32.09 -7.64
CA SER A 298 -35.48 30.78 -7.43
C SER A 298 -36.64 30.51 -8.38
N GLU A 299 -36.80 29.25 -8.78
CA GLU A 299 -38.02 28.82 -9.45
C GLU A 299 -39.23 28.96 -8.50
N PRO A 300 -40.47 29.10 -9.02
CA PRO A 300 -41.65 29.20 -8.17
C PRO A 300 -41.87 27.88 -7.42
N VAL A 301 -42.16 27.97 -6.12
CA VAL A 301 -42.47 26.82 -5.25
C VAL A 301 -43.64 27.19 -4.34
N THR A 302 -44.82 26.64 -4.60
CA THR A 302 -46.01 26.98 -3.81
C THR A 302 -45.87 26.44 -2.39
N GLY A 303 -46.19 27.27 -1.40
CA GLY A 303 -46.03 26.94 0.01
C GLY A 303 -44.59 26.99 0.52
N MET A 304 -43.65 27.56 -0.24
CA MET A 304 -42.32 27.91 0.30
C MET A 304 -42.46 28.94 1.43
N GLU A 305 -41.77 28.70 2.54
CA GLU A 305 -41.73 29.59 3.71
C GLU A 305 -40.43 30.42 3.76
N HIS A 306 -40.33 31.32 4.74
CA HIS A 306 -39.25 32.31 4.82
C HIS A 306 -37.87 31.75 5.16
N GLN A 307 -37.76 30.61 5.85
CA GLN A 307 -36.49 30.11 6.40
C GLN A 307 -35.50 29.79 5.28
N LEU A 308 -34.24 30.17 5.48
CA LEU A 308 -33.20 30.09 4.45
C LEU A 308 -31.84 29.78 5.06
N SER A 309 -31.17 28.72 4.58
CA SER A 309 -29.81 28.40 5.00
C SER A 309 -28.98 27.85 3.85
N TRP A 310 -27.98 28.61 3.43
CA TRP A 310 -27.01 28.15 2.44
C TRP A 310 -26.05 27.16 3.07
N LYS A 311 -25.97 25.96 2.50
CA LYS A 311 -24.96 24.97 2.86
C LYS A 311 -23.56 25.56 2.68
N PRO A 312 -22.69 25.59 3.71
CA PRO A 312 -21.37 26.25 3.62
C PRO A 312 -20.50 25.77 2.45
N GLN A 313 -20.56 24.48 2.10
CA GLN A 313 -19.87 23.92 0.94
C GLN A 313 -20.33 24.51 -0.42
N GLY A 314 -21.45 25.22 -0.43
CA GLY A 314 -21.92 26.06 -1.52
C GLY A 314 -22.84 25.39 -2.54
N SER A 315 -23.14 24.10 -2.40
CA SER A 315 -23.91 23.35 -3.40
C SER A 315 -25.41 23.56 -3.33
N LEU A 316 -25.99 23.71 -2.13
CA LEU A 316 -27.43 23.73 -1.91
C LEU A 316 -27.83 24.84 -0.94
N ILE A 317 -29.01 25.42 -1.17
CA ILE A 317 -29.69 26.40 -0.32
C ILE A 317 -30.93 25.71 0.22
N ALA A 318 -31.00 25.52 1.54
CA ALA A 318 -32.13 24.88 2.22
C ALA A 318 -33.23 25.90 2.53
N SER A 319 -34.48 25.46 2.40
CA SER A 319 -35.68 26.19 2.83
C SER A 319 -36.78 25.20 3.22
N ILE A 320 -37.93 25.70 3.67
CA ILE A 320 -39.09 24.90 4.06
C ILE A 320 -40.20 25.06 3.02
N GLN A 321 -40.86 23.95 2.67
CA GLN A 321 -42.09 23.94 1.91
C GLN A 321 -43.19 23.26 2.71
N ARG A 322 -44.35 23.91 2.82
CA ARG A 322 -45.55 23.31 3.35
C ARG A 322 -46.52 22.97 2.23
N LYS A 323 -46.71 21.67 2.00
CA LYS A 323 -47.61 21.16 0.97
C LYS A 323 -48.98 20.96 1.60
N THR A 324 -49.94 21.81 1.23
CA THR A 324 -51.35 21.69 1.62
C THR A 324 -52.23 21.72 0.38
N ASP A 325 -53.10 20.73 0.19
CA ASP A 325 -54.06 20.68 -0.92
C ASP A 325 -53.42 20.72 -2.34
N LEU A 326 -52.12 20.40 -2.48
CA LEU A 326 -51.38 20.47 -3.75
C LEU A 326 -51.58 19.24 -4.67
N GLY A 327 -52.47 18.31 -4.29
CA GLY A 327 -52.70 17.06 -5.02
C GLY A 327 -51.68 15.94 -4.73
N GLU A 328 -50.68 16.22 -3.90
CA GLU A 328 -49.77 15.27 -3.25
C GLU A 328 -50.23 14.98 -1.81
N GLU A 329 -49.54 14.09 -1.09
CA GLU A 329 -49.76 13.92 0.35
C GLU A 329 -49.31 15.18 1.09
N ASP A 330 -50.13 15.68 2.02
CA ASP A 330 -49.80 16.87 2.80
C ASP A 330 -48.55 16.61 3.65
N SER A 331 -47.56 17.49 3.58
CA SER A 331 -46.28 17.32 4.27
C SER A 331 -45.58 18.65 4.53
N VAL A 332 -44.59 18.59 5.42
CA VAL A 332 -43.65 19.69 5.69
C VAL A 332 -42.28 19.22 5.23
N ASP A 333 -41.83 19.75 4.10
CA ASP A 333 -40.61 19.30 3.45
C ASP A 333 -39.48 20.31 3.67
N VAL A 334 -38.27 19.82 3.87
CA VAL A 334 -37.07 20.62 3.59
C VAL A 334 -36.81 20.52 2.09
N ILE A 335 -36.80 21.67 1.43
CA ILE A 335 -36.48 21.80 0.01
C ILE A 335 -35.08 22.37 -0.18
N PHE A 336 -34.45 22.03 -1.30
CA PHE A 336 -33.14 22.57 -1.64
C PHE A 336 -33.12 23.16 -3.03
N PHE A 337 -32.31 24.21 -3.18
CA PHE A 337 -32.05 24.85 -4.45
C PHE A 337 -30.56 24.95 -4.73
N GLU A 338 -30.18 24.86 -6.00
CA GLU A 338 -28.85 25.26 -6.43
C GLU A 338 -28.72 26.79 -6.50
N ARG A 339 -27.49 27.29 -6.62
CA ARG A 339 -27.22 28.72 -6.89
C ARG A 339 -28.02 29.27 -8.06
N ASN A 340 -28.31 28.48 -9.08
CA ASN A 340 -29.07 28.93 -10.26
C ASN A 340 -30.59 29.00 -10.03
N GLY A 341 -31.07 28.67 -8.82
CA GLY A 341 -32.48 28.67 -8.44
C GLY A 341 -33.27 27.40 -8.78
N LEU A 342 -32.62 26.33 -9.27
CA LEU A 342 -33.26 25.04 -9.57
C LEU A 342 -33.45 24.21 -8.29
N ARG A 343 -34.68 23.75 -8.01
CA ARG A 343 -35.02 22.90 -6.86
C ARG A 343 -34.71 21.43 -7.15
N HIS A 344 -34.11 20.73 -6.18
CA HIS A 344 -34.04 19.25 -6.15
C HIS A 344 -33.56 18.73 -4.78
N GLY A 345 -33.90 17.49 -4.46
CA GLY A 345 -33.30 16.76 -3.33
C GLY A 345 -34.04 16.93 -2.01
N GLU A 346 -35.32 17.32 -2.08
CA GLU A 346 -36.22 17.52 -0.96
C GLU A 346 -36.49 16.23 -0.14
N PHE A 347 -36.88 16.41 1.12
CA PHE A 347 -37.33 15.31 1.98
C PHE A 347 -38.36 15.78 3.01
N ASP A 348 -39.24 14.86 3.42
CA ASP A 348 -40.24 15.08 4.48
C ASP A 348 -39.58 15.12 5.86
N THR A 349 -39.85 16.19 6.62
CA THR A 349 -39.39 16.38 8.00
C THR A 349 -40.10 15.47 9.01
N ARG A 350 -41.18 14.81 8.60
CA ARG A 350 -42.02 13.94 9.44
C ARG A 350 -42.66 14.73 10.59
N LEU A 351 -42.85 16.03 10.39
CA LEU A 351 -43.50 16.94 11.32
C LEU A 351 -45.01 17.02 11.05
N PRO A 352 -45.83 17.30 12.07
CA PRO A 352 -47.23 17.66 11.87
C PRO A 352 -47.39 18.88 10.95
N LEU A 353 -48.47 18.94 10.17
CA LEU A 353 -48.71 20.00 9.19
C LEU A 353 -48.96 21.38 9.81
N ASP A 354 -49.35 21.43 11.08
CA ASP A 354 -49.54 22.66 11.86
C ASP A 354 -48.27 23.08 12.63
N GLU A 355 -47.22 22.26 12.59
CA GLU A 355 -45.97 22.54 13.28
C GLU A 355 -45.19 23.65 12.56
N LYS A 356 -44.88 24.72 13.30
CA LYS A 356 -44.09 25.85 12.82
C LYS A 356 -42.59 25.55 12.94
N VAL A 357 -41.86 25.74 11.84
CA VAL A 357 -40.40 25.70 11.83
C VAL A 357 -39.89 27.12 12.10
N GLU A 358 -39.06 27.30 13.12
CA GLU A 358 -38.52 28.61 13.47
C GLU A 358 -37.30 28.96 12.60
N SER A 359 -36.41 28.00 12.35
CA SER A 359 -35.27 28.20 11.46
C SER A 359 -34.69 26.88 10.95
N VAL A 360 -33.82 27.00 9.94
CA VAL A 360 -32.96 25.92 9.48
C VAL A 360 -31.51 26.39 9.50
N CYS A 361 -30.57 25.56 9.97
CA CYS A 361 -29.18 25.96 10.14
C CYS A 361 -28.21 24.82 9.79
N TRP A 362 -27.41 25.02 8.74
CA TRP A 362 -26.28 24.13 8.43
C TRP A 362 -25.12 24.32 9.40
N ASN A 363 -24.45 23.23 9.74
CA ASN A 363 -23.17 23.29 10.44
C ASN A 363 -22.02 23.69 9.50
N SER A 364 -20.89 24.14 10.08
CA SER A 364 -19.74 24.71 9.37
C SER A 364 -19.18 23.79 8.27
N ASN A 365 -19.09 22.48 8.52
CA ASN A 365 -18.58 21.50 7.55
C ASN A 365 -19.65 20.91 6.61
N SER A 366 -20.89 21.39 6.69
CA SER A 366 -22.01 20.98 5.83
C SER A 366 -22.45 19.52 5.93
N GLU A 367 -22.14 18.83 7.04
CA GLU A 367 -22.56 17.45 7.29
C GLU A 367 -23.95 17.35 7.97
N ALA A 368 -24.32 18.33 8.79
CA ALA A 368 -25.56 18.34 9.57
C ALA A 368 -26.41 19.58 9.29
N LEU A 369 -27.72 19.36 9.16
CA LEU A 369 -28.74 20.40 9.04
C LEU A 369 -29.63 20.36 10.28
N ALA A 370 -29.66 21.45 11.04
CA ALA A 370 -30.59 21.63 12.14
C ALA A 370 -31.93 22.17 11.61
N VAL A 371 -33.04 21.54 11.98
CA VAL A 371 -34.40 22.05 11.83
C VAL A 371 -34.88 22.45 13.22
N VAL A 372 -35.12 23.74 13.43
CA VAL A 372 -35.39 24.33 14.74
C VAL A 372 -36.88 24.56 14.90
N LEU A 373 -37.41 24.12 16.03
CA LEU A 373 -38.78 24.31 16.45
C LEU A 373 -38.81 24.99 17.82
N ALA A 374 -39.97 25.50 18.24
CA ALA A 374 -40.10 26.21 19.50
C ALA A 374 -39.66 25.39 20.73
N ASN A 375 -39.82 24.06 20.68
CA ASN A 375 -39.53 23.16 21.81
C ASN A 375 -38.47 22.09 21.53
N ARG A 376 -37.93 22.02 20.31
CA ARG A 376 -36.90 21.03 19.97
C ARG A 376 -36.07 21.42 18.76
N ILE A 377 -34.92 20.77 18.62
CA ILE A 377 -34.01 20.94 17.49
C ILE A 377 -33.74 19.56 16.91
N GLN A 378 -34.11 19.35 15.65
CA GLN A 378 -33.85 18.11 14.93
C GLN A 378 -32.55 18.20 14.13
N LEU A 379 -31.68 17.20 14.26
CA LEU A 379 -30.41 17.15 13.55
C LEU A 379 -30.46 16.08 12.45
N TRP A 380 -30.47 16.58 11.22
CA TRP A 380 -30.57 15.77 10.01
C TRP A 380 -29.20 15.65 9.34
N THR A 381 -28.90 14.44 8.85
CA THR A 381 -27.69 14.18 8.07
C THR A 381 -28.07 13.44 6.79
N SER A 382 -27.36 13.67 5.69
CA SER A 382 -27.69 13.05 4.40
C SER A 382 -26.63 12.05 3.94
N LYS A 383 -27.09 10.94 3.35
CA LYS A 383 -26.27 10.16 2.43
C LYS A 383 -27.04 9.33 1.44
N ASN A 384 -26.43 9.14 0.25
CA ASN A 384 -26.97 8.35 -0.83
C ASN A 384 -28.35 8.89 -1.20
N TYR A 385 -28.48 10.22 -1.11
CA TYR A 385 -29.71 10.99 -1.28
C TYR A 385 -30.83 10.68 -0.27
N HIS A 386 -30.52 9.93 0.80
CA HIS A 386 -31.42 9.71 1.93
C HIS A 386 -31.06 10.60 3.11
N TRP A 387 -32.07 11.18 3.75
CA TRP A 387 -31.92 12.04 4.93
C TRP A 387 -32.33 11.30 6.19
N TYR A 388 -31.40 11.20 7.12
CA TYR A 388 -31.57 10.52 8.40
C TYR A 388 -31.75 11.55 9.51
N LEU A 389 -32.82 11.42 10.29
CA LEU A 389 -32.97 12.13 11.55
C LEU A 389 -32.10 11.42 12.60
N LYS A 390 -30.96 12.01 12.97
CA LYS A 390 -29.94 11.35 13.80
C LYS A 390 -30.02 11.68 15.27
N GLN A 391 -30.52 12.85 15.62
CA GLN A 391 -30.56 13.32 16.99
C GLN A 391 -31.64 14.40 17.14
N GLU A 392 -32.17 14.55 18.35
CA GLU A 392 -33.15 15.58 18.68
C GLU A 392 -32.82 16.17 20.06
N LEU A 393 -32.75 17.50 20.15
CA LEU A 393 -32.61 18.21 21.43
C LEU A 393 -33.96 18.75 21.86
N TYR A 394 -34.26 18.72 23.16
CA TYR A 394 -35.50 19.27 23.71
C TYR A 394 -35.20 20.45 24.65
N ALA A 395 -35.98 21.52 24.49
CA ALA A 395 -35.94 22.71 25.33
C ALA A 395 -37.31 23.42 25.27
N SER A 396 -37.48 24.55 25.96
CA SER A 396 -38.70 25.36 25.88
C SER A 396 -38.37 26.77 25.43
N ASP A 397 -39.18 27.34 24.53
CA ASP A 397 -39.04 28.70 24.03
C ASP A 397 -37.65 28.94 23.41
N ILE A 398 -37.28 28.10 22.44
CA ILE A 398 -36.02 28.23 21.70
C ILE A 398 -36.06 29.49 20.85
N SER A 399 -35.19 30.45 21.14
CA SER A 399 -35.18 31.75 20.44
C SER A 399 -34.26 31.77 19.22
N TYR A 400 -33.09 31.13 19.31
CA TYR A 400 -32.14 31.02 18.19
C TYR A 400 -31.17 29.86 18.39
N VAL A 401 -30.55 29.43 17.28
CA VAL A 401 -29.58 28.34 17.21
C VAL A 401 -28.41 28.76 16.32
N LYS A 402 -27.18 28.52 16.77
CA LYS A 402 -25.95 28.84 16.03
C LYS A 402 -24.96 27.68 16.14
N TRP A 403 -24.39 27.27 15.02
CA TRP A 403 -23.26 26.34 15.00
C TRP A 403 -21.96 27.09 15.27
N HIS A 404 -21.02 26.43 15.92
CA HIS A 404 -19.68 26.98 16.07
C HIS A 404 -18.98 27.04 14.70
N PRO A 405 -18.31 28.16 14.35
CA PRO A 405 -17.72 28.33 13.02
C PRO A 405 -16.55 27.37 12.72
N GLU A 406 -15.74 27.03 13.74
CA GLU A 406 -14.61 26.08 13.58
C GLU A 406 -14.83 24.67 14.17
N LYS A 407 -15.70 24.53 15.18
CA LYS A 407 -15.97 23.23 15.84
C LYS A 407 -17.25 22.65 15.27
N ASP A 408 -17.11 21.86 14.22
CA ASP A 408 -18.21 21.39 13.34
C ASP A 408 -19.44 20.78 14.02
N PHE A 409 -19.28 20.24 15.23
CA PHE A 409 -20.33 19.56 15.98
C PHE A 409 -20.59 20.19 17.35
N THR A 410 -20.22 21.46 17.53
CA THR A 410 -20.61 22.25 18.70
C THR A 410 -21.74 23.19 18.29
N LEU A 411 -22.87 23.09 18.99
CA LEU A 411 -24.09 23.87 18.74
C LEU A 411 -24.42 24.71 19.98
N MET A 412 -24.73 25.99 19.77
CA MET A 412 -25.27 26.88 20.77
C MET A 412 -26.75 27.15 20.50
N PHE A 413 -27.58 27.15 21.53
CA PHE A 413 -28.96 27.61 21.43
C PHE A 413 -29.43 28.31 22.70
N SER A 414 -30.38 29.24 22.55
CA SER A 414 -30.99 29.96 23.66
C SER A 414 -32.37 29.38 23.99
N ASP A 415 -32.67 29.16 25.28
CA ASP A 415 -33.98 28.70 25.79
C ASP A 415 -34.39 29.49 27.04
N ALA A 416 -35.53 30.19 27.02
CA ALA A 416 -36.03 30.97 28.16
C ALA A 416 -34.96 31.86 28.86
N GLY A 417 -34.07 32.47 28.07
CA GLY A 417 -32.99 33.36 28.53
C GLY A 417 -31.68 32.67 28.96
N PHE A 418 -31.59 31.34 28.88
CA PHE A 418 -30.34 30.61 29.09
C PHE A 418 -29.63 30.34 27.77
N ILE A 419 -28.31 30.25 27.82
CA ILE A 419 -27.47 29.72 26.74
C ILE A 419 -27.15 28.26 27.02
N ASN A 420 -27.34 27.42 26.01
CA ASN A 420 -26.98 26.00 26.02
C ASN A 420 -25.90 25.77 24.98
N ILE A 421 -24.89 24.99 25.34
CA ILE A 421 -23.82 24.54 24.44
C ILE A 421 -23.85 23.01 24.43
N VAL A 422 -23.97 22.43 23.25
CA VAL A 422 -24.05 20.98 23.06
C VAL A 422 -22.95 20.52 22.11
N ASP A 423 -22.16 19.55 22.57
CA ASP A 423 -21.13 18.92 21.77
C ASP A 423 -21.62 17.56 21.28
N PHE A 424 -21.52 17.33 19.97
CA PHE A 424 -21.87 16.06 19.34
C PHE A 424 -20.64 15.33 18.81
N ALA A 425 -20.78 14.02 18.65
CA ALA A 425 -19.84 13.21 17.90
C ALA A 425 -20.53 12.04 17.23
N TYR A 426 -19.87 11.48 16.21
CA TYR A 426 -20.33 10.23 15.62
C TYR A 426 -19.86 9.02 16.42
N LYS A 427 -20.80 8.13 16.76
CA LYS A 427 -20.59 6.84 17.43
C LYS A 427 -21.11 5.71 16.55
N MET A 428 -20.30 4.67 16.32
CA MET A 428 -20.81 3.39 15.81
C MET A 428 -21.51 2.66 16.96
N ALA A 429 -22.78 2.30 16.77
CA ALA A 429 -23.52 1.41 17.66
C ALA A 429 -23.45 -0.01 17.08
N GLN A 430 -22.56 -0.82 17.65
CA GLN A 430 -22.24 -2.17 17.15
C GLN A 430 -22.54 -3.22 18.21
N GLY A 431 -22.78 -4.46 17.76
CA GLY A 431 -22.70 -5.66 18.60
C GLY A 431 -21.25 -6.04 18.93
N PRO A 432 -21.04 -7.16 19.63
CA PRO A 432 -19.70 -7.59 20.05
C PRO A 432 -18.81 -7.96 18.86
N THR A 433 -17.50 -7.92 19.09
CA THR A 433 -16.46 -8.46 18.19
C THR A 433 -15.83 -9.73 18.75
N LEU A 434 -16.42 -10.31 19.79
CA LEU A 434 -15.99 -11.55 20.45
C LEU A 434 -16.73 -12.77 19.87
N GLU A 435 -15.97 -13.78 19.44
CA GLU A 435 -16.52 -15.04 18.92
C GLU A 435 -17.28 -15.83 20.00
N PRO A 436 -18.37 -16.56 19.67
CA PRO A 436 -19.02 -16.67 18.35
C PRO A 436 -20.13 -15.62 18.13
N PHE A 437 -20.22 -14.59 18.97
CA PHE A 437 -21.28 -13.57 18.92
C PHE A 437 -20.94 -12.38 18.01
N ASP A 438 -19.81 -12.43 17.32
CA ASP A 438 -19.26 -11.41 16.45
C ASP A 438 -20.00 -11.27 15.11
N ASN A 439 -21.32 -11.09 15.14
CA ASN A 439 -22.16 -10.99 13.94
C ASN A 439 -21.95 -9.69 13.14
N GLY A 440 -21.13 -8.77 13.65
CA GLY A 440 -20.93 -7.45 13.07
C GLY A 440 -22.21 -6.64 12.96
N THR A 441 -23.14 -6.84 13.91
CA THR A 441 -24.41 -6.11 13.97
C THR A 441 -24.15 -4.64 14.13
N SER A 442 -24.70 -3.84 13.24
CA SER A 442 -24.58 -2.39 13.26
C SER A 442 -25.96 -1.76 13.29
N LEU A 443 -26.16 -0.79 14.19
CA LEU A 443 -27.43 -0.11 14.43
C LEU A 443 -27.35 1.33 13.93
N VAL A 444 -28.35 1.75 13.16
CA VAL A 444 -28.43 3.08 12.55
C VAL A 444 -29.76 3.72 12.89
N VAL A 445 -29.71 4.86 13.57
CA VAL A 445 -30.89 5.66 13.93
C VAL A 445 -31.38 6.44 12.71
N ASP A 446 -32.69 6.43 12.48
CA ASP A 446 -33.42 7.29 11.55
C ASP A 446 -34.76 7.72 12.14
N GLY A 447 -34.73 8.74 13.00
CA GLY A 447 -35.90 9.23 13.73
C GLY A 447 -36.42 8.16 14.68
N ARG A 448 -37.61 7.63 14.39
CA ARG A 448 -38.25 6.54 15.16
C ARG A 448 -37.78 5.15 14.75
N THR A 449 -37.09 5.02 13.62
CA THR A 449 -36.68 3.70 13.12
C THR A 449 -35.27 3.38 13.56
N VAL A 450 -35.08 2.19 14.11
CA VAL A 450 -33.76 1.62 14.39
C VAL A 450 -33.45 0.59 13.32
N ASN A 451 -32.56 0.96 12.41
CA ASN A 451 -32.12 0.10 11.32
C ASN A 451 -31.01 -0.85 11.80
N ILE A 452 -31.14 -2.14 11.53
CA ILE A 452 -30.28 -3.20 12.06
C ILE A 452 -29.68 -3.98 10.89
N THR A 453 -28.35 -4.10 10.88
CA THR A 453 -27.64 -4.88 9.86
C THR A 453 -26.55 -5.76 10.48
N PRO A 454 -26.82 -7.06 10.67
CA PRO A 454 -25.81 -8.07 11.01
C PRO A 454 -24.94 -8.37 9.79
N LEU A 455 -23.76 -7.73 9.71
CA LEU A 455 -22.89 -7.78 8.53
C LEU A 455 -22.33 -9.19 8.24
N ALA A 456 -22.24 -10.05 9.26
CA ALA A 456 -21.91 -11.46 9.05
C ALA A 456 -23.01 -12.20 8.28
N LEU A 457 -24.27 -11.76 8.31
CA LEU A 457 -25.37 -12.35 7.54
C LEU A 457 -25.44 -11.77 6.13
N ALA A 458 -25.45 -10.45 6.02
CA ALA A 458 -25.52 -9.73 4.74
C ALA A 458 -25.01 -8.29 4.84
N ASN A 459 -24.19 -7.87 3.88
CA ASN A 459 -23.80 -6.47 3.71
C ASN A 459 -24.88 -5.68 2.96
N VAL A 460 -25.95 -5.30 3.66
CA VAL A 460 -26.98 -4.46 3.07
C VAL A 460 -26.49 -3.01 3.02
N PRO A 461 -26.41 -2.36 1.84
CA PRO A 461 -25.84 -1.02 1.73
C PRO A 461 -26.84 0.05 2.18
N PRO A 462 -26.44 1.03 3.02
CA PRO A 462 -27.31 2.14 3.41
C PRO A 462 -27.82 2.95 2.20
N PRO A 463 -29.07 3.47 2.20
CA PRO A 463 -30.02 3.49 3.31
C PRO A 463 -30.77 2.19 3.58
N MET A 464 -30.59 1.15 2.74
CA MET A 464 -31.18 -0.14 3.02
C MET A 464 -30.52 -0.77 4.26
N TYR A 465 -31.30 -1.55 4.98
CA TYR A 465 -30.91 -2.25 6.19
C TYR A 465 -31.44 -3.68 6.16
N TYR A 466 -30.91 -4.55 7.02
CA TYR A 466 -31.33 -5.94 7.04
C TYR A 466 -32.71 -6.09 7.69
N ARG A 467 -32.89 -5.54 8.89
CA ARG A 467 -34.16 -5.47 9.64
C ARG A 467 -34.24 -4.15 10.38
N ASP A 468 -35.36 -3.91 11.02
CA ASP A 468 -35.64 -2.71 11.79
C ASP A 468 -36.73 -2.95 12.83
N PHE A 469 -36.88 -1.99 13.73
CA PHE A 469 -38.09 -1.80 14.54
C PHE A 469 -38.36 -0.30 14.69
N GLU A 470 -39.63 0.05 14.90
CA GLU A 470 -40.08 1.44 15.05
C GLU A 470 -40.43 1.72 16.51
N THR A 471 -39.94 2.84 17.03
CA THR A 471 -40.16 3.31 18.42
C THR A 471 -41.30 4.34 18.50
N PRO A 472 -41.95 4.51 19.66
CA PRO A 472 -43.04 5.49 19.85
C PRO A 472 -42.58 6.96 19.69
N GLY A 473 -41.28 7.24 19.79
CA GLY A 473 -40.70 8.57 19.66
C GLY A 473 -39.29 8.52 19.07
N ASN A 474 -38.74 9.67 18.68
CA ASN A 474 -37.43 9.75 18.04
C ASN A 474 -36.32 9.25 18.96
N VAL A 475 -35.42 8.43 18.42
CA VAL A 475 -34.37 7.76 19.17
C VAL A 475 -33.16 8.67 19.34
N LEU A 476 -32.60 8.71 20.55
CA LEU A 476 -31.42 9.51 20.91
C LEU A 476 -30.12 8.69 20.91
N ASP A 477 -30.17 7.44 21.39
CA ASP A 477 -29.07 6.46 21.33
C ASP A 477 -29.62 5.03 21.31
N VAL A 478 -28.80 4.09 20.82
CA VAL A 478 -29.15 2.67 20.70
C VAL A 478 -27.97 1.78 21.07
N ALA A 479 -28.27 0.58 21.57
CA ALA A 479 -27.29 -0.45 21.87
C ALA A 479 -27.79 -1.85 21.49
N CYS A 480 -26.83 -2.73 21.22
CA CYS A 480 -27.04 -4.14 20.93
C CYS A 480 -26.54 -4.96 22.13
N SER A 481 -27.26 -6.01 22.51
CA SER A 481 -26.83 -6.93 23.56
C SER A 481 -25.73 -7.89 23.06
N PHE A 482 -25.13 -8.64 23.98
CA PHE A 482 -24.06 -9.59 23.67
C PHE A 482 -24.53 -10.71 22.71
N SER A 483 -25.71 -11.27 22.93
CA SER A 483 -26.31 -12.28 22.04
C SER A 483 -26.67 -11.77 20.65
N ASN A 484 -26.74 -10.44 20.45
CA ASN A 484 -27.30 -9.77 19.26
C ASN A 484 -28.82 -10.00 19.09
N GLU A 485 -29.52 -10.44 20.14
CA GLU A 485 -30.94 -10.78 20.08
C GLU A 485 -31.82 -9.72 20.75
N ILE A 486 -31.24 -8.88 21.60
CA ILE A 486 -31.91 -7.82 22.34
C ILE A 486 -31.29 -6.46 21.95
N TYR A 487 -32.15 -5.47 21.79
CA TYR A 487 -31.78 -4.12 21.41
C TYR A 487 -32.41 -3.14 22.40
N ALA A 488 -31.63 -2.17 22.85
CA ALA A 488 -32.11 -1.06 23.66
C ALA A 488 -32.08 0.23 22.84
N ALA A 489 -33.15 1.01 22.93
CA ALA A 489 -33.24 2.35 22.36
C ALA A 489 -33.75 3.31 23.44
N ILE A 490 -33.20 4.51 23.50
CA ILE A 490 -33.70 5.57 24.39
C ILE A 490 -34.27 6.70 23.55
N ASN A 491 -35.39 7.26 23.99
CA ASN A 491 -35.89 8.54 23.52
C ASN A 491 -35.89 9.55 24.69
N LYS A 492 -36.63 10.66 24.57
CA LYS A 492 -36.75 11.67 25.63
C LYS A 492 -37.22 11.12 26.98
N ASP A 493 -38.21 10.21 26.96
CA ASP A 493 -39.03 9.87 28.12
C ASP A 493 -39.10 8.35 28.40
N VAL A 494 -38.55 7.50 27.54
CA VAL A 494 -38.73 6.04 27.59
C VAL A 494 -37.44 5.31 27.21
N LEU A 495 -37.13 4.25 27.97
CA LEU A 495 -36.18 3.20 27.61
C LEU A 495 -36.94 2.04 26.96
N ILE A 496 -36.59 1.69 25.73
CA ILE A 496 -37.34 0.73 24.91
C ILE A 496 -36.48 -0.50 24.66
N PHE A 497 -37.08 -1.67 24.86
CA PHE A 497 -36.46 -2.96 24.56
C PHE A 497 -37.17 -3.63 23.40
N ALA A 498 -36.42 -3.98 22.36
CA ALA A 498 -36.88 -4.80 21.26
C ALA A 498 -36.08 -6.10 21.21
N ALA A 499 -36.71 -7.21 20.85
CA ALA A 499 -36.05 -8.51 20.79
C ALA A 499 -36.48 -9.33 19.58
N VAL A 500 -35.58 -10.20 19.12
CA VAL A 500 -35.84 -11.28 18.19
C VAL A 500 -35.57 -12.62 18.89
N PRO A 501 -36.36 -13.70 18.64
CA PRO A 501 -36.14 -14.96 19.35
C PRO A 501 -34.79 -15.62 19.09
N SER A 502 -34.22 -15.40 17.91
CA SER A 502 -32.84 -15.76 17.59
C SER A 502 -32.35 -15.07 16.32
N ILE A 503 -31.02 -15.05 16.14
CA ILE A 503 -30.39 -14.62 14.88
C ILE A 503 -30.85 -15.47 13.68
N GLU A 504 -31.09 -16.78 13.86
CA GLU A 504 -31.67 -17.63 12.82
C GLU A 504 -33.09 -17.20 12.40
N GLU A 505 -33.93 -16.78 13.34
CA GLU A 505 -35.28 -16.25 13.01
C GLU A 505 -35.17 -14.90 12.31
N MET A 506 -34.22 -14.05 12.72
CA MET A 506 -33.91 -12.82 11.99
C MET A 506 -33.53 -13.12 10.54
N LYS A 507 -32.71 -14.15 10.32
CA LYS A 507 -32.30 -14.61 8.99
C LYS A 507 -33.48 -15.07 8.13
N LYS A 508 -34.52 -15.65 8.74
CA LYS A 508 -35.76 -16.08 8.07
C LYS A 508 -36.72 -14.94 7.72
N GLY A 509 -36.42 -13.70 8.10
CA GLY A 509 -37.28 -12.55 7.80
C GLY A 509 -37.90 -11.89 9.01
N LYS A 510 -37.68 -12.39 10.23
CA LYS A 510 -38.29 -11.81 11.42
C LYS A 510 -37.60 -10.51 11.82
N HIS A 511 -38.39 -9.46 12.04
CA HIS A 511 -37.93 -8.19 12.60
C HIS A 511 -37.99 -8.27 14.14
N PRO A 512 -37.08 -7.58 14.86
CA PRO A 512 -37.26 -7.40 16.30
C PRO A 512 -38.58 -6.69 16.58
N SER A 513 -39.26 -7.10 17.64
CA SER A 513 -40.49 -6.46 18.10
C SER A 513 -40.26 -5.82 19.46
N ILE A 514 -40.87 -4.66 19.71
CA ILE A 514 -40.86 -4.04 21.03
C ILE A 514 -41.50 -5.01 22.04
N VAL A 515 -40.74 -5.31 23.10
CA VAL A 515 -41.12 -6.19 24.21
C VAL A 515 -41.55 -5.37 25.42
N CYS A 516 -40.86 -4.25 25.68
CA CYS A 516 -41.14 -3.37 26.81
C CYS A 516 -40.80 -1.92 26.48
N GLU A 517 -41.66 -1.02 26.92
CA GLU A 517 -41.46 0.43 26.93
C GLU A 517 -41.42 0.87 28.41
N PHE A 518 -40.23 1.10 28.93
CA PHE A 518 -40.01 1.38 30.34
C PHE A 518 -39.88 2.89 30.58
N PRO A 519 -40.89 3.54 31.22
CA PRO A 519 -40.91 4.99 31.38
C PRO A 519 -39.74 5.52 32.23
N LYS A 520 -39.21 6.69 31.88
CA LYS A 520 -38.14 7.39 32.62
C LYS A 520 -38.46 7.53 34.11
N SER A 521 -39.73 7.80 34.45
CA SER A 521 -40.22 7.96 35.83
C SER A 521 -40.04 6.72 36.71
N GLU A 522 -39.84 5.53 36.13
CA GLU A 522 -39.66 4.28 36.88
C GLU A 522 -38.22 4.08 37.37
N PHE A 523 -37.23 4.78 36.81
CA PHE A 523 -35.81 4.57 37.14
C PHE A 523 -34.98 5.83 37.32
N THR A 524 -35.54 7.01 37.07
CA THR A 524 -34.83 8.28 37.28
C THR A 524 -35.83 9.43 37.53
N SER A 525 -35.31 10.63 37.81
CA SER A 525 -36.14 11.79 38.12
C SER A 525 -36.55 12.57 36.87
N GLU A 526 -37.58 13.43 37.00
CA GLU A 526 -38.05 14.28 35.90
C GLU A 526 -36.97 15.25 35.38
N VAL A 527 -36.06 15.69 36.25
CA VAL A 527 -34.98 16.62 35.88
C VAL A 527 -33.82 15.93 35.14
N ASP A 528 -33.71 14.60 35.23
CA ASP A 528 -32.71 13.84 34.51
C ASP A 528 -33.10 13.71 33.04
N SER A 529 -32.11 13.81 32.15
CA SER A 529 -32.29 13.57 30.71
C SER A 529 -31.53 12.31 30.27
N LEU A 530 -32.17 11.48 29.44
CA LEU A 530 -31.59 10.26 28.90
C LEU A 530 -30.62 10.62 27.77
N ARG A 531 -29.38 10.10 27.79
CA ARG A 531 -28.33 10.53 26.85
C ARG A 531 -27.65 9.40 26.07
N GLN A 532 -27.23 8.32 26.73
CA GLN A 532 -26.58 7.17 26.08
C GLN A 532 -26.99 5.85 26.74
N VAL A 533 -26.87 4.75 26.01
CA VAL A 533 -27.24 3.41 26.50
C VAL A 533 -26.20 2.36 26.12
N ALA A 534 -25.98 1.37 26.99
CA ALA A 534 -25.07 0.25 26.78
C ALA A 534 -25.49 -0.99 27.59
N PHE A 535 -25.07 -2.17 27.15
CA PHE A 535 -25.39 -3.45 27.81
C PHE A 535 -24.22 -3.94 28.66
N ILE A 536 -24.54 -4.61 29.76
CA ILE A 536 -23.70 -5.66 30.34
C ILE A 536 -24.39 -6.98 29.99
N ASN A 537 -23.67 -7.86 29.32
CA ASN A 537 -24.13 -9.15 28.81
C ASN A 537 -25.46 -9.05 28.02
N ASP A 538 -26.49 -9.78 28.44
CA ASP A 538 -27.86 -9.74 27.92
C ASP A 538 -28.89 -9.39 29.00
N SER A 539 -28.44 -9.15 30.23
CA SER A 539 -29.25 -9.14 31.45
C SER A 539 -29.23 -7.80 32.18
N ILE A 540 -28.32 -6.89 31.83
CA ILE A 540 -28.26 -5.56 32.44
C ILE A 540 -28.10 -4.48 31.37
N VAL A 541 -28.78 -3.36 31.56
CA VAL A 541 -28.59 -2.15 30.75
C VAL A 541 -28.21 -0.97 31.63
N GLY A 542 -27.19 -0.24 31.21
CA GLY A 542 -26.83 1.05 31.77
C GLY A 542 -27.34 2.18 30.91
N VAL A 543 -28.03 3.13 31.55
CA VAL A 543 -28.48 4.36 30.91
C VAL A 543 -27.74 5.55 31.52
N LEU A 544 -27.04 6.28 30.66
CA LEU A 544 -26.36 7.52 31.02
C LEU A 544 -27.37 8.65 31.07
N LEU A 545 -27.42 9.30 32.23
CA LEU A 545 -28.30 10.40 32.57
C LEU A 545 -27.48 11.69 32.69
N ASP A 546 -27.99 12.76 32.11
CA ASP A 546 -27.44 14.10 32.29
C ASP A 546 -28.30 14.91 33.27
N THR A 547 -27.64 15.46 34.29
CA THR A 547 -28.18 16.48 35.22
C THR A 547 -27.52 17.82 34.94
N ASP A 548 -27.75 18.88 35.73
CA ASP A 548 -27.07 20.16 35.49
C ASP A 548 -25.54 20.06 35.61
N ASN A 549 -25.01 19.53 36.73
CA ASN A 549 -23.58 19.62 37.04
C ASN A 549 -22.83 18.28 37.14
N LEU A 550 -23.53 17.15 37.11
CA LEU A 550 -22.93 15.82 37.20
C LEU A 550 -23.57 14.84 36.22
N SER A 551 -23.01 13.65 36.08
CA SER A 551 -23.61 12.55 35.32
C SER A 551 -24.04 11.42 36.25
N ARG A 552 -25.08 10.68 35.88
CA ARG A 552 -25.50 9.47 36.58
C ARG A 552 -25.61 8.31 35.61
N ILE A 553 -25.41 7.09 36.09
CA ILE A 553 -25.70 5.87 35.33
C ILE A 553 -26.75 5.08 36.11
N ALA A 554 -27.93 4.90 35.52
CA ALA A 554 -28.93 3.96 36.03
C ALA A 554 -28.64 2.57 35.48
N LEU A 555 -28.41 1.59 36.37
CA LEU A 555 -28.25 0.18 36.02
C LEU A 555 -29.59 -0.53 36.22
N LEU A 556 -30.07 -1.21 35.18
CA LEU A 556 -31.35 -1.93 35.20
C LEU A 556 -31.14 -3.41 34.91
N ASP A 557 -31.76 -4.28 35.70
CA ASP A 557 -31.87 -5.71 35.44
C ASP A 557 -32.98 -5.95 34.41
N ILE A 558 -32.65 -6.68 33.35
CA ILE A 558 -33.51 -7.06 32.23
C ILE A 558 -33.49 -8.58 31.97
N GLN A 559 -33.16 -9.41 32.98
CA GLN A 559 -33.31 -10.86 32.90
C GLN A 559 -34.74 -11.26 32.47
N ASP A 560 -35.74 -10.53 32.98
CA ASP A 560 -37.07 -10.46 32.39
C ASP A 560 -37.23 -9.13 31.65
N ILE A 561 -36.98 -9.14 30.35
CA ILE A 561 -37.06 -7.96 29.46
C ILE A 561 -38.47 -7.33 29.50
N THR A 562 -39.52 -8.08 29.85
CA THR A 562 -40.88 -7.54 29.93
C THR A 562 -41.12 -6.72 31.20
N GLN A 563 -40.32 -6.93 32.24
CA GLN A 563 -40.40 -6.25 33.53
C GLN A 563 -39.01 -5.82 34.03
N PRO A 564 -38.37 -4.82 33.38
CA PRO A 564 -37.11 -4.27 33.85
C PRO A 564 -37.21 -3.75 35.29
N THR A 565 -36.12 -3.87 36.06
CA THR A 565 -36.06 -3.32 37.43
C THR A 565 -34.77 -2.53 37.66
N LEU A 566 -34.86 -1.42 38.39
CA LEU A 566 -33.70 -0.61 38.74
C LEU A 566 -32.84 -1.34 39.79
N ILE A 567 -31.57 -1.57 39.48
CA ILE A 567 -30.57 -2.13 40.42
C ILE A 567 -30.05 -1.01 41.31
N THR A 568 -29.46 0.02 40.70
CA THR A 568 -28.85 1.15 41.39
C THR A 568 -28.65 2.34 40.45
N ILE A 569 -28.43 3.52 41.03
CA ILE A 569 -28.03 4.72 40.31
C ILE A 569 -26.65 5.13 40.81
N VAL A 570 -25.69 5.17 39.91
CA VAL A 570 -24.30 5.53 40.21
C VAL A 570 -24.10 6.99 39.88
N GLU A 571 -23.76 7.80 40.90
CA GLU A 571 -23.45 9.22 40.72
C GLU A 571 -21.97 9.42 40.39
N VAL A 572 -21.69 10.16 39.32
CA VAL A 572 -20.34 10.52 38.90
C VAL A 572 -20.22 12.04 38.97
N TYR A 573 -19.41 12.54 39.90
CA TYR A 573 -19.22 13.98 40.17
C TYR A 573 -18.33 14.71 39.14
N ASP A 574 -18.38 14.27 37.88
CA ASP A 574 -17.92 14.98 36.69
C ASP A 574 -18.84 14.58 35.53
N LYS A 575 -18.74 15.27 34.39
CA LYS A 575 -19.50 14.92 33.19
C LYS A 575 -18.88 13.73 32.50
N ILE A 576 -19.65 12.67 32.34
CA ILE A 576 -19.32 11.59 31.40
C ILE A 576 -19.49 12.15 29.98
N VAL A 577 -18.67 11.72 29.01
CA VAL A 577 -18.83 12.08 27.59
C VAL A 577 -19.21 10.89 26.71
N LEU A 578 -18.76 9.69 27.07
CA LEU A 578 -18.98 8.47 26.30
C LEU A 578 -19.25 7.31 27.25
N LEU A 579 -20.27 6.49 26.94
CA LEU A 579 -20.60 5.24 27.61
C LEU A 579 -20.63 4.10 26.58
N ARG A 580 -19.99 2.97 26.92
CA ARG A 580 -19.96 1.75 26.10
C ARG A 580 -19.92 0.49 26.98
N SER A 581 -20.18 -0.65 26.36
CA SER A 581 -19.80 -1.97 26.89
C SER A 581 -18.30 -2.19 26.68
N ASP A 582 -17.64 -2.90 27.59
CA ASP A 582 -16.29 -3.40 27.35
C ASP A 582 -16.27 -4.54 26.31
N PHE A 583 -15.07 -4.96 25.92
CA PHE A 583 -14.86 -5.94 24.84
C PHE A 583 -15.66 -7.24 25.02
N ASP A 584 -15.70 -7.76 26.25
CA ASP A 584 -16.33 -9.03 26.60
C ASP A 584 -17.74 -8.85 27.19
N TYR A 585 -18.26 -7.62 27.20
CA TYR A 585 -19.60 -7.25 27.68
C TYR A 585 -19.83 -7.58 29.16
N ASN A 586 -18.76 -7.71 29.96
CA ASN A 586 -18.87 -7.99 31.39
C ASN A 586 -19.08 -6.71 32.22
N HIS A 587 -18.73 -5.54 31.67
CA HIS A 587 -18.82 -4.27 32.37
C HIS A 587 -19.24 -3.15 31.43
N LEU A 588 -19.70 -2.05 32.03
CA LEU A 588 -19.74 -0.77 31.33
C LEU A 588 -18.42 -0.06 31.51
N VAL A 589 -18.05 0.72 30.50
CA VAL A 589 -16.90 1.61 30.54
C VAL A 589 -17.31 2.98 30.06
N TYR A 590 -16.79 4.00 30.72
CA TYR A 590 -17.11 5.39 30.39
C TYR A 590 -15.89 6.29 30.49
N GLU A 591 -15.90 7.37 29.72
CA GLU A 591 -14.91 8.45 29.77
C GLU A 591 -15.55 9.72 30.32
N THR A 592 -14.89 10.44 31.23
CA THR A 592 -15.28 11.76 31.72
C THR A 592 -14.66 12.88 30.91
N ARG A 593 -15.19 14.11 31.05
CA ARG A 593 -14.74 15.31 30.34
C ARG A 593 -13.26 15.63 30.56
N ASP A 594 -12.69 15.26 31.70
CA ASP A 594 -11.26 15.43 31.98
C ASP A 594 -10.37 14.32 31.38
N GLY A 595 -10.96 13.33 30.69
CA GLY A 595 -10.28 12.20 30.05
C GLY A 595 -10.15 10.95 30.92
N THR A 596 -10.71 10.94 32.14
CA THR A 596 -10.65 9.76 33.03
C THR A 596 -11.56 8.66 32.51
N VAL A 597 -11.05 7.43 32.43
CA VAL A 597 -11.77 6.24 31.98
C VAL A 597 -11.98 5.30 33.15
N CYS A 598 -13.23 4.93 33.39
CA CYS A 598 -13.61 4.03 34.47
C CYS A 598 -14.39 2.82 33.95
N GLN A 599 -14.27 1.72 34.67
CA GLN A 599 -15.09 0.52 34.56
C GLN A 599 -16.17 0.53 35.65
N LEU A 600 -17.35 0.04 35.30
CA LEU A 600 -18.51 -0.11 36.16
C LEU A 600 -19.08 -1.52 36.03
N ASP A 601 -19.12 -2.27 37.13
CA ASP A 601 -19.69 -3.63 37.15
C ASP A 601 -21.23 -3.65 37.29
N ALA A 602 -21.79 -4.86 37.29
CA ALA A 602 -23.22 -5.11 37.40
C ALA A 602 -23.83 -4.63 38.74
N GLU A 603 -23.03 -4.62 39.81
CA GLU A 603 -23.41 -4.20 41.16
C GLU A 603 -23.27 -2.69 41.40
N GLY A 604 -22.68 -1.96 40.46
CA GLY A 604 -22.47 -0.52 40.54
C GLY A 604 -21.13 -0.11 41.15
N GLN A 605 -20.16 -1.02 41.29
CA GLN A 605 -18.82 -0.73 41.78
C GLN A 605 -17.97 -0.12 40.67
N LEU A 606 -17.23 0.93 41.03
CA LEU A 606 -16.39 1.71 40.12
C LEU A 606 -14.93 1.35 40.28
N MET A 607 -14.22 1.26 39.16
CA MET A 607 -12.77 1.12 39.13
C MET A 607 -12.17 2.01 38.03
N GLU A 608 -11.24 2.89 38.40
CA GLU A 608 -10.52 3.74 37.45
C GLU A 608 -9.51 2.89 36.67
N ILE A 609 -9.56 2.96 35.34
CA ILE A 609 -8.65 2.25 34.45
C ILE A 609 -7.44 3.14 34.13
N THR A 610 -7.71 4.35 33.65
CA THR A 610 -6.67 5.28 33.19
C THR A 610 -7.22 6.69 33.00
N LYS A 611 -6.35 7.62 32.62
CA LYS A 611 -6.73 8.96 32.17
C LYS A 611 -6.07 9.27 30.84
N PHE A 612 -6.86 9.42 29.78
CA PHE A 612 -6.33 9.79 28.47
C PHE A 612 -5.68 11.18 28.52
N PRO A 613 -4.55 11.39 27.83
CA PRO A 613 -3.90 12.71 27.81
C PRO A 613 -4.72 13.80 27.09
N GLN A 614 -5.70 13.41 26.28
CA GLN A 614 -6.63 14.28 25.54
C GLN A 614 -7.98 13.57 25.45
N LEU A 615 -9.07 14.33 25.46
CA LEU A 615 -10.42 13.78 25.29
C LEU A 615 -10.50 12.99 23.97
N VAL A 616 -11.00 11.75 24.05
CA VAL A 616 -11.18 10.91 22.87
C VAL A 616 -12.62 10.99 22.35
N ARG A 617 -12.80 10.80 21.05
CA ARG A 617 -14.12 10.76 20.40
C ARG A 617 -14.67 9.35 20.26
N ASP A 618 -13.80 8.35 20.39
CA ASP A 618 -14.19 6.95 20.45
C ASP A 618 -13.11 6.14 21.17
N PHE A 619 -13.52 5.11 21.92
CA PHE A 619 -12.61 4.23 22.62
C PHE A 619 -13.15 2.81 22.78
N ARG A 620 -12.25 1.87 23.09
CA ARG A 620 -12.55 0.48 23.46
C ARG A 620 -11.71 0.08 24.66
N VAL A 621 -12.23 -0.78 25.53
CA VAL A 621 -11.52 -1.28 26.71
C VAL A 621 -11.46 -2.80 26.67
N LYS A 622 -10.28 -3.34 26.98
CA LYS A 622 -10.06 -4.77 27.07
C LYS A 622 -8.97 -5.09 28.09
N ARG A 623 -9.08 -6.25 28.76
CA ARG A 623 -7.97 -6.87 29.48
C ARG A 623 -6.98 -7.51 28.51
N VAL A 624 -5.74 -7.03 28.53
CA VAL A 624 -4.62 -7.53 27.72
C VAL A 624 -3.72 -8.39 28.60
N HIS A 625 -3.31 -9.55 28.09
CA HIS A 625 -2.44 -10.50 28.80
C HIS A 625 -1.03 -10.49 28.19
N ASN A 626 0.00 -10.52 29.03
CA ASN A 626 1.37 -10.78 28.64
C ASN A 626 1.56 -12.28 28.44
N THR A 627 1.63 -12.72 27.20
CA THR A 627 2.16 -14.07 26.89
C THR A 627 3.67 -13.98 26.80
N SER A 628 4.39 -14.28 27.90
CA SER A 628 5.82 -14.59 27.81
C SER A 628 5.99 -15.88 27.01
N ALA A 629 7.03 -15.95 26.17
CA ALA A 629 7.26 -17.10 25.29
C ALA A 629 7.68 -18.39 26.02
N GLU A 630 7.82 -18.38 27.35
CA GLU A 630 8.42 -19.49 28.12
C GLU A 630 7.53 -20.01 29.27
N ASP A 631 6.39 -19.40 29.60
CA ASP A 631 5.57 -19.81 30.75
C ASP A 631 4.21 -20.39 30.33
N ASP A 632 4.19 -21.67 29.95
CA ASP A 632 2.97 -22.35 29.51
C ASP A 632 2.02 -22.76 30.66
N ASP A 633 2.24 -22.39 31.94
CA ASP A 633 1.35 -22.84 33.03
C ASP A 633 1.29 -21.99 34.34
N ASN A 634 1.91 -20.80 34.41
CA ASN A 634 1.84 -19.95 35.62
C ASN A 634 1.23 -18.57 35.33
N TRP A 635 -0.10 -18.50 35.25
CA TRP A 635 -0.83 -17.23 35.19
C TRP A 635 -0.77 -16.51 36.55
N SER A 636 0.13 -15.55 36.72
CA SER A 636 0.04 -14.59 37.82
C SER A 636 -0.92 -13.46 37.44
N ALA A 637 -1.68 -12.90 38.38
CA ALA A 637 -2.54 -11.74 38.11
C ALA A 637 -1.72 -10.52 37.61
N GLU A 638 -0.43 -10.46 37.96
CA GLU A 638 0.53 -9.46 37.46
C GLU A 638 0.81 -9.59 35.94
N SER A 639 0.32 -10.63 35.28
CA SER A 639 0.48 -10.84 33.83
C SER A 639 -0.55 -10.13 32.96
N SER A 640 -1.58 -9.48 33.51
CA SER A 640 -2.63 -8.83 32.70
C SER A 640 -3.03 -7.45 33.21
N GLU A 641 -3.41 -6.56 32.29
CA GLU A 641 -3.83 -5.19 32.59
C GLU A 641 -5.09 -4.83 31.80
N LEU A 642 -5.97 -4.00 32.38
CA LEU A 642 -7.05 -3.37 31.64
C LEU A 642 -6.49 -2.18 30.86
N VAL A 643 -6.72 -2.18 29.55
CA VAL A 643 -6.18 -1.18 28.63
C VAL A 643 -7.31 -0.52 27.88
N ALA A 644 -7.34 0.80 27.90
CA ALA A 644 -8.23 1.63 27.11
C ALA A 644 -7.52 2.10 25.83
N PHE A 645 -8.12 1.82 24.67
CA PHE A 645 -7.64 2.28 23.37
C PHE A 645 -8.56 3.38 22.84
N GLY A 646 -8.06 4.61 22.70
CA GLY A 646 -8.89 5.77 22.38
C GLY A 646 -8.34 6.62 21.23
N ILE A 647 -9.21 7.11 20.34
CA ILE A 647 -8.87 8.05 19.27
C ILE A 647 -9.41 9.44 19.59
N THR A 648 -8.55 10.46 19.53
CA THR A 648 -8.93 11.87 19.63
C THR A 648 -9.54 12.46 18.35
N ASN A 649 -10.13 13.65 18.44
CA ASN A 649 -10.65 14.38 17.26
C ASN A 649 -9.58 14.69 16.20
N ASN A 650 -8.32 14.92 16.61
CA ASN A 650 -7.19 15.13 15.70
C ASN A 650 -6.50 13.83 15.23
N GLY A 651 -7.09 12.66 15.53
CA GLY A 651 -6.62 11.37 15.02
C GLY A 651 -5.39 10.81 15.73
N LYS A 652 -5.17 11.13 17.01
CA LYS A 652 -4.16 10.46 17.84
C LYS A 652 -4.78 9.24 18.51
N LEU A 653 -4.14 8.09 18.38
CA LEU A 653 -4.55 6.83 18.98
C LEU A 653 -3.68 6.54 20.21
N PHE A 654 -4.32 6.43 21.37
CA PHE A 654 -3.68 6.12 22.64
C PHE A 654 -4.02 4.70 23.10
N ALA A 655 -3.07 4.07 23.79
CA ALA A 655 -3.30 2.94 24.70
C ALA A 655 -2.99 3.44 26.11
N ASN A 656 -4.02 3.59 26.95
CA ASN A 656 -3.95 4.33 28.20
C ASN A 656 -3.33 5.72 27.96
N GLN A 657 -2.16 6.01 28.53
CA GLN A 657 -1.46 7.28 28.35
C GLN A 657 -0.45 7.27 27.20
N VAL A 658 -0.21 6.11 26.56
CA VAL A 658 0.83 5.93 25.54
C VAL A 658 0.26 6.24 24.15
N LEU A 659 0.87 7.20 23.45
CA LEU A 659 0.56 7.46 22.05
C LEU A 659 1.10 6.33 21.16
N LEU A 660 0.20 5.57 20.53
CA LEU A 660 0.56 4.50 19.60
C LEU A 660 0.82 5.04 18.20
N ALA A 661 -0.10 5.84 17.67
CA ALA A 661 -0.03 6.36 16.31
C ALA A 661 -0.78 7.70 16.18
N SER A 662 -0.41 8.45 15.15
CA SER A 662 -1.08 9.69 14.74
C SER A 662 -1.76 9.50 13.37
N ALA A 663 -2.63 10.44 12.99
CA ALA A 663 -3.40 10.39 11.73
C ALA A 663 -4.31 9.16 11.59
N VAL A 664 -4.85 8.66 12.70
CA VAL A 664 -5.80 7.55 12.77
C VAL A 664 -7.23 8.05 12.55
N THR A 665 -7.99 7.36 11.70
CA THR A 665 -9.35 7.74 11.29
C THR A 665 -10.45 6.90 11.93
N SER A 666 -10.18 5.64 12.29
CA SER A 666 -11.11 4.79 13.05
C SER A 666 -10.36 3.65 13.74
N LEU A 667 -10.91 3.08 14.82
CA LEU A 667 -10.36 1.92 15.53
C LEU A 667 -11.44 0.85 15.74
N GLU A 668 -10.99 -0.39 15.94
CA GLU A 668 -11.78 -1.46 16.54
C GLU A 668 -10.86 -2.47 17.24
N ILE A 669 -11.38 -3.25 18.18
CA ILE A 669 -10.62 -4.31 18.85
C ILE A 669 -11.26 -5.68 18.67
N THR A 670 -10.45 -6.72 18.83
CA THR A 670 -10.83 -8.13 18.81
C THR A 670 -10.12 -8.84 19.96
N ASP A 671 -10.27 -10.17 20.03
CA ASP A 671 -9.55 -10.91 21.07
C ASP A 671 -8.02 -10.83 20.91
N SER A 672 -7.53 -10.79 19.68
CA SER A 672 -6.08 -10.85 19.42
C SER A 672 -5.48 -9.54 18.90
N PHE A 673 -6.30 -8.60 18.44
CA PHE A 673 -5.84 -7.43 17.70
C PHE A 673 -6.55 -6.14 18.09
N LEU A 674 -5.77 -5.05 18.14
CA LEU A 674 -6.24 -3.70 17.88
C LEU A 674 -6.09 -3.43 16.38
N LEU A 675 -7.15 -2.96 15.74
CA LEU A 675 -7.20 -2.59 14.34
C LEU A 675 -7.50 -1.11 14.21
N PHE A 676 -6.87 -0.44 13.25
CA PHE A 676 -7.20 0.95 12.97
C PHE A 676 -6.91 1.33 11.51
N THR A 677 -7.63 2.34 11.02
CA THR A 677 -7.39 2.92 9.69
C THR A 677 -6.66 4.25 9.82
N THR A 678 -5.85 4.60 8.82
CA THR A 678 -5.09 5.86 8.83
C THR A 678 -5.44 6.79 7.67
N ALA A 679 -5.07 8.07 7.81
CA ALA A 679 -5.21 9.08 6.76
C ALA A 679 -4.38 8.76 5.50
N GLN A 680 -3.36 7.89 5.62
CA GLN A 680 -2.56 7.34 4.51
C GLN A 680 -3.21 6.12 3.85
N HIS A 681 -4.48 5.83 4.17
CA HIS A 681 -5.28 4.79 3.52
C HIS A 681 -4.74 3.37 3.77
N ASN A 682 -4.28 3.12 5.00
CA ASN A 682 -3.88 1.81 5.48
C ASN A 682 -4.81 1.32 6.59
N LEU A 683 -5.11 0.02 6.58
CA LEU A 683 -5.60 -0.75 7.74
C LEU A 683 -4.39 -1.39 8.41
N GLN A 684 -4.19 -1.08 9.69
CA GLN A 684 -3.07 -1.59 10.49
C GLN A 684 -3.57 -2.45 11.66
N PHE A 685 -2.73 -3.39 12.07
CA PHE A 685 -2.99 -4.36 13.13
C PHE A 685 -1.88 -4.30 14.18
N VAL A 686 -2.28 -4.35 15.45
CA VAL A 686 -1.39 -4.48 16.60
C VAL A 686 -1.80 -5.74 17.36
N HIS A 687 -0.86 -6.65 17.59
CA HIS A 687 -1.10 -7.83 18.41
C HIS A 687 -1.30 -7.41 19.87
N LEU A 688 -2.37 -7.90 20.51
CA LEU A 688 -2.71 -7.62 21.91
C LEU A 688 -2.20 -8.74 22.84
N ASN A 689 -0.90 -9.00 22.78
CA ASN A 689 -0.22 -10.07 23.53
C ASN A 689 0.87 -9.57 24.50
N SER A 690 0.97 -8.25 24.64
CA SER A 690 1.81 -7.59 25.63
C SER A 690 1.19 -6.29 26.12
N THR A 691 1.43 -5.96 27.39
CA THR A 691 1.05 -4.67 27.99
C THR A 691 2.11 -3.57 27.83
N ASP A 692 3.28 -3.88 27.25
CA ASP A 692 4.36 -2.91 26.98
C ASP A 692 4.11 -2.11 25.69
N PHE A 693 3.14 -1.18 25.75
CA PHE A 693 2.78 -0.32 24.61
C PHE A 693 3.83 0.76 24.35
N LYS A 694 4.15 0.98 23.06
CA LYS A 694 5.09 1.99 22.57
C LYS A 694 4.60 2.58 21.24
N PRO A 695 5.12 3.75 20.83
CA PRO A 695 4.83 4.29 19.50
C PRO A 695 5.12 3.27 18.39
N LEU A 696 4.18 3.12 17.48
CA LEU A 696 4.26 2.22 16.33
C LEU A 696 5.22 2.78 15.28
N PRO A 697 5.92 1.92 14.51
CA PRO A 697 6.74 2.37 13.39
C PRO A 697 5.88 3.00 12.30
N LEU A 698 6.48 3.88 11.50
CA LEU A 698 5.82 4.46 10.33
C LEU A 698 5.73 3.43 9.21
N VAL A 699 4.62 3.46 8.46
CA VAL A 699 4.46 2.64 7.25
C VAL A 699 5.14 3.35 6.09
N GLU A 700 6.30 2.84 5.68
CA GLU A 700 7.07 3.32 4.54
C GLU A 700 6.58 2.70 3.21
N GLU A 701 7.03 3.24 2.08
CA GLU A 701 6.76 2.62 0.76
C GLU A 701 7.46 1.26 0.63
N GLY A 702 6.78 0.29 0.00
CA GLY A 702 7.32 -1.06 -0.18
C GLY A 702 7.22 -1.98 1.05
N VAL A 703 6.46 -1.58 2.08
CA VAL A 703 6.13 -2.46 3.21
C VAL A 703 5.29 -3.65 2.74
N GLU A 704 5.81 -4.85 2.96
CA GLU A 704 5.12 -6.13 2.80
C GLU A 704 5.10 -6.87 4.14
N ASP A 705 4.11 -6.53 4.97
CA ASP A 705 3.93 -7.06 6.33
C ASP A 705 2.47 -7.43 6.55
N GLU A 706 2.19 -8.56 7.20
CA GLU A 706 0.81 -9.00 7.45
C GLU A 706 0.02 -8.01 8.34
N ARG A 707 0.72 -7.20 9.15
CA ARG A 707 0.14 -6.18 10.03
C ARG A 707 -0.36 -4.95 9.29
N VAL A 708 -0.09 -4.80 7.99
CA VAL A 708 -0.44 -3.61 7.22
C VAL A 708 -1.13 -4.00 5.92
N ARG A 709 -2.19 -3.28 5.58
CA ARG A 709 -2.92 -3.45 4.32
C ARG A 709 -3.38 -2.11 3.75
N ALA A 710 -3.08 -1.84 2.49
CA ALA A 710 -3.66 -0.72 1.77
C ALA A 710 -5.18 -0.91 1.57
N ILE A 711 -5.95 0.17 1.74
CA ILE A 711 -7.41 0.22 1.64
C ILE A 711 -7.85 1.41 0.76
N GLU A 712 -9.12 1.45 0.36
CA GLU A 712 -9.65 2.57 -0.43
C GLU A 712 -9.57 3.90 0.35
N ARG A 713 -9.25 4.98 -0.37
CA ARG A 713 -9.08 6.33 0.17
C ARG A 713 -10.28 6.80 0.99
N GLY A 714 -10.01 7.19 2.24
CA GLY A 714 -10.99 7.71 3.17
C GLY A 714 -11.95 6.67 3.76
N SER A 715 -11.66 5.38 3.59
CA SER A 715 -12.46 4.32 4.20
C SER A 715 -12.28 4.29 5.72
N ILE A 716 -13.36 3.94 6.43
CA ILE A 716 -13.39 3.79 7.89
C ILE A 716 -13.86 2.38 8.28
N LEU A 717 -13.43 1.91 9.45
CA LEU A 717 -13.90 0.66 10.05
C LEU A 717 -15.37 0.77 10.44
N VAL A 718 -16.14 -0.25 10.03
CA VAL A 718 -17.54 -0.44 10.42
C VAL A 718 -17.68 -1.61 11.35
N SER A 719 -16.98 -2.71 11.13
CA SER A 719 -17.01 -3.86 12.04
C SER A 719 -15.87 -4.81 11.74
N VAL A 720 -15.55 -5.67 12.71
CA VAL A 720 -14.57 -6.75 12.60
C VAL A 720 -15.26 -8.03 13.05
N ILE A 721 -15.12 -9.08 12.25
CA ILE A 721 -15.76 -10.38 12.46
C ILE A 721 -14.64 -11.44 12.50
N PRO A 722 -13.99 -11.66 13.66
CA PRO A 722 -12.91 -12.63 13.82
C PRO A 722 -13.28 -14.05 13.38
N SER A 723 -14.50 -14.52 13.67
CA SER A 723 -14.97 -15.87 13.33
C SER A 723 -14.98 -16.16 11.82
N LYS A 724 -14.95 -15.12 10.98
CA LYS A 724 -14.88 -15.19 9.51
C LYS A 724 -13.59 -14.62 8.94
N SER A 725 -12.63 -14.25 9.78
CA SER A 725 -11.38 -13.61 9.35
C SER A 725 -11.62 -12.35 8.50
N SER A 726 -12.64 -11.55 8.82
CA SER A 726 -13.12 -10.46 7.95
C SER A 726 -13.29 -9.12 8.65
N VAL A 727 -13.15 -8.05 7.87
CA VAL A 727 -13.31 -6.65 8.28
C VAL A 727 -14.27 -5.97 7.30
N VAL A 728 -15.21 -5.18 7.81
CA VAL A 728 -16.11 -4.37 7.01
C VAL A 728 -15.68 -2.91 7.08
N LEU A 729 -15.46 -2.34 5.90
CA LEU A 729 -15.11 -0.93 5.72
C LEU A 729 -16.23 -0.19 5.03
N GLN A 730 -16.36 1.10 5.34
CA GLN A 730 -17.25 2.00 4.63
C GLN A 730 -16.43 3.01 3.83
N ALA A 731 -16.59 3.00 2.52
CA ALA A 731 -15.97 3.97 1.64
C ALA A 731 -16.56 5.37 1.86
N THR A 732 -15.87 6.42 1.39
CA THR A 732 -16.38 7.81 1.47
C THR A 732 -17.76 7.97 0.85
N ARG A 733 -18.04 7.26 -0.25
CA ARG A 733 -19.35 7.20 -0.93
C ARG A 733 -20.40 6.36 -0.21
N GLY A 734 -20.03 5.70 0.88
CA GLY A 734 -20.94 5.02 1.78
C GLY A 734 -21.18 3.54 1.47
N ASN A 735 -20.64 3.05 0.35
CA ASN A 735 -20.60 1.63 0.04
C ASN A 735 -19.89 0.87 1.15
N LEU A 736 -20.46 -0.28 1.52
CA LEU A 736 -19.84 -1.22 2.45
C LEU A 736 -19.02 -2.24 1.66
N GLU A 737 -17.77 -2.44 2.07
CA GLU A 737 -16.87 -3.44 1.50
C GLU A 737 -16.39 -4.38 2.60
N THR A 738 -16.60 -5.69 2.42
CA THR A 738 -15.97 -6.69 3.27
C THR A 738 -14.68 -7.16 2.64
N ILE A 739 -13.63 -7.11 3.45
CA ILE A 739 -12.31 -7.56 3.10
C ILE A 739 -11.85 -8.65 4.08
N TYR A 740 -10.90 -9.47 3.64
CA TYR A 740 -10.30 -10.54 4.45
C TYR A 740 -8.80 -10.25 4.62
N PRO A 741 -8.39 -9.49 5.66
CA PRO A 741 -7.00 -9.13 5.89
C PRO A 741 -6.12 -10.37 6.07
N ARG A 742 -4.92 -10.33 5.45
CA ARG A 742 -4.03 -11.50 5.39
C ARG A 742 -3.68 -12.04 6.77
N ILE A 743 -3.43 -11.17 7.75
CA ILE A 743 -3.12 -11.57 9.14
C ILE A 743 -4.24 -12.37 9.80
N MET A 744 -5.52 -12.01 9.59
CA MET A 744 -6.66 -12.73 10.17
C MET A 744 -6.82 -14.11 9.50
N VAL A 745 -6.75 -14.14 8.17
CA VAL A 745 -6.82 -15.39 7.40
C VAL A 745 -5.67 -16.34 7.77
N LEU A 746 -4.46 -15.82 7.92
CA LEU A 746 -3.30 -16.61 8.32
C LEU A 746 -3.44 -17.11 9.76
N ALA A 747 -3.95 -16.30 10.70
CA ALA A 747 -4.21 -16.76 12.06
C ALA A 747 -5.18 -17.95 12.08
N GLU A 748 -6.25 -17.91 11.29
CA GLU A 748 -7.19 -19.03 11.15
C GLU A 748 -6.53 -20.27 10.53
N VAL A 749 -5.74 -20.10 9.47
CA VAL A 749 -4.99 -21.20 8.83
C VAL A 749 -4.03 -21.85 9.81
N ARG A 750 -3.24 -21.06 10.55
CA ARG A 750 -2.28 -21.53 11.56
C ARG A 750 -2.99 -22.31 12.68
N LYS A 751 -4.09 -21.76 13.22
CA LYS A 751 -4.94 -22.42 14.22
C LYS A 751 -5.48 -23.77 13.70
N ASN A 752 -5.96 -23.82 12.46
CA ASN A 752 -6.46 -25.05 11.86
C ASN A 752 -5.34 -26.10 11.64
N ILE A 753 -4.15 -25.69 11.21
CA ILE A 753 -2.99 -26.59 11.06
C ILE A 753 -2.61 -27.20 12.41
N MET A 754 -2.45 -26.38 13.45
CA MET A 754 -2.08 -26.86 14.79
C MET A 754 -3.15 -27.77 15.40
N ALA A 755 -4.42 -27.51 15.10
CA ALA A 755 -5.54 -28.38 15.48
C ALA A 755 -5.71 -29.64 14.59
N LYS A 756 -4.79 -29.90 13.64
CA LYS A 756 -4.84 -31.00 12.67
C LYS A 756 -6.12 -31.00 11.80
N ARG A 757 -6.73 -29.83 11.63
CA ARG A 757 -7.93 -29.56 10.82
C ARG A 757 -7.53 -29.07 9.42
N TYR A 758 -6.85 -29.94 8.69
CA TYR A 758 -6.24 -29.62 7.41
C TYR A 758 -7.25 -29.34 6.30
N LYS A 759 -8.45 -29.94 6.35
CA LYS A 759 -9.50 -29.64 5.36
C LYS A 759 -9.96 -28.20 5.47
N GLU A 760 -10.23 -27.74 6.68
CA GLU A 760 -10.59 -26.35 6.94
C GLU A 760 -9.46 -25.42 6.50
N ALA A 761 -8.22 -25.70 6.91
CA ALA A 761 -7.04 -24.91 6.50
C ALA A 761 -6.91 -24.83 4.97
N PHE A 762 -7.04 -25.95 4.26
CA PHE A 762 -6.97 -26.00 2.80
C PHE A 762 -8.08 -25.16 2.13
N ILE A 763 -9.32 -25.27 2.62
CA ILE A 763 -10.45 -24.51 2.07
C ILE A 763 -10.24 -23.01 2.26
N VAL A 764 -9.77 -22.58 3.44
CA VAL A 764 -9.44 -21.18 3.73
C VAL A 764 -8.33 -20.70 2.80
N CYS A 765 -7.22 -21.46 2.69
CA CYS A 765 -6.12 -21.10 1.79
C CYS A 765 -6.57 -20.96 0.33
N ARG A 766 -7.37 -21.91 -0.17
CA ARG A 766 -7.87 -21.88 -1.54
C ARG A 766 -8.81 -20.69 -1.79
N THR A 767 -9.70 -20.41 -0.84
CA THR A 767 -10.68 -19.31 -0.94
C THR A 767 -9.98 -17.96 -1.00
N HIS A 768 -8.98 -17.76 -0.15
CA HIS A 768 -8.24 -16.49 -0.04
C HIS A 768 -6.92 -16.46 -0.81
N ARG A 769 -6.66 -17.46 -1.67
CA ARG A 769 -5.45 -17.58 -2.51
C ARG A 769 -4.14 -17.52 -1.71
N ILE A 770 -4.12 -18.12 -0.53
CA ILE A 770 -2.90 -18.37 0.26
C ILE A 770 -2.17 -19.57 -0.35
N ASN A 771 -0.85 -19.49 -0.48
CA ASN A 771 -0.04 -20.58 -1.00
C ASN A 771 -0.20 -21.82 -0.11
N LEU A 772 -0.59 -22.93 -0.72
CA LEU A 772 -0.88 -24.19 -0.06
C LEU A 772 0.36 -24.84 0.57
N ASP A 773 1.56 -24.43 0.18
CA ASP A 773 2.82 -24.79 0.85
C ASP A 773 2.78 -24.56 2.37
N ILE A 774 2.00 -23.56 2.84
CA ILE A 774 1.88 -23.24 4.27
C ILE A 774 1.35 -24.41 5.11
N LEU A 775 0.54 -25.30 4.51
CA LEU A 775 -0.02 -26.47 5.20
C LEU A 775 1.08 -27.44 5.68
N HIS A 776 2.22 -27.45 4.99
CA HIS A 776 3.44 -28.14 5.42
C HIS A 776 4.38 -27.17 6.15
N ASP A 777 4.73 -26.04 5.53
CA ASP A 777 5.84 -25.18 5.98
C ASP A 777 5.63 -24.59 7.38
N TYR A 778 4.39 -24.43 7.84
CA TYR A 778 4.10 -23.91 9.18
C TYR A 778 4.51 -24.87 10.31
N ALA A 779 4.25 -26.17 10.13
CA ALA A 779 4.60 -27.20 11.10
C ALA A 779 5.01 -28.49 10.37
N PRO A 780 6.22 -28.53 9.77
CA PRO A 780 6.62 -29.61 8.87
C PRO A 780 6.58 -31.01 9.49
N GLU A 781 7.03 -31.13 10.75
CA GLU A 781 7.03 -32.39 11.49
C GLU A 781 5.60 -32.86 11.77
N LEU A 782 4.76 -31.96 12.29
CA LEU A 782 3.34 -32.21 12.54
C LEU A 782 2.62 -32.66 11.26
N PHE A 783 2.89 -31.99 10.13
CA PHE A 783 2.31 -32.34 8.84
C PHE A 783 2.71 -33.75 8.38
N ILE A 784 4.01 -34.09 8.42
CA ILE A 784 4.49 -35.40 7.97
C ILE A 784 3.95 -36.52 8.87
N GLU A 785 3.91 -36.32 10.20
CA GLU A 785 3.35 -37.28 11.15
C GLU A 785 1.85 -37.51 10.95
N ASN A 786 1.12 -36.51 10.46
CA ASN A 786 -0.32 -36.57 10.26
C ASN A 786 -0.71 -36.58 8.76
N LEU A 787 0.21 -37.00 7.87
CA LEU A 787 0.01 -36.94 6.43
C LEU A 787 -1.17 -37.79 5.94
N GLU A 788 -1.38 -38.97 6.53
CA GLU A 788 -2.54 -39.80 6.20
C GLU A 788 -3.86 -39.15 6.67
N VAL A 789 -3.84 -38.44 7.80
CA VAL A 789 -4.99 -37.66 8.28
C VAL A 789 -5.28 -36.52 7.30
N PHE A 790 -4.26 -35.80 6.84
CA PHE A 790 -4.37 -34.78 5.79
C PHE A 790 -5.02 -35.34 4.52
N ILE A 791 -4.50 -36.45 3.99
CA ILE A 791 -5.03 -37.09 2.77
C ILE A 791 -6.50 -37.47 2.94
N ASN A 792 -6.86 -38.06 4.08
CA ASN A 792 -8.23 -38.51 4.35
C ASN A 792 -9.20 -37.35 4.57
N GLN A 793 -8.77 -36.28 5.25
CA GLN A 793 -9.59 -35.09 5.46
C GLN A 793 -9.87 -34.34 4.16
N ILE A 794 -8.88 -34.17 3.29
CA ILE A 794 -9.06 -33.56 1.97
C ILE A 794 -9.94 -34.46 1.09
N GLY A 795 -9.57 -35.74 0.97
CA GLY A 795 -10.33 -36.83 0.34
C GLY A 795 -10.56 -36.71 -1.18
N ARG A 796 -10.50 -35.50 -1.74
CA ARG A 796 -10.70 -35.15 -3.14
C ARG A 796 -9.38 -35.19 -3.90
N VAL A 797 -9.35 -35.99 -4.97
CA VAL A 797 -8.18 -36.17 -5.86
C VAL A 797 -7.71 -34.83 -6.42
N ASP A 798 -8.62 -34.00 -6.94
CA ASP A 798 -8.27 -32.71 -7.54
C ASP A 798 -7.67 -31.71 -6.53
N TYR A 799 -8.07 -31.78 -5.26
CA TYR A 799 -7.53 -30.92 -4.20
C TYR A 799 -6.14 -31.36 -3.75
N LEU A 800 -5.90 -32.67 -3.64
CA LEU A 800 -4.56 -33.20 -3.37
C LEU A 800 -3.62 -32.87 -4.53
N ASN A 801 -4.09 -33.00 -5.77
CA ASN A 801 -3.30 -32.65 -6.95
C ASN A 801 -2.97 -31.15 -6.95
N LEU A 802 -3.93 -30.28 -6.59
CA LEU A 802 -3.69 -28.85 -6.44
C LEU A 802 -2.60 -28.57 -5.40
N PHE A 803 -2.69 -29.17 -4.20
CA PHE A 803 -1.66 -29.04 -3.16
C PHE A 803 -0.28 -29.42 -3.67
N ILE A 804 -0.13 -30.62 -4.25
CA ILE A 804 1.15 -31.14 -4.74
C ILE A 804 1.71 -30.25 -5.88
N SER A 805 0.84 -29.79 -6.78
CA SER A 805 1.24 -28.94 -7.91
C SER A 805 1.70 -27.53 -7.48
N CYS A 806 1.30 -27.07 -6.29
CA CYS A 806 1.69 -25.78 -5.75
C CYS A 806 2.96 -25.82 -4.89
N LEU A 807 3.55 -27.02 -4.67
CA LEU A 807 4.74 -27.15 -3.86
C LEU A 807 5.94 -26.42 -4.48
N SER A 808 6.68 -25.68 -3.66
CA SER A 808 7.89 -24.97 -4.07
C SER A 808 9.05 -25.25 -3.11
N GLU A 809 10.30 -25.02 -3.52
CA GLU A 809 11.46 -25.21 -2.64
C GLU A 809 11.58 -24.13 -1.54
N ASP A 810 10.87 -23.01 -1.71
CA ASP A 810 10.92 -21.91 -0.76
C ASP A 810 10.04 -22.21 0.46
N ASP A 811 10.49 -21.81 1.64
CA ASP A 811 9.67 -21.84 2.85
C ASP A 811 8.77 -20.61 2.87
N VAL A 812 7.46 -20.82 2.66
CA VAL A 812 6.51 -19.70 2.54
C VAL A 812 6.32 -18.94 3.85
N THR A 813 6.58 -19.57 5.00
CA THR A 813 6.52 -18.88 6.31
C THR A 813 7.64 -17.87 6.47
N LYS A 814 8.74 -18.03 5.73
CA LYS A 814 9.88 -17.10 5.73
C LYS A 814 9.85 -16.13 4.57
N THR A 815 9.31 -16.54 3.42
CA THR A 815 9.37 -15.75 2.19
C THR A 815 8.13 -14.89 1.95
N LYS A 816 6.93 -15.36 2.32
CA LYS A 816 5.65 -14.69 2.01
C LYS A 816 4.76 -14.42 3.23
N TYR A 817 4.74 -15.33 4.19
CA TYR A 817 3.79 -15.37 5.31
C TYR A 817 4.51 -15.33 6.66
N LYS A 818 5.44 -14.39 6.79
CA LYS A 818 6.21 -14.15 8.01
C LYS A 818 5.25 -13.84 9.15
N GLU A 819 5.28 -14.70 10.16
CA GLU A 819 4.47 -14.54 11.36
C GLU A 819 4.99 -13.39 12.23
N THR A 820 4.08 -12.50 12.60
CA THR A 820 4.38 -11.28 13.36
C THR A 820 3.93 -11.36 14.82
N LEU A 821 3.29 -12.46 15.24
CA LEU A 821 2.76 -12.63 16.59
C LEU A 821 3.81 -12.36 17.67
N TYR A 822 5.03 -12.87 17.50
CA TYR A 822 6.14 -12.68 18.45
C TYR A 822 7.01 -11.45 18.14
N SER A 823 6.56 -10.57 17.25
CA SER A 823 7.26 -9.32 16.96
C SER A 823 6.83 -8.25 17.95
N GLY A 824 7.79 -7.69 18.70
CA GLY A 824 7.50 -6.57 19.60
C GLY A 824 6.86 -5.39 18.87
N ILE A 825 6.00 -4.65 19.58
CA ILE A 825 5.15 -3.59 19.02
C ILE A 825 5.94 -2.51 18.25
N SER A 826 7.17 -2.22 18.67
CA SER A 826 8.05 -1.22 18.05
C SER A 826 8.92 -1.77 16.90
N LYS A 827 8.79 -3.06 16.55
CA LYS A 827 9.58 -3.67 15.47
C LYS A 827 9.08 -3.17 14.12
N SER A 828 10.02 -2.68 13.30
CA SER A 828 9.76 -2.20 11.93
C SER A 828 8.98 -3.23 11.10
N PHE A 829 8.21 -2.71 10.15
CA PHE A 829 7.45 -3.55 9.23
C PHE A 829 8.38 -4.28 8.25
N GLY A 830 7.99 -5.49 7.86
CA GLY A 830 8.67 -6.23 6.80
C GLY A 830 8.65 -5.44 5.49
N MET A 831 9.80 -5.37 4.82
CA MET A 831 9.90 -4.80 3.48
C MET A 831 9.84 -5.91 2.43
N GLU A 832 9.34 -5.57 1.25
CA GLU A 832 9.38 -6.44 0.09
C GLU A 832 10.84 -6.88 -0.18
N PRO A 833 11.11 -8.19 -0.30
CA PRO A 833 12.46 -8.65 -0.59
C PRO A 833 12.88 -8.20 -1.99
N ALA A 834 14.12 -7.74 -2.12
CA ALA A 834 14.69 -7.40 -3.43
C ALA A 834 14.59 -8.62 -4.37
N PRO A 835 14.18 -8.43 -5.64
CA PRO A 835 14.06 -9.52 -6.59
C PRO A 835 15.42 -10.21 -6.79
N LEU A 836 15.40 -11.54 -6.88
CA LEU A 836 16.62 -12.29 -7.12
C LEU A 836 17.22 -11.90 -8.48
N THR A 837 18.52 -11.59 -8.48
CA THR A 837 19.29 -11.35 -9.70
C THR A 837 19.37 -12.61 -10.56
N GLU A 838 19.56 -12.46 -11.88
CA GLU A 838 19.72 -13.61 -12.80
C GLU A 838 20.85 -14.55 -12.36
N MET A 839 21.92 -14.01 -11.76
CA MET A 839 23.04 -14.82 -11.23
C MET A 839 22.62 -15.61 -9.98
N GLN A 840 21.84 -15.04 -9.07
CA GLN A 840 21.28 -15.77 -7.93
C GLN A 840 20.30 -16.86 -8.40
N ILE A 841 19.46 -16.58 -9.40
CA ILE A 841 18.55 -17.57 -10.00
C ILE A 841 19.36 -18.72 -10.64
N TYR A 842 20.39 -18.39 -11.41
CA TYR A 842 21.29 -19.38 -12.01
C TYR A 842 22.01 -20.22 -10.96
N MET A 843 22.54 -19.60 -9.90
CA MET A 843 23.21 -20.31 -8.81
C MET A 843 22.23 -21.20 -8.04
N LYS A 844 21.01 -20.73 -7.74
CA LYS A 844 19.95 -21.54 -7.11
C LYS A 844 19.61 -22.77 -7.95
N LYS A 845 19.55 -22.65 -9.28
CA LYS A 845 19.35 -23.78 -10.20
C LYS A 845 20.56 -24.73 -10.26
N LYS A 846 21.78 -24.19 -10.32
CA LYS A 846 23.00 -24.99 -10.44
C LYS A 846 23.36 -25.73 -9.14
N MET A 847 23.03 -25.16 -7.98
CA MET A 847 23.29 -25.73 -6.66
C MET A 847 22.10 -26.56 -6.13
N PHE A 848 21.04 -26.75 -6.92
CA PHE A 848 19.93 -27.60 -6.54
C PHE A 848 20.39 -29.06 -6.39
N ASP A 849 20.18 -29.63 -5.21
CA ASP A 849 20.43 -31.04 -4.91
C ASP A 849 19.08 -31.75 -4.69
N PRO A 850 18.69 -32.69 -5.58
CA PRO A 850 17.46 -33.47 -5.42
C PRO A 850 17.31 -34.19 -4.08
N LYS A 851 18.42 -34.51 -3.38
CA LYS A 851 18.42 -35.21 -2.09
C LYS A 851 17.99 -34.33 -0.92
N THR A 852 18.13 -33.01 -1.05
CA THR A 852 17.76 -32.04 -0.02
C THR A 852 16.49 -31.27 -0.37
N SER A 853 15.90 -31.54 -1.54
CA SER A 853 14.65 -30.94 -2.01
C SER A 853 13.50 -31.19 -1.05
N LYS A 854 12.83 -30.09 -0.64
CA LYS A 854 11.61 -30.13 0.16
C LYS A 854 10.48 -30.79 -0.63
N VAL A 855 10.35 -30.41 -1.91
CA VAL A 855 9.29 -30.91 -2.80
C VAL A 855 9.40 -32.41 -2.97
N ASN A 856 10.60 -32.93 -3.23
CA ASN A 856 10.82 -34.37 -3.37
C ASN A 856 10.49 -35.11 -2.07
N LYS A 857 10.91 -34.59 -0.91
CA LYS A 857 10.61 -35.19 0.40
C LYS A 857 9.10 -35.31 0.64
N ILE A 858 8.33 -34.27 0.32
CA ILE A 858 6.86 -34.30 0.47
C ILE A 858 6.23 -35.27 -0.53
N CYS A 859 6.66 -35.23 -1.79
CA CYS A 859 6.17 -36.14 -2.83
C CYS A 859 6.44 -37.60 -2.47
N ASP A 860 7.65 -37.93 -2.00
CA ASP A 860 8.02 -39.28 -1.56
C ASP A 860 7.20 -39.71 -0.34
N ALA A 861 6.96 -38.82 0.62
CA ALA A 861 6.09 -39.12 1.77
C ALA A 861 4.65 -39.42 1.34
N VAL A 862 4.08 -38.62 0.42
CA VAL A 862 2.75 -38.86 -0.14
C VAL A 862 2.72 -40.19 -0.91
N LEU A 863 3.71 -40.44 -1.76
CA LEU A 863 3.84 -41.69 -2.52
C LEU A 863 3.91 -42.91 -1.59
N ASN A 864 4.68 -42.83 -0.51
CA ASN A 864 4.80 -43.91 0.48
C ASN A 864 3.45 -44.24 1.12
N VAL A 865 2.65 -43.23 1.48
CA VAL A 865 1.29 -43.45 2.04
C VAL A 865 0.35 -44.04 0.99
N LEU A 866 0.32 -43.47 -0.22
CA LEU A 866 -0.65 -43.87 -1.26
C LEU A 866 -0.34 -45.24 -1.88
N LEU A 867 0.94 -45.61 -2.04
CA LEU A 867 1.35 -46.89 -2.64
C LEU A 867 1.32 -48.06 -1.66
N SER A 868 1.48 -47.80 -0.35
CA SER A 868 1.45 -48.85 0.68
C SER A 868 0.04 -49.42 0.92
N ASN A 869 -1.01 -48.74 0.45
CA ASN A 869 -2.40 -49.16 0.59
C ASN A 869 -3.06 -49.38 -0.78
N PRO A 870 -3.47 -50.62 -1.14
CA PRO A 870 -4.10 -50.92 -2.44
C PRO A 870 -5.36 -50.09 -2.77
N GLU A 871 -6.19 -49.79 -1.76
CA GLU A 871 -7.39 -48.95 -1.94
C GLU A 871 -7.01 -47.51 -2.28
N TYR A 872 -5.98 -46.97 -1.61
CA TYR A 872 -5.46 -45.64 -1.91
C TYR A 872 -4.80 -45.61 -3.28
N LYS A 873 -4.03 -46.63 -3.65
CA LYS A 873 -3.39 -46.74 -4.96
C LYS A 873 -4.41 -46.63 -6.09
N LYS A 874 -5.57 -47.29 -5.96
CA LYS A 874 -6.66 -47.20 -6.93
C LYS A 874 -7.37 -45.84 -6.88
N LYS A 875 -7.76 -45.38 -5.70
CA LYS A 875 -8.52 -44.13 -5.53
C LYS A 875 -7.74 -42.89 -5.96
N TYR A 876 -6.45 -42.83 -5.63
CA TYR A 876 -5.59 -41.66 -5.79
C TYR A 876 -4.55 -41.85 -6.91
N LEU A 877 -4.86 -42.68 -7.92
CA LEU A 877 -3.97 -42.95 -9.05
C LEU A 877 -3.47 -41.67 -9.74
N GLN A 878 -4.37 -40.70 -9.97
CA GLN A 878 -3.98 -39.40 -10.53
C GLN A 878 -3.05 -38.62 -9.59
N THR A 879 -3.29 -38.63 -8.28
CA THR A 879 -2.44 -37.96 -7.29
C THR A 879 -1.04 -38.58 -7.22
N ILE A 880 -0.93 -39.90 -7.38
CA ILE A 880 0.36 -40.59 -7.50
C ILE A 880 1.11 -40.11 -8.75
N ILE A 881 0.42 -39.98 -9.89
CA ILE A 881 0.99 -39.43 -11.13
C ILE A 881 1.44 -37.98 -10.92
N THR A 882 0.63 -37.15 -10.25
CA THR A 882 1.00 -35.77 -9.90
C THR A 882 2.25 -35.73 -9.05
N ALA A 883 2.36 -36.57 -8.01
CA ALA A 883 3.52 -36.61 -7.12
C ALA A 883 4.82 -36.96 -7.89
N TYR A 884 4.80 -37.97 -8.76
CA TYR A 884 5.96 -38.28 -9.60
C TYR A 884 6.31 -37.15 -10.59
N ALA A 885 5.30 -36.50 -11.17
CA ALA A 885 5.48 -35.40 -12.11
C ALA A 885 5.95 -34.10 -11.44
N SER A 886 5.64 -33.89 -10.17
CA SER A 886 6.02 -32.69 -9.39
C SER A 886 7.43 -32.76 -8.79
N GLN A 887 8.07 -33.93 -8.80
CA GLN A 887 9.48 -34.07 -8.37
C GLN A 887 10.43 -33.26 -9.26
N ASN A 888 11.59 -32.91 -8.73
CA ASN A 888 12.66 -32.25 -9.47
C ASN A 888 14.01 -33.02 -9.29
N PRO A 889 14.59 -33.60 -10.35
CA PRO A 889 14.00 -33.75 -11.69
C PRO A 889 12.73 -34.62 -11.66
N GLN A 890 11.87 -34.44 -12.65
CA GLN A 890 10.59 -35.13 -12.74
C GLN A 890 10.79 -36.64 -12.89
N ASN A 891 10.05 -37.45 -12.13
CA ASN A 891 10.16 -38.90 -12.17
C ASN A 891 9.14 -39.53 -13.13
N LEU A 892 9.18 -39.06 -14.38
CA LEU A 892 8.28 -39.53 -15.44
C LEU A 892 8.45 -41.02 -15.73
N SER A 893 9.64 -41.57 -15.48
CA SER A 893 9.91 -43.00 -15.66
C SER A 893 9.06 -43.87 -14.71
N ALA A 894 8.88 -43.47 -13.44
CA ALA A 894 8.04 -44.18 -12.49
C ALA A 894 6.55 -44.00 -12.80
N ALA A 895 6.14 -42.79 -13.18
CA ALA A 895 4.77 -42.51 -13.60
C ALA A 895 4.37 -43.35 -14.82
N LEU A 896 5.20 -43.37 -15.86
CA LEU A 896 4.95 -44.11 -17.10
C LEU A 896 4.96 -45.63 -16.87
N LYS A 897 5.84 -46.16 -16.00
CA LYS A 897 5.80 -47.58 -15.60
C LYS A 897 4.50 -47.93 -14.89
N LEU A 898 4.08 -47.10 -13.92
CA LEU A 898 2.82 -47.28 -13.22
C LEU A 898 1.63 -47.29 -14.19
N ILE A 899 1.63 -46.40 -15.18
CA ILE A 899 0.60 -46.35 -16.23
C ILE A 899 0.70 -47.57 -17.15
N SER A 900 1.90 -48.05 -17.47
CA SER A 900 2.07 -49.20 -18.35
C SER A 900 1.51 -50.49 -17.75
N GLU A 901 1.60 -50.64 -16.41
CA GLU A 901 1.07 -51.76 -15.61
C GLU A 901 -0.47 -51.79 -15.50
N LEU A 902 -1.19 -50.75 -15.95
CA LEU A 902 -2.65 -50.73 -15.93
C LEU A 902 -3.23 -51.70 -16.97
N GLU A 903 -4.09 -52.62 -16.52
CA GLU A 903 -4.77 -53.60 -17.39
C GLU A 903 -5.92 -52.98 -18.20
N ASN A 904 -6.60 -51.97 -17.63
CA ASN A 904 -7.72 -51.31 -18.28
C ASN A 904 -7.23 -50.26 -19.29
N SER A 905 -7.55 -50.47 -20.57
CA SER A 905 -7.12 -49.57 -21.65
C SER A 905 -7.68 -48.15 -21.53
N GLU A 906 -8.92 -47.97 -21.08
CA GLU A 906 -9.52 -46.63 -20.93
C GLU A 906 -8.88 -45.85 -19.77
N GLU A 907 -8.59 -46.54 -18.66
CA GLU A 907 -7.88 -45.95 -17.52
C GLU A 907 -6.45 -45.58 -17.89
N LYS A 908 -5.76 -46.45 -18.62
CA LYS A 908 -4.41 -46.21 -19.16
C LYS A 908 -4.40 -44.98 -20.08
N ASP A 909 -5.35 -44.89 -21.00
CA ASP A 909 -5.53 -43.73 -21.89
C ASP A 909 -5.75 -42.44 -21.10
N SER A 910 -6.65 -42.47 -20.11
CA SER A 910 -6.95 -41.32 -19.27
C SER A 910 -5.75 -40.85 -18.45
N CYS A 911 -4.95 -41.77 -17.92
CA CYS A 911 -3.75 -41.45 -17.15
C CYS A 911 -2.65 -40.85 -18.02
N VAL A 912 -2.47 -41.34 -19.25
CA VAL A 912 -1.55 -40.73 -20.22
C VAL A 912 -1.99 -39.31 -20.57
N THR A 913 -3.27 -39.11 -20.91
CA THR A 913 -3.81 -37.77 -21.19
C THR A 913 -3.61 -36.83 -20.01
N TYR A 914 -3.82 -37.32 -18.79
CA TYR A 914 -3.58 -36.54 -17.57
C TYR A 914 -2.10 -36.19 -17.36
N LEU A 915 -1.18 -37.13 -17.57
CA LEU A 915 0.26 -36.87 -17.47
C LEU A 915 0.72 -35.84 -18.52
N CYS A 916 0.22 -35.92 -19.75
CA CYS A 916 0.47 -34.93 -20.80
C CYS A 916 -0.14 -33.54 -20.50
N PHE A 917 -1.15 -33.46 -19.64
CA PHE A 917 -1.67 -32.18 -19.16
C PHE A 917 -0.74 -31.53 -18.11
N LEU A 918 -0.09 -32.35 -17.27
CA LEU A 918 0.80 -31.87 -16.20
C LEU A 918 2.18 -31.42 -16.72
N GLN A 919 2.65 -32.00 -17.82
CA GLN A 919 4.03 -31.87 -18.29
C GLN A 919 4.13 -31.57 -19.79
N ASP A 920 5.30 -31.10 -20.22
CA ASP A 920 5.57 -30.92 -21.64
C ASP A 920 5.49 -32.25 -22.38
N VAL A 921 4.66 -32.29 -23.42
CA VAL A 921 4.38 -33.49 -24.20
C VAL A 921 5.66 -34.11 -24.78
N ASN A 922 6.60 -33.29 -25.25
CA ASN A 922 7.86 -33.79 -25.80
C ASN A 922 8.72 -34.45 -24.72
N VAL A 923 8.69 -33.93 -23.50
CA VAL A 923 9.40 -34.52 -22.35
C VAL A 923 8.79 -35.86 -21.96
N VAL A 924 7.45 -35.95 -21.93
CA VAL A 924 6.75 -37.22 -21.65
C VAL A 924 6.99 -38.24 -22.75
N TYR A 925 6.90 -37.84 -24.02
CA TYR A 925 7.15 -38.71 -25.18
C TYR A 925 8.59 -39.25 -25.20
N LYS A 926 9.59 -38.37 -25.00
CA LYS A 926 11.00 -38.78 -24.89
C LYS A 926 11.24 -39.71 -23.70
N SER A 927 10.58 -39.45 -22.57
CA SER A 927 10.64 -40.34 -21.40
C SER A 927 10.04 -41.71 -21.69
N ALA A 928 8.91 -41.79 -22.40
CA ALA A 928 8.32 -43.06 -22.82
C ALA A 928 9.24 -43.83 -23.78
N LEU A 929 9.86 -43.15 -24.76
CA LEU A 929 10.86 -43.74 -25.65
C LEU A 929 12.04 -44.32 -24.86
N SER A 930 12.54 -43.62 -23.83
CA SER A 930 13.66 -44.08 -23.00
C SER A 930 13.37 -45.36 -22.19
N LEU A 931 12.09 -45.75 -22.07
CA LEU A 931 11.68 -47.04 -21.48
C LEU A 931 11.73 -48.20 -22.49
N TYR A 932 12.04 -47.91 -23.76
CA TYR A 932 12.00 -48.85 -24.89
C TYR A 932 10.62 -49.49 -25.14
N ASP A 933 9.55 -48.89 -24.61
CA ASP A 933 8.16 -49.31 -24.81
C ASP A 933 7.54 -48.48 -25.94
N VAL A 934 7.67 -48.97 -27.17
CA VAL A 934 7.15 -48.32 -28.39
C VAL A 934 5.63 -48.16 -28.34
N SER A 935 4.92 -49.09 -27.69
CA SER A 935 3.46 -49.04 -27.58
C SER A 935 3.03 -47.90 -26.63
N LEU A 936 3.73 -47.72 -25.52
CA LEU A 936 3.49 -46.61 -24.61
C LEU A 936 3.87 -45.25 -25.25
N ALA A 937 4.97 -45.19 -25.99
CA ALA A 937 5.36 -43.98 -26.73
C ALA A 937 4.32 -43.60 -27.80
N LEU A 938 3.80 -44.59 -28.53
CA LEU A 938 2.69 -44.39 -29.47
C LEU A 938 1.44 -43.86 -28.76
N LEU A 939 1.10 -44.43 -27.60
CA LEU A 939 -0.04 -43.98 -26.82
C LEU A 939 0.11 -42.53 -26.36
N VAL A 940 1.29 -42.14 -25.86
CA VAL A 940 1.59 -40.74 -25.49
C VAL A 940 1.44 -39.81 -26.70
N ALA A 941 1.96 -40.20 -27.86
CA ALA A 941 1.85 -39.41 -29.08
C ALA A 941 0.40 -39.28 -29.59
N GLN A 942 -0.40 -40.35 -29.50
CA GLN A 942 -1.81 -40.36 -29.91
C GLN A 942 -2.73 -39.57 -28.96
N LYS A 943 -2.43 -39.61 -27.65
CA LYS A 943 -3.20 -38.91 -26.62
C LYS A 943 -2.76 -37.46 -26.43
N SER A 944 -1.69 -37.05 -27.10
CA SER A 944 -1.26 -35.67 -27.19
C SER A 944 -1.61 -35.07 -28.55
N GLN A 945 -1.38 -33.76 -28.71
CA GLN A 945 -1.64 -33.03 -29.97
C GLN A 945 -0.44 -33.11 -30.93
N MET A 946 0.41 -34.13 -30.82
CA MET A 946 1.57 -34.29 -31.72
C MET A 946 1.08 -34.63 -33.14
N ASP A 947 1.72 -34.06 -34.16
CA ASP A 947 1.38 -34.37 -35.55
C ASP A 947 1.79 -35.84 -35.84
N PRO A 948 0.86 -36.70 -36.31
CA PRO A 948 1.18 -38.06 -36.72
C PRO A 948 2.36 -38.16 -37.69
N ARG A 949 2.61 -37.13 -38.51
CA ARG A 949 3.76 -37.08 -39.43
C ARG A 949 5.11 -36.92 -38.71
N GLU A 950 5.11 -36.39 -37.49
CA GLU A 950 6.33 -36.20 -36.71
C GLU A 950 6.78 -37.48 -35.99
N TYR A 951 5.84 -38.34 -35.58
CA TYR A 951 6.18 -39.54 -34.79
C TYR A 951 5.88 -40.87 -35.47
N LEU A 952 4.84 -41.00 -36.30
CA LEU A 952 4.47 -42.30 -36.89
C LEU A 952 5.58 -42.90 -37.74
N PRO A 953 6.28 -42.14 -38.62
CA PRO A 953 7.37 -42.72 -39.42
C PRO A 953 8.47 -43.29 -38.53
N PHE A 954 8.85 -42.57 -37.47
CA PHE A 954 9.88 -43.03 -36.54
C PHE A 954 9.41 -44.24 -35.72
N LEU A 955 8.20 -44.22 -35.16
CA LEU A 955 7.69 -45.37 -34.40
C LEU A 955 7.49 -46.62 -35.27
N GLN A 956 7.12 -46.46 -36.55
CA GLN A 956 7.06 -47.56 -37.51
C GLN A 956 8.45 -48.12 -37.81
N GLU A 957 9.43 -47.26 -38.06
CA GLU A 957 10.83 -47.66 -38.23
C GLU A 957 11.35 -48.43 -37.01
N LEU A 958 11.05 -47.96 -35.79
CA LEU A 958 11.41 -48.68 -34.57
C LEU A 958 10.78 -50.08 -34.51
N GLN A 959 9.52 -50.22 -34.91
CA GLN A 959 8.80 -51.49 -34.89
C GLN A 959 9.35 -52.51 -35.89
N ASP A 960 9.81 -52.04 -37.06
CA ASP A 960 10.37 -52.87 -38.15
C ASP A 960 11.82 -53.33 -37.89
N ASN A 961 12.50 -52.76 -36.89
CA ASN A 961 13.87 -53.10 -36.53
C ASN A 961 13.98 -54.11 -35.36
N GLU A 962 15.02 -54.94 -35.41
CA GLU A 962 15.41 -55.89 -34.35
C GLU A 962 15.71 -55.18 -33.00
N PRO A 963 15.59 -55.86 -31.85
CA PRO A 963 15.62 -55.21 -30.53
C PRO A 963 16.85 -54.33 -30.24
N LEU A 964 18.06 -54.74 -30.60
CA LEU A 964 19.27 -53.92 -30.38
C LEU A 964 19.32 -52.71 -31.31
N ARG A 965 18.97 -52.90 -32.60
CA ARG A 965 18.92 -51.79 -33.58
C ARG A 965 17.85 -50.77 -33.19
N ARG A 966 16.72 -51.23 -32.67
CA ARG A 966 15.67 -50.36 -32.12
C ARG A 966 16.18 -49.51 -30.95
N LYS A 967 16.91 -50.11 -30.00
CA LYS A 967 17.49 -49.36 -28.87
C LYS A 967 18.51 -48.32 -29.32
N PHE A 968 19.36 -48.67 -30.30
CA PHE A 968 20.26 -47.73 -30.95
C PHE A 968 19.51 -46.52 -31.51
N LEU A 969 18.51 -46.75 -32.37
CA LEU A 969 17.71 -45.68 -32.98
C LEU A 969 17.01 -44.79 -31.95
N ILE A 970 16.49 -45.38 -30.87
CA ILE A 970 15.87 -44.65 -29.76
C ILE A 970 16.90 -43.77 -29.04
N ASP A 971 18.02 -44.32 -28.61
CA ASP A 971 19.02 -43.57 -27.85
C ASP A 971 19.70 -42.50 -28.71
N ASP A 972 19.90 -42.74 -30.01
CA ASP A 972 20.35 -41.74 -30.99
C ASP A 972 19.35 -40.59 -31.09
N TYR A 973 18.07 -40.89 -31.32
CA TYR A 973 17.01 -39.88 -31.37
C TYR A 973 16.90 -39.05 -30.08
N LEU A 974 17.16 -39.65 -28.92
CA LEU A 974 17.15 -38.98 -27.63
C LEU A 974 18.41 -38.14 -27.36
N GLY A 975 19.44 -38.26 -28.20
CA GLY A 975 20.74 -37.63 -27.99
C GLY A 975 21.63 -38.34 -26.95
N ASN A 976 21.26 -39.56 -26.54
CA ASN A 976 22.05 -40.40 -25.65
C ASN A 976 23.13 -41.14 -26.45
N TYR A 977 23.98 -40.39 -27.17
CA TYR A 977 24.86 -40.96 -28.19
C TYR A 977 25.84 -42.01 -27.65
N GLU A 978 26.26 -41.91 -26.38
CA GLU A 978 27.06 -42.95 -25.71
C GLU A 978 26.32 -44.31 -25.65
N LYS A 979 25.07 -44.32 -25.16
CA LYS A 979 24.25 -45.55 -25.14
C LYS A 979 23.92 -46.07 -26.52
N ALA A 980 23.67 -45.17 -27.47
CA ALA A 980 23.46 -45.55 -28.86
C ALA A 980 24.70 -46.30 -29.39
N LEU A 981 25.90 -45.75 -29.15
CA LEU A 981 27.16 -46.40 -29.52
C LEU A 981 27.36 -47.75 -28.80
N GLU A 982 26.95 -47.89 -27.54
CA GLU A 982 26.94 -49.19 -26.84
C GLU A 982 26.11 -50.23 -27.62
N HIS A 983 24.86 -49.90 -27.98
CA HIS A 983 24.00 -50.81 -28.75
C HIS A 983 24.57 -51.10 -30.13
N LEU A 984 25.13 -50.10 -30.82
CA LEU A 984 25.74 -50.27 -32.14
C LEU A 984 26.98 -51.17 -32.08
N SER A 985 27.82 -51.01 -31.05
CA SER A 985 28.98 -51.87 -30.83
C SER A 985 28.60 -53.31 -30.51
N GLU A 986 27.47 -53.53 -29.82
CA GLU A 986 26.96 -54.87 -29.53
C GLU A 986 26.34 -55.53 -30.77
N ILE A 987 25.83 -54.75 -31.75
CA ILE A 987 25.44 -55.26 -33.07
C ILE A 987 26.66 -55.80 -33.83
N ASP A 988 27.81 -55.10 -33.73
CA ASP A 988 29.07 -55.45 -34.40
C ASP A 988 29.97 -56.41 -33.60
N LYS A 989 29.45 -57.01 -32.52
CA LYS A 989 30.24 -57.76 -31.54
C LYS A 989 31.18 -58.80 -32.15
N ASP A 990 30.68 -59.54 -33.16
CA ASP A 990 31.39 -60.66 -33.79
C ASP A 990 32.28 -60.27 -35.00
N GLY A 991 32.30 -58.99 -35.40
CA GLY A 991 33.02 -58.49 -36.58
C GLY A 991 34.15 -57.51 -36.28
N ASN A 992 34.80 -56.99 -37.33
CA ASN A 992 35.66 -55.80 -37.22
C ASN A 992 34.81 -54.57 -36.88
N VAL A 993 35.42 -53.51 -36.34
CA VAL A 993 34.73 -52.22 -36.15
C VAL A 993 34.16 -51.77 -37.50
N SER A 994 32.84 -51.68 -37.61
CA SER A 994 32.21 -51.27 -38.87
C SER A 994 32.49 -49.80 -39.18
N GLU A 995 32.35 -49.45 -40.45
CA GLU A 995 32.41 -48.06 -40.90
C GLU A 995 31.30 -47.22 -40.23
N GLU A 996 30.14 -47.81 -39.94
CA GLU A 996 29.05 -47.13 -39.21
C GLU A 996 29.47 -46.72 -37.80
N VAL A 997 30.15 -47.59 -37.05
CA VAL A 997 30.69 -47.25 -35.72
C VAL A 997 31.73 -46.14 -35.80
N ILE A 998 32.63 -46.19 -36.80
CA ILE A 998 33.69 -45.19 -37.00
C ILE A 998 33.06 -43.82 -37.29
N ASP A 999 32.15 -43.77 -38.27
CA ASP A 999 31.46 -42.54 -38.68
C ASP A 999 30.63 -41.97 -37.53
N TYR A 1000 29.98 -42.82 -36.72
CA TYR A 1000 29.19 -42.40 -35.57
C TYR A 1000 30.07 -41.83 -34.45
N VAL A 1001 31.23 -42.43 -34.20
CA VAL A 1001 32.22 -41.90 -33.25
C VAL A 1001 32.74 -40.53 -33.70
N GLU A 1002 33.05 -40.37 -34.99
CA GLU A 1002 33.52 -39.09 -35.54
C GLU A 1002 32.43 -38.01 -35.53
N SER A 1003 31.19 -38.36 -35.89
CA SER A 1003 30.07 -37.42 -36.01
C SER A 1003 29.59 -36.89 -34.65
N HIS A 1004 29.73 -37.67 -33.58
CA HIS A 1004 29.28 -37.32 -32.23
C HIS A 1004 30.43 -37.11 -31.23
N ASP A 1005 31.68 -37.04 -31.69
CA ASP A 1005 32.90 -36.87 -30.88
C ASP A 1005 33.06 -37.89 -29.74
N LEU A 1006 32.61 -39.13 -29.94
CA LEU A 1006 32.54 -40.18 -28.91
C LEU A 1006 33.84 -40.98 -28.74
N TYR A 1007 34.99 -40.44 -29.17
CA TYR A 1007 36.25 -41.18 -29.24
C TYR A 1007 36.61 -41.90 -27.94
N LYS A 1008 36.49 -41.21 -26.79
CA LYS A 1008 36.79 -41.79 -25.48
C LYS A 1008 35.85 -42.93 -25.10
N HIS A 1009 34.56 -42.79 -25.41
CA HIS A 1009 33.56 -43.82 -25.14
C HIS A 1009 33.78 -45.03 -26.06
N GLY A 1010 34.03 -44.81 -27.36
CA GLY A 1010 34.41 -45.86 -28.31
C GLY A 1010 35.69 -46.62 -27.89
N LEU A 1011 36.71 -45.91 -27.40
CA LEU A 1011 37.91 -46.53 -26.83
C LEU A 1011 37.61 -47.40 -25.59
N ALA A 1012 36.63 -47.01 -24.78
CA ALA A 1012 36.21 -47.76 -23.60
C ALA A 1012 35.47 -49.06 -23.97
N LEU A 1013 34.66 -49.04 -25.02
CA LEU A 1013 33.95 -50.22 -25.51
C LEU A 1013 34.91 -51.31 -26.01
N TYR A 1014 35.96 -50.92 -26.74
CA TYR A 1014 36.98 -51.84 -27.23
C TYR A 1014 38.20 -51.98 -26.30
N ARG A 1015 38.05 -51.66 -25.01
CA ARG A 1015 39.15 -51.65 -24.04
C ARG A 1015 40.00 -52.92 -24.00
N TYR A 1016 39.41 -54.07 -24.31
CA TYR A 1016 40.05 -55.39 -24.26
C TYR A 1016 40.40 -55.97 -25.63
N ASP A 1017 40.21 -55.20 -26.71
CA ASP A 1017 40.52 -55.60 -28.09
C ASP A 1017 41.40 -54.53 -28.73
N SER A 1018 42.72 -54.71 -28.66
CA SER A 1018 43.68 -53.72 -29.13
C SER A 1018 43.58 -53.44 -30.63
N GLU A 1019 43.19 -54.42 -31.46
CA GLU A 1019 43.03 -54.20 -32.90
C GLU A 1019 41.85 -53.28 -33.17
N LYS A 1020 40.69 -53.56 -32.58
CA LYS A 1020 39.50 -52.70 -32.69
C LYS A 1020 39.74 -51.32 -32.06
N GLN A 1021 40.41 -51.28 -30.92
CA GLN A 1021 40.74 -50.02 -30.24
C GLN A 1021 41.67 -49.14 -31.07
N ASN A 1022 42.63 -49.72 -31.79
CA ASN A 1022 43.56 -48.99 -32.66
C ASN A 1022 42.85 -48.30 -33.83
N VAL A 1023 41.73 -48.86 -34.32
CA VAL A 1023 40.88 -48.20 -35.32
C VAL A 1023 40.34 -46.88 -34.77
N ILE A 1024 39.83 -46.89 -33.52
CA ILE A 1024 39.32 -45.68 -32.85
C ILE A 1024 40.44 -44.71 -32.52
N TYR A 1025 41.61 -45.18 -32.05
CA TYR A 1025 42.77 -44.32 -31.83
C TYR A 1025 43.21 -43.59 -33.10
N ASN A 1026 43.12 -44.24 -34.27
CA ASN A 1026 43.56 -43.65 -35.53
C ASN A 1026 42.69 -42.47 -35.98
N ILE A 1027 41.36 -42.56 -35.84
CA ILE A 1027 40.47 -41.42 -36.09
C ILE A 1027 40.61 -40.35 -35.00
N TYR A 1028 40.80 -40.76 -33.75
CA TYR A 1028 40.98 -39.83 -32.64
C TYR A 1028 42.26 -39.01 -32.77
N ALA A 1029 43.36 -39.62 -33.23
CA ALA A 1029 44.62 -38.92 -33.50
C ALA A 1029 44.44 -37.81 -34.55
N LYS A 1030 43.67 -38.08 -35.61
CA LYS A 1030 43.32 -37.06 -36.63
C LYS A 1030 42.49 -35.94 -36.03
N HIS A 1031 41.45 -36.27 -35.26
CA HIS A 1031 40.58 -35.30 -34.61
C HIS A 1031 41.35 -34.41 -33.60
N LEU A 1032 42.21 -35.00 -32.79
CA LEU A 1032 43.10 -34.28 -31.86
C LEU A 1032 44.01 -33.32 -32.62
N SER A 1033 44.56 -33.76 -33.76
CA SER A 1033 45.42 -32.92 -34.60
C SER A 1033 44.64 -31.75 -35.22
N SER A 1034 43.43 -31.97 -35.73
CA SER A 1034 42.60 -30.89 -36.30
C SER A 1034 42.13 -29.88 -35.23
N ASN A 1035 41.94 -30.33 -33.99
CA ASN A 1035 41.61 -29.48 -32.85
C ASN A 1035 42.83 -28.84 -32.16
N GLN A 1036 44.00 -28.88 -32.81
CA GLN A 1036 45.26 -28.29 -32.31
C GLN A 1036 45.74 -28.90 -30.98
N MET A 1037 45.22 -30.07 -30.60
CA MET A 1037 45.72 -30.89 -29.49
C MET A 1037 46.91 -31.73 -29.97
N TYR A 1038 47.93 -31.04 -30.48
CA TYR A 1038 49.03 -31.65 -31.21
C TYR A 1038 49.84 -32.63 -30.35
N THR A 1039 50.00 -32.37 -29.05
CA THR A 1039 50.72 -33.28 -28.14
C THR A 1039 50.01 -34.63 -28.03
N ASP A 1040 48.69 -34.63 -27.83
CA ASP A 1040 47.91 -35.87 -27.69
C ASP A 1040 47.81 -36.60 -29.03
N ALA A 1041 47.66 -35.84 -30.13
CA ALA A 1041 47.71 -36.39 -31.47
C ALA A 1041 49.06 -37.07 -31.76
N ALA A 1042 50.17 -36.44 -31.37
CA ALA A 1042 51.51 -36.97 -31.57
C ALA A 1042 51.70 -38.30 -30.80
N VAL A 1043 51.30 -38.34 -29.53
CA VAL A 1043 51.36 -39.57 -28.72
C VAL A 1043 50.49 -40.67 -29.34
N ALA A 1044 49.27 -40.34 -29.79
CA ALA A 1044 48.39 -41.31 -30.43
C ALA A 1044 48.98 -41.85 -31.75
N TYR A 1045 49.55 -40.98 -32.60
CA TYR A 1045 50.25 -41.41 -33.82
C TYR A 1045 51.47 -42.27 -33.52
N GLU A 1046 52.24 -41.93 -32.47
CA GLU A 1046 53.41 -42.70 -32.05
C GLU A 1046 53.00 -44.09 -31.55
N MET A 1047 51.94 -44.19 -30.72
CA MET A 1047 51.36 -45.47 -30.28
C MET A 1047 50.90 -46.35 -31.45
N LEU A 1048 50.39 -45.73 -32.52
CA LEU A 1048 49.97 -46.41 -33.75
C LEU A 1048 51.13 -46.73 -34.71
N GLY A 1049 52.37 -46.38 -34.36
CA GLY A 1049 53.54 -46.57 -35.21
C GLY A 1049 53.63 -45.60 -36.40
N LYS A 1050 52.79 -44.56 -36.43
CA LYS A 1050 52.75 -43.51 -37.47
C LYS A 1050 53.74 -42.40 -37.16
N LEU A 1051 55.03 -42.74 -37.21
CA LEU A 1051 56.11 -41.88 -36.71
C LEU A 1051 56.28 -40.58 -37.48
N LYS A 1052 55.93 -40.54 -38.78
CA LYS A 1052 56.03 -39.32 -39.59
C LYS A 1052 55.00 -38.28 -39.16
N GLU A 1053 53.75 -38.72 -38.95
CA GLU A 1053 52.66 -37.91 -38.42
C GLU A 1053 52.92 -37.49 -36.97
N ALA A 1054 53.45 -38.40 -36.15
CA ALA A 1054 53.85 -38.10 -34.77
C ALA A 1054 54.92 -37.00 -34.71
N MET A 1055 55.97 -37.08 -35.56
CA MET A 1055 57.01 -36.05 -35.65
C MET A 1055 56.43 -34.67 -36.01
N GLY A 1056 55.60 -34.60 -37.06
CA GLY A 1056 54.97 -33.34 -37.45
C GLY A 1056 54.02 -32.78 -36.39
N ALA A 1057 53.31 -33.65 -35.66
CA ALA A 1057 52.49 -33.24 -34.54
C ALA A 1057 53.33 -32.75 -33.34
N TYR A 1058 54.45 -33.41 -33.00
CA TYR A 1058 55.37 -32.91 -31.96
C TYR A 1058 56.02 -31.57 -32.33
N GLN A 1059 56.35 -31.35 -33.61
CA GLN A 1059 56.81 -30.04 -34.10
C GLN A 1059 55.75 -28.96 -33.90
N SER A 1060 54.51 -29.25 -34.33
CA SER A 1060 53.37 -28.35 -34.14
C SER A 1060 53.08 -28.08 -32.65
N ALA A 1061 53.32 -29.08 -31.80
CA ALA A 1061 53.23 -28.98 -30.33
C ALA A 1061 54.45 -28.29 -29.67
N LYS A 1062 55.50 -27.96 -30.44
CA LYS A 1062 56.77 -27.38 -29.95
C LYS A 1062 57.44 -28.26 -28.87
N ARG A 1063 57.21 -29.57 -28.99
CA ARG A 1063 57.82 -30.65 -28.19
C ARG A 1063 59.09 -31.08 -28.89
N TRP A 1064 60.06 -30.17 -28.87
CA TRP A 1064 61.25 -30.26 -29.70
C TRP A 1064 62.08 -31.51 -29.40
N ARG A 1065 62.14 -31.95 -28.13
CA ARG A 1065 62.94 -33.13 -27.75
C ARG A 1065 62.37 -34.40 -28.38
N GLU A 1066 61.05 -34.52 -28.41
CA GLU A 1066 60.31 -35.64 -29.01
C GLU A 1066 60.33 -35.57 -30.54
N ALA A 1067 60.15 -34.38 -31.12
CA ALA A 1067 60.30 -34.19 -32.55
C ALA A 1067 61.71 -34.55 -33.03
N MET A 1068 62.74 -34.06 -32.32
CA MET A 1068 64.15 -34.33 -32.64
C MET A 1068 64.53 -35.79 -32.36
N SER A 1069 63.96 -36.45 -31.34
CA SER A 1069 64.24 -37.87 -31.12
C SER A 1069 63.73 -38.74 -32.27
N ILE A 1070 62.52 -38.45 -32.79
CA ILE A 1070 61.99 -39.16 -33.97
C ILE A 1070 62.79 -38.79 -35.22
N ALA A 1071 63.09 -37.52 -35.45
CA ALA A 1071 63.87 -37.06 -36.61
C ALA A 1071 65.26 -37.73 -36.63
N VAL A 1072 66.03 -37.64 -35.54
CA VAL A 1072 67.37 -38.23 -35.44
C VAL A 1072 67.35 -39.75 -35.62
N GLN A 1073 66.35 -40.44 -35.07
CA GLN A 1073 66.30 -41.89 -35.11
C GLN A 1073 65.79 -42.44 -36.45
N LYS A 1074 64.80 -41.78 -37.08
CA LYS A 1074 64.03 -42.35 -38.19
C LYS A 1074 64.05 -41.54 -39.48
N PHE A 1075 64.29 -40.24 -39.39
CA PHE A 1075 64.31 -39.30 -40.53
C PHE A 1075 65.55 -38.39 -40.46
N PRO A 1076 66.79 -38.95 -40.44
CA PRO A 1076 68.01 -38.18 -40.26
C PRO A 1076 68.20 -37.09 -41.32
N GLU A 1077 67.64 -37.29 -42.52
CA GLU A 1077 67.61 -36.32 -43.61
C GLU A 1077 66.75 -35.08 -43.34
N GLU A 1078 65.86 -35.12 -42.35
CA GLU A 1078 64.99 -33.99 -41.99
C GLU A 1078 65.46 -33.25 -40.74
N VAL A 1079 66.48 -33.75 -40.02
CA VAL A 1079 66.95 -33.18 -38.73
C VAL A 1079 67.21 -31.68 -38.82
N GLU A 1080 67.86 -31.21 -39.88
CA GLU A 1080 68.15 -29.79 -40.10
C GLU A 1080 66.87 -28.97 -40.30
N SER A 1081 65.93 -29.42 -41.15
CA SER A 1081 64.68 -28.70 -41.38
C SER A 1081 63.78 -28.68 -40.14
N VAL A 1082 63.72 -29.81 -39.41
CA VAL A 1082 62.97 -29.92 -38.14
C VAL A 1082 63.56 -28.96 -37.10
N ALA A 1083 64.89 -28.90 -36.98
CA ALA A 1083 65.58 -28.00 -36.07
C ALA A 1083 65.29 -26.52 -36.41
N GLU A 1084 65.37 -26.12 -37.68
CA GLU A 1084 65.13 -24.74 -38.12
C GLU A 1084 63.70 -24.27 -37.83
N GLU A 1085 62.69 -25.10 -38.11
CA GLU A 1085 61.28 -24.78 -37.84
C GLU A 1085 61.01 -24.67 -36.33
N LEU A 1086 61.58 -25.58 -35.54
CA LEU A 1086 61.50 -25.54 -34.08
C LEU A 1086 62.21 -24.30 -33.52
N ILE A 1087 63.41 -23.96 -34.00
CA ILE A 1087 64.13 -22.75 -33.57
C ILE A 1087 63.29 -21.50 -33.85
N SER A 1088 62.73 -21.40 -35.05
CA SER A 1088 61.88 -20.26 -35.44
C SER A 1088 60.66 -20.13 -34.53
N SER A 1089 59.92 -21.23 -34.35
CA SER A 1089 58.70 -21.25 -33.52
C SER A 1089 58.96 -21.06 -32.02
N LEU A 1090 60.04 -21.63 -31.47
CA LEU A 1090 60.44 -21.48 -30.07
C LEU A 1090 60.98 -20.07 -29.78
N THR A 1091 61.76 -19.49 -30.70
CA THR A 1091 62.25 -18.11 -30.56
C THR A 1091 61.10 -17.12 -30.60
N PHE A 1092 60.10 -17.35 -31.46
CA PHE A 1092 58.88 -16.55 -31.52
C PHE A 1092 58.08 -16.60 -30.21
N GLU A 1093 58.08 -17.73 -29.48
CA GLU A 1093 57.47 -17.86 -28.14
C GLU A 1093 58.39 -17.44 -26.99
N HIS A 1094 59.55 -16.83 -27.27
CA HIS A 1094 60.55 -16.45 -26.27
C HIS A 1094 61.11 -17.64 -25.46
N ARG A 1095 60.97 -18.88 -25.94
CA ARG A 1095 61.63 -20.08 -25.40
C ARG A 1095 63.08 -20.16 -25.87
N TYR A 1096 63.83 -19.11 -25.57
CA TYR A 1096 65.18 -18.90 -26.09
C TYR A 1096 66.18 -19.97 -25.62
N VAL A 1097 66.00 -20.54 -24.43
CA VAL A 1097 66.87 -21.63 -23.94
C VAL A 1097 66.71 -22.87 -24.81
N ASP A 1098 65.47 -23.27 -25.13
CA ASP A 1098 65.23 -24.43 -25.99
C ASP A 1098 65.75 -24.17 -27.42
N ALA A 1099 65.54 -22.97 -27.96
CA ALA A 1099 66.09 -22.60 -29.26
C ALA A 1099 67.63 -22.58 -29.26
N ALA A 1100 68.26 -22.13 -28.16
CA ALA A 1100 69.72 -22.14 -27.99
C ALA A 1100 70.26 -23.57 -27.90
N ASP A 1101 69.59 -24.45 -27.17
CA ASP A 1101 69.94 -25.88 -27.06
C ASP A 1101 69.91 -26.53 -28.46
N ILE A 1102 68.90 -26.22 -29.28
CA ILE A 1102 68.81 -26.78 -30.63
C ILE A 1102 69.91 -26.22 -31.54
N GLN A 1103 70.15 -24.90 -31.50
CA GLN A 1103 71.24 -24.25 -32.27
C GLN A 1103 72.61 -24.86 -31.93
N LEU A 1104 72.84 -25.16 -30.65
CA LEU A 1104 74.10 -25.70 -30.18
C LEU A 1104 74.27 -27.19 -30.54
N GLU A 1105 73.26 -28.02 -30.24
CA GLU A 1105 73.39 -29.48 -30.32
C GLU A 1105 73.18 -30.02 -31.75
N TYR A 1106 72.35 -29.37 -32.57
CA TYR A 1106 71.96 -29.90 -33.89
C TYR A 1106 72.46 -29.07 -35.07
N LEU A 1107 72.73 -27.77 -34.89
CA LEU A 1107 73.22 -26.88 -35.96
C LEU A 1107 74.66 -26.36 -35.74
N ASP A 1108 75.31 -26.70 -34.62
CA ASP A 1108 76.66 -26.26 -34.23
C ASP A 1108 76.89 -24.73 -34.30
N ASN A 1109 75.81 -23.94 -34.16
CA ASN A 1109 75.81 -22.49 -34.28
C ASN A 1109 76.08 -21.82 -32.92
N VAL A 1110 77.32 -21.96 -32.44
CA VAL A 1110 77.74 -21.47 -31.11
C VAL A 1110 77.39 -20.00 -30.87
N LYS A 1111 77.63 -19.10 -31.84
CA LYS A 1111 77.40 -17.65 -31.67
C LYS A 1111 75.92 -17.32 -31.46
N GLU A 1112 75.04 -17.96 -32.23
CA GLU A 1112 73.58 -17.81 -32.09
C GLU A 1112 73.07 -18.43 -30.79
N ALA A 1113 73.58 -19.60 -30.39
CA ALA A 1113 73.23 -20.21 -29.11
C ALA A 1113 73.59 -19.30 -27.93
N VAL A 1114 74.80 -18.73 -27.92
CA VAL A 1114 75.25 -17.76 -26.90
C VAL A 1114 74.32 -16.54 -26.88
N ALA A 1115 73.98 -15.98 -28.04
CA ALA A 1115 73.07 -14.83 -28.12
C ALA A 1115 71.67 -15.15 -27.58
N LEU A 1116 71.12 -16.33 -27.87
CA LEU A 1116 69.82 -16.77 -27.37
C LEU A 1116 69.84 -17.03 -25.85
N TYR A 1117 70.90 -17.63 -25.30
CA TYR A 1117 71.05 -17.74 -23.85
C TYR A 1117 71.14 -16.38 -23.16
N CYS A 1118 71.79 -15.39 -23.78
CA CYS A 1118 71.78 -14.01 -23.30
C CYS A 1118 70.37 -13.40 -23.31
N LYS A 1119 69.58 -13.60 -24.37
CA LYS A 1119 68.16 -13.19 -24.41
C LYS A 1119 67.30 -13.87 -23.33
N ALA A 1120 67.71 -15.05 -22.87
CA ALA A 1120 67.09 -15.76 -21.75
C ALA A 1120 67.62 -15.35 -20.36
N TYR A 1121 68.47 -14.33 -20.26
CA TYR A 1121 69.18 -13.93 -19.04
C TYR A 1121 70.09 -15.04 -18.45
N ARG A 1122 70.45 -16.07 -19.24
CA ARG A 1122 71.33 -17.18 -18.85
C ARG A 1122 72.78 -16.91 -19.22
N TYR A 1123 73.31 -15.80 -18.70
CA TYR A 1123 74.70 -15.35 -18.93
C TYR A 1123 75.73 -16.36 -18.42
N ASP A 1124 75.37 -17.14 -17.41
CA ASP A 1124 76.14 -18.26 -16.88
C ASP A 1124 76.38 -19.33 -17.95
N ILE A 1125 75.30 -19.77 -18.62
CA ILE A 1125 75.36 -20.76 -19.70
C ILE A 1125 76.05 -20.15 -20.93
N ALA A 1126 75.65 -18.94 -21.33
CA ALA A 1126 76.25 -18.24 -22.46
C ALA A 1126 77.78 -18.16 -22.34
N SER A 1127 78.28 -17.79 -21.15
CA SER A 1127 79.72 -17.74 -20.88
C SER A 1127 80.37 -19.12 -20.93
N LEU A 1128 79.73 -20.14 -20.35
CA LEU A 1128 80.26 -21.52 -20.37
C LEU A 1128 80.35 -22.06 -21.80
N VAL A 1129 79.33 -21.81 -22.63
CA VAL A 1129 79.28 -22.23 -24.03
C VAL A 1129 80.38 -21.56 -24.84
N ALA A 1130 80.57 -20.24 -24.71
CA ALA A 1130 81.66 -19.51 -25.35
C ALA A 1130 83.05 -20.08 -24.99
N ILE A 1131 83.30 -20.31 -23.70
CA ILE A 1131 84.59 -20.84 -23.20
C ILE A 1131 84.80 -22.30 -23.65
N LYS A 1132 83.76 -23.15 -23.54
CA LYS A 1132 83.84 -24.57 -23.96
C LYS A 1132 84.14 -24.70 -25.45
N ALA A 1133 83.58 -23.80 -26.26
CA ALA A 1133 83.83 -23.73 -27.70
C ALA A 1133 85.19 -23.09 -28.06
N LYS A 1134 85.99 -22.64 -27.08
CA LYS A 1134 87.26 -21.92 -27.26
C LYS A 1134 87.11 -20.63 -28.09
N LYS A 1135 86.00 -19.92 -27.89
CA LYS A 1135 85.67 -18.64 -28.53
C LYS A 1135 85.47 -17.57 -27.45
N ASP A 1136 86.50 -17.34 -26.66
CA ASP A 1136 86.50 -16.39 -25.54
C ASP A 1136 86.12 -14.97 -25.96
N GLU A 1137 86.39 -14.60 -27.23
CA GLU A 1137 85.95 -13.32 -27.82
C GLU A 1137 84.43 -13.10 -27.75
N LEU A 1138 83.62 -14.17 -27.72
CA LEU A 1138 82.17 -14.07 -27.60
C LEU A 1138 81.71 -13.52 -26.24
N LEU A 1139 82.56 -13.59 -25.20
CA LEU A 1139 82.26 -12.95 -23.92
C LEU A 1139 82.15 -11.43 -24.09
N GLU A 1140 83.07 -10.81 -24.83
CA GLU A 1140 83.05 -9.37 -25.12
C GLU A 1140 82.11 -9.03 -26.29
N GLU A 1141 82.03 -9.87 -27.33
CA GLU A 1141 81.21 -9.59 -28.52
C GLU A 1141 79.71 -9.82 -28.30
N VAL A 1142 79.31 -10.73 -27.41
CA VAL A 1142 77.92 -11.17 -27.27
C VAL A 1142 77.43 -11.09 -25.82
N VAL A 1143 78.19 -11.65 -24.86
CA VAL A 1143 77.73 -11.70 -23.46
C VAL A 1143 77.70 -10.30 -22.83
N ASP A 1144 78.73 -9.49 -23.03
CA ASP A 1144 78.78 -8.12 -22.49
C ASP A 1144 77.69 -7.21 -23.08
N PRO A 1145 77.46 -7.16 -24.41
CA PRO A 1145 76.30 -6.49 -24.98
C PRO A 1145 74.97 -7.04 -24.47
N GLY A 1146 74.84 -8.36 -24.34
CA GLY A 1146 73.63 -8.99 -23.79
C GLY A 1146 73.37 -8.66 -22.31
N LEU A 1147 74.42 -8.49 -21.51
CA LEU A 1147 74.35 -7.97 -20.15
C LEU A 1147 73.94 -6.50 -20.13
N GLY A 1148 74.47 -5.71 -21.06
CA GLY A 1148 74.10 -4.30 -21.24
C GLY A 1148 72.63 -4.14 -21.62
N GLU A 1149 72.12 -4.97 -22.53
CA GLU A 1149 70.71 -5.00 -22.92
C GLU A 1149 69.82 -5.45 -21.74
N GLY A 1150 70.20 -6.52 -21.05
CA GLY A 1150 69.47 -6.98 -19.86
C GLY A 1150 69.44 -5.95 -18.73
N PHE A 1151 70.56 -5.27 -18.47
CA PHE A 1151 70.63 -4.13 -17.56
C PHE A 1151 69.68 -3.01 -18.01
N GLY A 1152 69.73 -2.62 -19.27
CA GLY A 1152 68.90 -1.55 -19.83
C GLY A 1152 67.40 -1.82 -19.65
N ILE A 1153 66.95 -3.02 -20.04
CA ILE A 1153 65.54 -3.43 -19.94
C ILE A 1153 65.05 -3.38 -18.48
N ILE A 1154 65.84 -3.93 -17.54
CA ILE A 1154 65.43 -3.99 -16.13
C ILE A 1154 65.53 -2.61 -15.48
N ALA A 1155 66.55 -1.81 -15.80
CA ALA A 1155 66.69 -0.46 -15.29
C ALA A 1155 65.53 0.44 -15.75
N GLU A 1156 65.15 0.37 -17.03
CA GLU A 1156 64.00 1.08 -17.59
C GLU A 1156 62.70 0.65 -16.91
N LEU A 1157 62.47 -0.66 -16.78
CA LEU A 1157 61.30 -1.19 -16.07
C LEU A 1157 61.21 -0.66 -14.64
N LEU A 1158 62.31 -0.66 -13.89
CA LEU A 1158 62.33 -0.19 -12.50
C LEU A 1158 62.08 1.32 -12.40
N ALA A 1159 62.64 2.11 -13.31
CA ALA A 1159 62.38 3.54 -13.39
C ALA A 1159 60.90 3.82 -13.71
N ASP A 1160 60.32 3.09 -14.67
CA ASP A 1160 58.90 3.17 -15.03
C ASP A 1160 58.01 2.77 -13.87
N CYS A 1161 58.33 1.67 -13.17
CA CYS A 1161 57.59 1.23 -11.99
C CYS A 1161 57.60 2.29 -10.90
N LYS A 1162 58.78 2.86 -10.59
CA LYS A 1162 58.92 3.94 -9.61
C LYS A 1162 58.11 5.18 -10.00
N GLY A 1163 58.14 5.58 -11.27
CA GLY A 1163 57.35 6.70 -11.79
C GLY A 1163 55.84 6.43 -11.74
N GLN A 1164 55.43 5.22 -12.10
CA GLN A 1164 54.02 4.80 -12.06
C GLN A 1164 53.48 4.79 -10.63
N ILE A 1165 54.21 4.21 -9.66
CA ILE A 1165 53.77 4.18 -8.26
C ILE A 1165 53.57 5.59 -7.72
N ASN A 1166 54.56 6.47 -7.89
CA ASN A 1166 54.49 7.85 -7.39
C ASN A 1166 53.34 8.64 -8.03
N SER A 1167 53.14 8.50 -9.35
CA SER A 1167 52.07 9.21 -10.06
C SER A 1167 50.67 8.69 -9.69
N GLN A 1168 50.49 7.37 -9.60
CA GLN A 1168 49.21 6.74 -9.26
C GLN A 1168 48.85 6.97 -7.80
N LEU A 1169 49.79 6.85 -6.87
CA LEU A 1169 49.57 7.14 -5.45
C LEU A 1169 49.16 8.60 -5.22
N ARG A 1170 49.85 9.56 -5.86
CA ARG A 1170 49.45 10.98 -5.82
C ARG A 1170 48.03 11.16 -6.33
N ARG A 1171 47.69 10.52 -7.45
CA ARG A 1171 46.34 10.63 -8.05
C ARG A 1171 45.26 10.01 -7.16
N LEU A 1172 45.55 8.89 -6.52
CA LEU A 1172 44.67 8.21 -5.59
C LEU A 1172 44.36 9.12 -4.38
N ARG A 1173 45.39 9.75 -3.80
CA ARG A 1173 45.24 10.73 -2.71
C ARG A 1173 44.42 11.95 -3.13
N GLU A 1174 44.67 12.51 -4.31
CA GLU A 1174 43.86 13.61 -4.87
C GLU A 1174 42.37 13.25 -5.01
N LEU A 1175 42.08 12.03 -5.49
CA LEU A 1175 40.70 11.55 -5.65
C LEU A 1175 40.00 11.40 -4.29
N ARG A 1176 40.68 10.81 -3.32
CA ARG A 1176 40.13 10.59 -1.97
C ARG A 1176 39.92 11.90 -1.21
N ALA A 1177 40.87 12.83 -1.29
CA ALA A 1177 40.71 14.16 -0.68
C ALA A 1177 39.49 14.91 -1.24
N LYS A 1178 39.27 14.86 -2.58
CA LYS A 1178 38.08 15.47 -3.19
C LYS A 1178 36.76 14.83 -2.76
N LYS A 1179 36.76 13.53 -2.44
CA LYS A 1179 35.58 12.84 -1.91
C LYS A 1179 35.26 13.27 -0.49
N GLU A 1180 36.29 13.44 0.32
CA GLU A 1180 36.17 13.84 1.73
C GLU A 1180 35.74 15.30 1.86
N GLU A 1181 36.27 16.19 1.01
CA GLU A 1181 35.94 17.62 1.02
C GLU A 1181 34.49 17.91 0.59
N ASN A 1182 33.96 17.20 -0.41
CA ASN A 1182 32.58 17.40 -0.85
C ASN A 1182 31.97 16.11 -1.42
N PRO A 1183 31.54 15.18 -0.55
CA PRO A 1183 30.93 13.92 -0.98
C PRO A 1183 29.73 14.16 -1.89
N TYR A 1184 28.90 15.16 -1.57
CA TYR A 1184 27.68 15.46 -2.33
C TYR A 1184 27.98 15.96 -3.75
N ALA A 1185 28.91 16.90 -3.93
CA ALA A 1185 29.34 17.33 -5.26
C ALA A 1185 30.12 16.24 -6.01
N PHE A 1186 30.77 15.33 -5.28
CA PHE A 1186 31.50 14.22 -5.88
C PHE A 1186 30.56 13.14 -6.43
N TYR A 1187 29.53 12.74 -5.69
CA TYR A 1187 28.56 11.69 -6.10
C TYR A 1187 27.34 12.22 -6.87
N GLY A 1188 27.00 13.51 -6.73
CA GLY A 1188 26.00 14.21 -7.56
C GLY A 1188 24.53 13.93 -7.21
N GLN A 1189 24.15 13.87 -5.93
CA GLN A 1189 22.73 13.87 -5.51
C GLN A 1189 22.24 15.31 -5.34
N GLU A 1190 21.20 15.69 -6.10
CA GLU A 1190 20.55 17.01 -6.06
C GLU A 1190 19.78 17.22 -4.75
N THR A 1191 19.77 18.47 -4.28
CA THR A 1191 18.99 19.00 -3.15
C THR A 1191 17.51 19.12 -3.51
N GLU A 1192 16.63 18.67 -2.59
CA GLU A 1192 15.15 18.82 -2.60
C GLU A 1192 14.66 20.27 -2.42
N GLN A 1193 15.31 21.27 -3.03
CA GLN A 1193 14.85 22.67 -2.94
C GLN A 1193 14.32 23.18 -4.28
N ALA A 1194 13.00 23.05 -4.45
CA ALA A 1194 12.04 24.01 -5.02
C ALA A 1194 10.90 23.28 -5.75
N ASP A 1195 9.88 22.86 -5.00
CA ASP A 1195 8.67 22.17 -5.48
C ASP A 1195 7.69 23.10 -6.25
N ASP A 1196 8.11 24.32 -6.61
CA ASP A 1196 7.24 25.32 -7.26
C ASP A 1196 7.48 25.49 -8.77
N VAL A 1197 8.24 24.60 -9.40
CA VAL A 1197 8.31 24.55 -10.87
C VAL A 1197 8.04 23.14 -11.35
N SER A 1198 6.75 22.84 -11.56
CA SER A 1198 6.29 21.73 -12.39
C SER A 1198 6.79 21.91 -13.82
N VAL A 1199 8.07 21.59 -14.07
CA VAL A 1199 8.57 21.37 -15.42
C VAL A 1199 8.05 20.00 -15.83
N ALA A 1200 6.80 19.98 -16.30
CA ALA A 1200 6.28 18.84 -17.04
C ALA A 1200 7.34 18.44 -18.08
N PRO A 1201 7.75 17.17 -18.15
CA PRO A 1201 8.81 16.72 -19.02
C PRO A 1201 8.37 16.91 -20.48
N SER A 1202 8.59 18.09 -21.03
CA SER A 1202 8.49 18.32 -22.47
C SER A 1202 9.63 17.56 -23.12
N GLU A 1203 9.31 16.76 -24.13
CA GLU A 1203 10.22 15.78 -24.76
C GLU A 1203 11.48 16.40 -25.44
N THR A 1204 11.81 17.67 -25.21
CA THR A 1204 12.85 18.38 -25.97
C THR A 1204 13.76 19.33 -25.18
N SER A 1205 13.72 19.38 -23.84
CA SER A 1205 14.68 20.19 -23.06
C SER A 1205 15.93 19.39 -22.67
N THR A 1206 17.02 19.61 -23.40
CA THR A 1206 18.32 18.94 -23.30
C THR A 1206 19.28 19.60 -22.31
N GLN A 1207 18.95 19.68 -21.02
CA GLN A 1207 19.98 19.87 -20.00
C GLN A 1207 20.41 18.52 -19.44
N GLU A 1208 21.56 18.04 -19.92
CA GLU A 1208 22.22 16.85 -19.38
C GLU A 1208 22.55 17.09 -17.89
N SER A 1209 21.77 16.49 -17.00
CA SER A 1209 22.11 16.49 -15.56
C SER A 1209 23.52 15.95 -15.38
N PHE A 1210 24.23 16.41 -14.35
CA PHE A 1210 25.62 15.99 -14.10
C PHE A 1210 25.73 14.45 -13.95
N PHE A 1211 24.67 13.82 -13.44
CA PHE A 1211 24.48 12.37 -13.37
C PHE A 1211 24.49 11.69 -14.75
N THR A 1212 23.99 12.37 -15.79
CA THR A 1212 24.01 11.92 -17.19
C THR A 1212 25.44 11.85 -17.73
N ARG A 1213 26.33 12.79 -17.35
CA ARG A 1213 27.76 12.70 -17.68
C ARG A 1213 28.47 11.58 -16.93
N TYR A 1214 28.10 11.35 -15.67
CA TYR A 1214 28.77 10.38 -14.80
C TYR A 1214 28.35 8.92 -15.03
N THR A 1215 27.08 8.68 -15.37
CA THR A 1215 26.56 7.33 -15.65
C THR A 1215 26.29 7.06 -17.14
N GLY A 1216 26.37 8.09 -18.00
CA GLY A 1216 26.12 7.96 -19.44
C GLY A 1216 24.65 7.69 -19.79
N LYS A 1217 23.70 8.06 -18.91
CA LYS A 1217 22.26 7.87 -19.10
C LYS A 1217 21.67 8.95 -20.04
N THR A 1218 21.89 8.87 -21.35
CA THR A 1218 21.10 9.70 -22.28
C THR A 1218 19.64 9.23 -22.25
N GLY A 1219 18.71 10.14 -21.95
CA GLY A 1219 17.27 9.85 -21.81
C GLY A 1219 16.64 9.11 -23.01
N GLY A 1220 17.26 9.22 -24.19
CA GLY A 1220 16.79 8.53 -25.41
C GLY A 1220 16.96 7.00 -25.43
N THR A 1221 17.80 6.38 -24.57
CA THR A 1221 18.01 4.91 -24.61
C THR A 1221 17.41 4.13 -23.44
N ALA A 1222 16.70 4.79 -22.51
CA ALA A 1222 16.02 4.11 -21.41
C ALA A 1222 14.80 3.29 -21.86
N LYS A 1223 14.11 3.68 -22.94
CA LYS A 1223 12.85 3.01 -23.36
C LYS A 1223 13.05 1.64 -24.02
N THR A 1224 14.26 1.24 -24.40
CA THR A 1224 14.49 -0.07 -25.03
C THR A 1224 15.52 -0.88 -24.25
N GLY A 1225 15.09 -1.54 -23.17
CA GLY A 1225 15.91 -2.49 -22.40
C GLY A 1225 16.54 -3.62 -23.26
N ALA A 1226 16.01 -3.83 -24.47
CA ALA A 1226 16.53 -4.79 -25.44
C ALA A 1226 17.99 -4.55 -25.87
N SER A 1227 18.50 -3.30 -25.83
CA SER A 1227 19.88 -3.01 -26.27
C SER A 1227 20.95 -3.36 -25.22
N ARG A 1228 20.58 -3.46 -23.93
CA ARG A 1228 21.55 -3.70 -22.84
C ARG A 1228 21.96 -5.17 -22.67
N ARG A 1229 21.04 -6.12 -22.91
CA ARG A 1229 21.22 -7.58 -22.73
C ARG A 1229 22.26 -8.28 -23.63
N THR A 1230 23.08 -7.54 -24.38
CA THR A 1230 24.07 -8.16 -25.27
C THR A 1230 25.41 -8.35 -24.56
N ALA A 1231 26.05 -9.51 -24.75
CA ALA A 1231 27.45 -9.75 -24.37
C ALA A 1231 28.41 -8.67 -24.91
N LYS A 1232 28.00 -7.98 -25.98
CA LYS A 1232 28.68 -6.83 -26.57
C LYS A 1232 28.75 -5.63 -25.62
N ASN A 1233 27.69 -5.36 -24.84
CA ASN A 1233 27.66 -4.26 -23.87
C ASN A 1233 28.41 -4.60 -22.59
N LYS A 1234 28.33 -5.82 -22.06
CA LYS A 1234 29.18 -6.28 -20.95
C LYS A 1234 30.66 -6.13 -21.29
N ARG A 1235 31.07 -6.57 -22.49
CA ARG A 1235 32.43 -6.30 -23.02
C ARG A 1235 32.74 -4.81 -23.15
N ARG A 1236 31.75 -3.95 -23.41
CA ARG A 1236 31.94 -2.50 -23.52
C ARG A 1236 32.13 -1.85 -22.15
N GLU A 1237 31.39 -2.30 -21.14
CA GLU A 1237 31.56 -1.97 -19.71
C GLU A 1237 32.94 -2.42 -19.20
N GLU A 1238 33.30 -3.69 -19.41
CA GLU A 1238 34.63 -4.22 -19.06
C GLU A 1238 35.76 -3.45 -19.75
N ARG A 1239 35.58 -3.06 -21.03
CA ARG A 1239 36.51 -2.17 -21.73
C ARG A 1239 36.57 -0.76 -21.16
N LYS A 1240 35.48 -0.23 -20.59
CA LYS A 1240 35.46 1.09 -19.93
C LYS A 1240 36.20 1.01 -18.58
N ARG A 1241 35.94 -0.02 -17.78
CA ARG A 1241 36.66 -0.30 -16.53
C ARG A 1241 38.16 -0.47 -16.79
N ALA A 1242 38.52 -1.28 -17.79
CA ALA A 1242 39.90 -1.49 -18.21
C ALA A 1242 40.59 -0.26 -18.80
N ARG A 1243 39.83 0.79 -19.19
CA ARG A 1243 40.39 2.06 -19.68
C ARG A 1243 40.69 3.08 -18.57
N GLY A 1244 40.04 2.99 -17.41
CA GLY A 1244 40.30 3.87 -16.27
C GLY A 1244 40.32 5.37 -16.58
N LYS A 1245 39.34 5.87 -17.35
CA LYS A 1245 39.36 7.26 -17.81
C LYS A 1245 39.34 8.23 -16.62
N LYS A 1246 40.25 9.21 -16.62
CA LYS A 1246 40.36 10.23 -15.58
C LYS A 1246 39.02 10.94 -15.35
N GLY A 1247 38.60 11.03 -14.09
CA GLY A 1247 37.33 11.64 -13.65
C GLY A 1247 36.11 10.71 -13.68
N THR A 1248 36.29 9.41 -13.90
CA THR A 1248 35.18 8.44 -13.87
C THR A 1248 35.12 7.67 -12.56
N ILE A 1249 33.97 7.07 -12.25
CA ILE A 1249 33.81 6.22 -11.06
C ILE A 1249 34.76 5.01 -11.03
N TYR A 1250 35.24 4.58 -12.20
CA TYR A 1250 36.15 3.45 -12.35
C TYR A 1250 37.62 3.84 -12.20
N GLU A 1251 37.93 5.14 -12.06
CA GLU A 1251 39.32 5.61 -12.02
C GLU A 1251 40.08 5.02 -10.82
N GLU A 1252 39.48 5.02 -9.62
CA GLU A 1252 40.15 4.47 -8.44
C GLU A 1252 40.38 2.96 -8.54
N GLU A 1253 39.35 2.20 -8.91
CA GLU A 1253 39.45 0.75 -9.13
C GLU A 1253 40.53 0.41 -10.17
N TYR A 1254 40.60 1.18 -11.26
CA TYR A 1254 41.64 1.03 -12.28
C TYR A 1254 43.04 1.31 -11.74
N LEU A 1255 43.21 2.36 -10.91
CA LEU A 1255 44.51 2.69 -10.31
C LEU A 1255 44.99 1.55 -9.40
N VAL A 1256 44.12 0.99 -8.56
CA VAL A 1256 44.46 -0.14 -7.68
C VAL A 1256 44.86 -1.38 -8.50
N GLN A 1257 44.06 -1.75 -9.51
CA GLN A 1257 44.39 -2.88 -10.40
C GLN A 1257 45.66 -2.62 -11.24
N SER A 1258 45.96 -1.36 -11.56
CA SER A 1258 47.19 -0.99 -12.26
C SER A 1258 48.43 -1.22 -11.40
N VAL A 1259 48.35 -0.96 -10.09
CA VAL A 1259 49.44 -1.28 -9.15
C VAL A 1259 49.56 -2.79 -8.95
N GLY A 1260 48.45 -3.53 -8.90
CA GLY A 1260 48.47 -5.00 -8.85
C GLY A 1260 49.23 -5.63 -10.03
N ARG A 1261 48.92 -5.21 -11.25
CA ARG A 1261 49.65 -5.65 -12.48
C ARG A 1261 51.13 -5.26 -12.47
N LEU A 1262 51.48 -4.14 -11.86
CA LEU A 1262 52.88 -3.72 -11.69
C LEU A 1262 53.62 -4.66 -10.73
N ILE A 1263 52.99 -5.05 -9.61
CA ILE A 1263 53.57 -6.00 -8.64
C ILE A 1263 53.80 -7.37 -9.30
N GLU A 1264 52.85 -7.87 -10.08
CA GLU A 1264 53.01 -9.12 -10.85
C GLU A 1264 54.21 -9.05 -11.81
N ARG A 1265 54.35 -7.93 -12.53
CA ARG A 1265 55.47 -7.71 -13.45
C ARG A 1265 56.83 -7.68 -12.74
N LEU A 1266 56.90 -7.04 -11.55
CA LEU A 1266 58.10 -7.06 -10.72
C LEU A 1266 58.44 -8.47 -10.25
N ASN A 1267 57.45 -9.24 -9.79
CA ASN A 1267 57.66 -10.63 -9.36
C ASN A 1267 58.16 -11.52 -10.51
N GLN A 1268 57.64 -11.33 -11.72
CA GLN A 1268 58.09 -12.04 -12.92
C GLN A 1268 59.52 -11.66 -13.32
N THR A 1269 59.92 -10.39 -13.17
CA THR A 1269 61.26 -9.90 -13.58
C THR A 1269 62.33 -10.15 -12.52
N LYS A 1270 61.94 -10.37 -11.27
CA LYS A 1270 62.85 -10.54 -10.12
C LYS A 1270 63.94 -11.61 -10.34
N PRO A 1271 63.65 -12.83 -10.84
CA PRO A 1271 64.69 -13.82 -11.11
C PRO A 1271 65.70 -13.37 -12.17
N ASP A 1272 65.24 -12.67 -13.20
CA ASP A 1272 66.11 -12.18 -14.27
C ASP A 1272 66.99 -11.03 -13.78
N ALA A 1273 66.45 -10.15 -12.92
CA ALA A 1273 67.24 -9.12 -12.25
C ALA A 1273 68.36 -9.70 -11.40
N VAL A 1274 68.12 -10.82 -10.69
CA VAL A 1274 69.17 -11.52 -9.95
C VAL A 1274 70.27 -12.02 -10.88
N ARG A 1275 69.90 -12.67 -12.00
CA ARG A 1275 70.86 -13.17 -13.00
C ARG A 1275 71.67 -12.04 -13.65
N VAL A 1276 71.03 -10.90 -13.91
CA VAL A 1276 71.71 -9.69 -14.42
C VAL A 1276 72.72 -9.18 -13.41
N VAL A 1277 72.34 -9.03 -12.13
CA VAL A 1277 73.25 -8.58 -11.06
C VAL A 1277 74.47 -9.51 -10.94
N GLU A 1278 74.25 -10.82 -10.95
CA GLU A 1278 75.33 -11.81 -10.90
C GLU A 1278 76.24 -11.73 -12.14
N GLY A 1279 75.66 -11.66 -13.33
CA GLY A 1279 76.40 -11.56 -14.59
C GLY A 1279 77.23 -10.28 -14.69
N LEU A 1280 76.64 -9.13 -14.33
CA LEU A 1280 77.32 -7.83 -14.27
C LEU A 1280 78.49 -7.87 -13.28
N CYS A 1281 78.31 -8.46 -12.10
CA CYS A 1281 79.39 -8.62 -11.12
C CYS A 1281 80.54 -9.46 -11.68
N ARG A 1282 80.24 -10.59 -12.33
CA ARG A 1282 81.24 -11.48 -12.95
C ARG A 1282 82.01 -10.83 -14.09
N ARG A 1283 81.41 -9.84 -14.78
CA ARG A 1283 82.04 -9.06 -15.87
C ARG A 1283 82.56 -7.69 -15.42
N ASN A 1284 82.78 -7.50 -14.11
CA ASN A 1284 83.31 -6.26 -13.50
C ASN A 1284 82.45 -4.99 -13.71
N MET A 1285 81.18 -5.13 -14.08
CA MET A 1285 80.21 -4.04 -14.20
C MET A 1285 79.50 -3.77 -12.86
N ARG A 1286 80.29 -3.50 -11.82
CA ARG A 1286 79.82 -3.47 -10.42
C ARG A 1286 78.86 -2.31 -10.13
N GLU A 1287 79.07 -1.15 -10.76
CA GLU A 1287 78.20 0.01 -10.61
C GLU A 1287 76.80 -0.27 -11.15
N GLN A 1288 76.71 -0.90 -12.34
CA GLN A 1288 75.44 -1.30 -12.94
C GLN A 1288 74.72 -2.35 -12.07
N ALA A 1289 75.46 -3.32 -11.53
CA ALA A 1289 74.90 -4.33 -10.62
C ALA A 1289 74.33 -3.68 -9.34
N HIS A 1290 75.08 -2.77 -8.73
CA HIS A 1290 74.62 -1.99 -7.57
C HIS A 1290 73.35 -1.20 -7.91
N GLN A 1291 73.32 -0.52 -9.06
CA GLN A 1291 72.18 0.30 -9.48
C GLN A 1291 70.89 -0.52 -9.65
N ILE A 1292 70.95 -1.71 -10.28
CA ILE A 1292 69.77 -2.58 -10.41
C ILE A 1292 69.27 -3.01 -9.03
N GLN A 1293 70.15 -3.53 -8.18
CA GLN A 1293 69.78 -3.97 -6.84
C GLN A 1293 69.15 -2.83 -6.03
N LYS A 1294 69.82 -1.68 -5.98
CA LYS A 1294 69.33 -0.50 -5.28
C LYS A 1294 67.96 -0.05 -5.79
N ASN A 1295 67.79 0.11 -7.10
CA ASN A 1295 66.53 0.56 -7.68
C ASN A 1295 65.40 -0.45 -7.44
N PHE A 1296 65.70 -1.75 -7.49
CA PHE A 1296 64.70 -2.79 -7.23
C PHE A 1296 64.22 -2.72 -5.77
N VAL A 1297 65.16 -2.63 -4.82
CA VAL A 1297 64.87 -2.47 -3.40
C VAL A 1297 64.05 -1.20 -3.15
N GLU A 1298 64.45 -0.06 -3.71
CA GLU A 1298 63.72 1.20 -3.57
C GLU A 1298 62.26 1.12 -4.06
N VAL A 1299 62.02 0.43 -5.19
CA VAL A 1299 60.67 0.23 -5.72
C VAL A 1299 59.83 -0.66 -4.79
N LEU A 1300 60.42 -1.75 -4.28
CA LEU A 1300 59.73 -2.64 -3.34
C LEU A 1300 59.43 -1.95 -2.01
N ASP A 1301 60.37 -1.18 -1.47
CA ASP A 1301 60.18 -0.42 -0.23
C ASP A 1301 59.10 0.65 -0.40
N LEU A 1302 59.08 1.34 -1.54
CA LEU A 1302 58.02 2.31 -1.88
C LEU A 1302 56.64 1.64 -1.93
N LEU A 1303 56.54 0.43 -2.50
CA LEU A 1303 55.29 -0.33 -2.48
C LEU A 1303 54.92 -0.78 -1.07
N LYS A 1304 55.83 -1.40 -0.31
CA LYS A 1304 55.59 -1.87 1.06
C LYS A 1304 55.08 -0.75 1.97
N ALA A 1305 55.63 0.46 1.83
CA ALA A 1305 55.23 1.62 2.61
C ALA A 1305 53.79 2.10 2.29
N ASN A 1306 53.27 1.86 1.08
CA ASN A 1306 52.01 2.43 0.61
C ASN A 1306 50.95 1.38 0.21
N VAL A 1307 51.26 0.08 0.18
CA VAL A 1307 50.38 -0.96 -0.38
C VAL A 1307 49.05 -1.05 0.36
N LYS A 1308 49.05 -0.93 1.70
CA LYS A 1308 47.82 -0.91 2.49
C LYS A 1308 46.95 0.28 2.11
N GLU A 1309 47.53 1.48 2.01
CA GLU A 1309 46.81 2.67 1.59
C GLU A 1309 46.22 2.50 0.19
N ILE A 1310 47.00 1.98 -0.76
CA ILE A 1310 46.57 1.83 -2.15
C ILE A 1310 45.30 0.97 -2.24
N TYR A 1311 45.27 -0.16 -1.52
CA TYR A 1311 44.18 -1.14 -1.60
C TYR A 1311 42.96 -0.84 -0.71
N SER A 1312 43.02 0.18 0.16
CA SER A 1312 41.88 0.61 0.99
C SER A 1312 40.86 1.44 0.19
N ILE A 1313 39.81 0.82 -0.35
CA ILE A 1313 38.71 1.48 -1.10
C ILE A 1313 37.47 1.62 -0.20
N SER A 1314 36.79 2.78 -0.24
CA SER A 1314 35.57 3.02 0.55
C SER A 1314 34.37 2.15 0.09
N GLU A 1315 33.43 1.87 0.99
CA GLU A 1315 32.21 1.12 0.63
C GLU A 1315 31.40 1.82 -0.47
N LYS A 1316 31.21 3.14 -0.38
CA LYS A 1316 30.50 3.94 -1.40
C LYS A 1316 31.11 3.80 -2.79
N ASP A 1317 32.43 3.67 -2.90
CA ASP A 1317 33.12 3.48 -4.17
C ASP A 1317 33.04 2.06 -4.73
N ARG A 1318 32.61 1.11 -3.88
CA ARG A 1318 32.33 -0.27 -4.27
C ARG A 1318 30.87 -0.45 -4.67
N GLU A 1319 30.00 0.51 -4.40
CA GLU A 1319 28.60 0.51 -4.84
C GLU A 1319 28.50 0.49 -6.36
N ARG A 1320 27.72 -0.43 -6.86
CA ARG A 1320 27.40 -0.58 -8.27
C ARG A 1320 25.92 -0.81 -8.38
N VAL A 1321 25.31 -0.20 -9.39
CA VAL A 1321 23.89 -0.41 -9.68
C VAL A 1321 23.80 -1.43 -10.80
N ASN A 1322 23.11 -2.54 -10.57
CA ASN A 1322 22.91 -3.56 -11.59
C ASN A 1322 21.88 -3.13 -12.64
N GLU A 1323 21.62 -3.98 -13.63
CA GLU A 1323 20.71 -3.67 -14.74
C GLU A 1323 19.26 -3.37 -14.30
N ASN A 1324 18.88 -3.81 -13.09
CA ASN A 1324 17.56 -3.64 -12.50
C ASN A 1324 17.42 -2.37 -11.65
N GLY A 1325 18.51 -1.64 -11.40
CA GLY A 1325 18.50 -0.49 -10.50
C GLY A 1325 18.92 -0.81 -9.05
N GLU A 1326 19.33 -2.04 -8.75
CA GLU A 1326 19.70 -2.47 -7.39
C GLU A 1326 21.18 -2.20 -7.11
N VAL A 1327 21.48 -1.70 -5.90
CA VAL A 1327 22.84 -1.42 -5.44
C VAL A 1327 23.49 -2.70 -4.89
N TYR A 1328 24.71 -3.02 -5.32
CA TYR A 1328 25.55 -4.09 -4.79
C TYR A 1328 26.99 -3.62 -4.62
N TYR A 1329 27.76 -4.27 -3.72
CA TYR A 1329 29.15 -3.94 -3.46
C TYR A 1329 30.11 -4.90 -4.18
N ILE A 1330 31.11 -4.38 -4.89
CA ILE A 1330 32.22 -5.20 -5.42
C ILE A 1330 33.03 -5.79 -4.24
N PRO A 1331 33.53 -7.03 -4.31
CA PRO A 1331 34.41 -7.59 -3.28
C PRO A 1331 35.67 -6.74 -3.04
N GLU A 1332 36.16 -6.73 -1.80
CA GLU A 1332 37.43 -6.07 -1.50
C GLU A 1332 38.59 -6.78 -2.19
N ILE A 1333 39.54 -6.00 -2.70
CA ILE A 1333 40.74 -6.54 -3.33
C ILE A 1333 41.75 -6.84 -2.20
N PRO A 1334 42.19 -8.09 -2.02
CA PRO A 1334 43.12 -8.43 -0.96
C PRO A 1334 44.45 -7.70 -1.16
N VAL A 1335 45.02 -7.18 -0.07
CA VAL A 1335 46.32 -6.50 -0.08
C VAL A 1335 47.40 -7.53 -0.44
N PRO A 1336 48.15 -7.37 -1.55
CA PRO A 1336 49.16 -8.33 -1.95
C PRO A 1336 50.38 -8.28 -1.02
N GLU A 1337 50.99 -9.45 -0.79
CA GLU A 1337 52.23 -9.59 -0.05
C GLU A 1337 53.44 -9.26 -0.94
N ILE A 1338 54.39 -8.49 -0.42
CA ILE A 1338 55.54 -8.00 -1.17
C ILE A 1338 56.83 -8.56 -0.57
N HIS A 1339 57.45 -9.51 -1.26
CA HIS A 1339 58.67 -10.19 -0.79
C HIS A 1339 59.95 -9.43 -1.19
N ASP A 1340 60.92 -9.39 -0.27
CA ASP A 1340 62.21 -8.70 -0.45
C ASP A 1340 63.01 -9.18 -1.66
N PHE A 1341 63.71 -8.25 -2.30
CA PHE A 1341 64.69 -8.57 -3.33
C PHE A 1341 65.88 -9.29 -2.68
N PRO A 1342 66.32 -10.46 -3.19
CA PRO A 1342 67.47 -11.18 -2.66
C PRO A 1342 68.75 -10.39 -2.99
N LYS A 1343 69.24 -9.62 -2.01
CA LYS A 1343 70.39 -8.75 -2.17
C LYS A 1343 71.69 -9.55 -2.26
N SER A 1344 72.52 -9.22 -3.25
CA SER A 1344 73.93 -9.58 -3.27
C SER A 1344 74.69 -8.69 -2.30
N HIS A 1345 75.25 -9.30 -1.26
CA HIS A 1345 76.04 -8.62 -0.24
C HIS A 1345 77.30 -7.91 -0.79
N ILE A 1346 77.76 -8.29 -1.98
CA ILE A 1346 78.96 -7.72 -2.60
C ILE A 1346 78.71 -6.30 -3.13
N VAL A 1347 77.46 -6.00 -3.49
CA VAL A 1347 77.04 -4.69 -4.04
C VAL A 1347 76.01 -3.99 -3.14
N ASP A 1348 75.82 -4.46 -1.91
CA ASP A 1348 74.89 -3.88 -0.92
C ASP A 1348 75.63 -2.90 0.01
N PHE A 1349 75.84 -1.67 -0.47
CA PHE A 1349 76.52 -0.59 0.26
C PHE A 1349 75.77 0.74 0.16
#